data_AF-A0ABD6E1S3-F1
#
_entry.id   AF-A0ABD6E1S3-F1
#
_cell.length_a   1.000
_cell.length_b   1.000
_cell.length_c   1.000
_cell.angle_alpha   90.00
_cell.angle_beta   90.00
_cell.angle_gamma   90.00
#
_symmetry.space_group_name_H-M   'P 1'
#
loop_
_entity.id
_entity.type
_entity.pdbx_description
1 polymer ?
#
loop_
_entity_poly.entity_id
_entity_poly.type
_entity_poly.pdbx_seq_one_letter_code
_entity_poly.pdbx_strand_id
1 'polypeptide(L)'
;MSNNPRQTQYHFFPFVRGGYIPTNEDPGSGPLTHGKLALETTVTGSPPAETGGPKAEETVTKQLDVYGPGEVTGIDHRQVVRTEPESGTANFPPNYFPAVEFDRPDIPWLFTPAKATASDGRLRPWLCLVTVRDQDGVTLQHGGQGGNRSNPLPVLEIGGPADPGAELPDLSECWAWAHTQLVGNIQTSDSAAIRSTFRGQSNVTLSRLLSPRRLQENESYHACVVPTFEPGVRAGLGKDPYPGDDRIVDPAWDDGESTGQIRLPVYYHWEFSTGPAGDFESLVRRLTPEQHSGLGIRAVDASDPGPTALESAGEETVDLEGALRSVEPSSGSASPDGQPAPPRSYDPDKQRTLRDILNRASALSDPIELQGPEGDTPTLGPPLYGQWPVAEPLVPDSGGQPVWLRELNLDPRFRLPAGFGTRVVRDQQEHLLASAWEQVGSLRQANQILRFGQFGREPSRGIHDDLADLDAPSLLQLTASLHARVNWEDDQSTAATARHRIDESRLPRAVLSPSFRRLTRTGGSIARRFETADATLSVPDAIRGLNDGSLTLGTESPPSGMATLDLTVDDDSLASMLCANARARVASVEERRREWSLTRDEYWDDGQLLQELVERCQEVVRALPSSGARPSRGGGRLQQLVDDLRSECEAICGNEREGWEDSLLGDLRTAIGDESLPEIVRVIVELQDHVAVALELTEELVTAAGEEDDTEVLRETLREDCDQLESRFHLLIVRFGAALLAHHCLGARDSLLAVRDALEQCREAESYEDVTRHVDRIDELCRDVCGEGETVTDVLDADRVLAELNEDIRDGDVDSVRTTLRELRQVLERVRYLISRIRSTASREKWLDAIGPALDDLGEECDEFAAILERLEGRLAEYPVDHVAEQLGPGVCGPPPTEPDPPLDIGAVSGGITAAIDPRSTIPRRISGRLGGVDLTSRADALEQIIESPEFTQPMYEPLRDLSEEYLLPSVGEIPMDSVGVLETNPAFVEAYMVGLSHEMGRELRWHEYPTDLRWTYFRRFWDRRGTVPEPTADELDDINPVHTWRDDVALGDQPSEDGTAVEPSIVLLIRGELLERFPNTTIYAAEAIPEGEGPYAEGEPIPRIPDLPDPSATDPSDQTGSTKYPVFRGTLEPDITFLGFDLTPDEAFGTTTEADDLGWFFVLEEPPGDPRFGLDEPGESPSGECSSLKTWDDLDWGHLSPEGAASYVELASLAGGQGAGSSDLVGKKIGDVVWGKNSAHMASVTWQRPFRKAVHADDMLPTNPAGGQ
;
A
#
# COMPACT_ATOMS: atom_id res chain seq x y z
N MET A 1 15.46 5.67 41.95
CA MET A 1 15.60 7.10 41.57
C MET A 1 16.96 7.32 40.92
N SER A 2 17.00 7.26 39.58
CA SER A 2 18.09 7.79 38.73
C SER A 2 17.46 8.20 37.38
N ASN A 3 18.05 9.21 36.74
CA ASN A 3 17.49 10.01 35.65
C ASN A 3 17.40 9.27 34.29
N ASN A 4 16.29 9.43 33.56
CA ASN A 4 16.03 8.79 32.26
C ASN A 4 15.47 9.82 31.23
N PRO A 5 15.84 9.78 29.94
CA PRO A 5 15.24 10.56 28.85
C PRO A 5 14.15 9.87 28.00
N ARG A 6 13.75 8.60 28.24
CA ARG A 6 12.66 7.91 27.47
C ARG A 6 11.33 7.70 28.19
N GLN A 7 11.28 7.85 29.51
CA GLN A 7 10.01 8.02 30.22
C GLN A 7 9.78 9.49 30.49
N THR A 8 8.63 9.99 30.06
CA THR A 8 8.16 11.33 30.37
C THR A 8 8.07 11.47 31.90
N GLN A 9 9.00 12.21 32.51
CA GLN A 9 8.97 12.48 33.96
C GLN A 9 7.93 13.56 34.26
N TYR A 10 7.09 13.29 35.25
CA TYR A 10 6.09 14.24 35.74
C TYR A 10 6.51 14.80 37.10
N HIS A 11 6.56 16.13 37.20
CA HIS A 11 6.81 16.83 38.44
C HIS A 11 5.58 17.66 38.82
N PHE A 12 5.03 17.42 40.02
CA PHE A 12 3.85 18.12 40.52
C PHE A 12 4.23 19.27 41.46
N PHE A 13 3.61 20.42 41.28
CA PHE A 13 3.76 21.61 42.11
C PHE A 13 2.40 22.04 42.67
N PRO A 14 2.32 22.53 43.93
CA PRO A 14 1.03 22.80 44.55
C PRO A 14 0.24 23.91 43.85
N PHE A 15 0.93 24.97 43.44
CA PHE A 15 0.36 26.09 42.68
C PHE A 15 1.46 26.85 41.94
N VAL A 16 1.07 27.52 40.86
CA VAL A 16 1.85 28.56 40.19
C VAL A 16 1.01 29.81 40.07
N ARG A 17 1.62 30.98 40.27
CA ARG A 17 0.94 32.27 40.14
C ARG A 17 1.80 33.28 39.38
N GLY A 18 1.29 33.75 38.25
CA GLY A 18 1.84 34.88 37.51
C GLY A 18 1.35 36.22 38.05
N GLY A 19 2.18 37.26 37.99
CA GLY A 19 1.78 38.63 38.31
C GLY A 19 1.84 39.01 39.80
N TYR A 20 0.88 39.81 40.25
CA TYR A 20 0.84 40.35 41.62
C TYR A 20 0.32 39.31 42.63
N ILE A 21 0.95 39.28 43.81
CA ILE A 21 0.59 38.39 44.92
C ILE A 21 -0.07 39.22 46.03
N PRO A 22 -1.32 38.93 46.42
CA PRO A 22 -2.01 39.59 47.54
C PRO A 22 -1.24 39.47 48.85
N THR A 23 -1.43 40.43 49.75
CA THR A 23 -0.73 40.45 51.04
C THR A 23 -1.34 39.52 52.09
N ASN A 24 -2.65 39.29 52.01
CA ASN A 24 -3.41 38.53 53.01
C ASN A 24 -3.23 37.02 52.78
N GLU A 25 -2.94 36.29 53.86
CA GLU A 25 -2.87 34.82 53.83
C GLU A 25 -4.26 34.21 53.70
N ASP A 26 -4.34 33.09 52.98
CA ASP A 26 -5.53 32.27 52.90
C ASP A 26 -5.76 31.57 54.26
N PRO A 27 -6.86 31.81 54.98
CA PRO A 27 -7.16 31.15 56.24
C PRO A 27 -7.55 29.67 56.08
N GLY A 28 -7.68 29.16 54.86
CA GLY A 28 -8.05 27.76 54.56
C GLY A 28 -9.56 27.52 54.49
N SER A 29 -10.37 28.27 55.24
CA SER A 29 -11.83 28.23 55.16
C SER A 29 -12.46 29.60 55.44
N GLY A 30 -13.72 29.78 55.04
CA GLY A 30 -14.46 31.02 55.25
C GLY A 30 -14.05 32.19 54.34
N PRO A 31 -14.52 33.42 54.64
CA PRO A 31 -14.47 34.57 53.74
C PRO A 31 -13.08 35.20 53.61
N LEU A 32 -12.82 35.75 52.43
CA LEU A 32 -11.63 36.52 52.08
C LEU A 32 -11.96 38.01 51.87
N THR A 33 -10.93 38.84 51.84
CA THR A 33 -11.04 40.25 51.46
C THR A 33 -10.48 40.47 50.07
N HIS A 34 -11.12 41.33 49.28
CA HIS A 34 -10.65 41.66 47.93
C HIS A 34 -9.19 42.16 47.92
N GLY A 35 -8.41 41.69 46.94
CA GLY A 35 -7.00 42.04 46.80
C GLY A 35 -6.79 43.53 46.55
N LYS A 36 -5.90 44.15 47.33
CA LYS A 36 -5.45 45.55 47.12
C LYS A 36 -3.95 45.62 46.90
N LEU A 37 -3.52 46.50 46.00
CA LEU A 37 -2.14 46.85 45.72
C LEU A 37 -1.85 48.25 46.25
N ALA A 38 -0.95 48.35 47.23
CA ALA A 38 -0.46 49.63 47.71
C ALA A 38 0.67 50.15 46.81
N LEU A 39 0.40 51.18 46.02
CA LEU A 39 1.42 51.90 45.25
C LEU A 39 1.92 53.09 46.07
N GLU A 40 3.18 53.04 46.46
CA GLU A 40 3.89 54.17 47.06
C GLU A 40 4.56 54.98 45.94
N THR A 41 4.21 56.25 45.80
CA THR A 41 4.85 57.18 44.86
C THR A 41 5.41 58.36 45.64
N THR A 42 6.71 58.60 45.51
CA THR A 42 7.36 59.79 46.08
C THR A 42 7.28 60.95 45.08
N VAL A 43 6.51 61.98 45.42
CA VAL A 43 6.40 63.21 44.63
C VAL A 43 7.45 64.19 45.13
N THR A 44 8.31 64.67 44.22
CA THR A 44 9.34 65.66 44.56
C THR A 44 9.03 67.02 43.93
N GLY A 45 8.76 68.02 44.76
CA GLY A 45 8.54 69.41 44.36
C GLY A 45 9.83 70.21 44.46
N SER A 46 10.28 70.79 43.35
CA SER A 46 11.40 71.76 43.34
C SER A 46 10.85 73.20 43.37
N PRO A 47 11.29 74.06 44.30
CA PRO A 47 10.80 75.44 44.35
C PRO A 47 11.30 76.28 43.16
N PRO A 48 10.63 77.41 42.82
CA PRO A 48 11.10 78.34 41.78
C PRO A 48 12.52 78.85 42.08
N ALA A 49 13.35 78.99 41.05
CA ALA A 49 14.81 79.20 41.13
C ALA A 49 15.28 80.42 41.96
N GLU A 50 14.38 81.35 42.31
CA GLU A 50 14.72 82.56 43.08
C GLU A 50 14.65 82.38 44.61
N THR A 51 14.08 81.27 45.09
CA THR A 51 14.01 80.94 46.52
C THR A 51 14.64 79.58 46.76
N GLY A 52 15.93 79.55 47.11
CA GLY A 52 16.71 78.32 47.37
C GLY A 52 16.28 77.52 48.61
N GLY A 53 15.04 77.06 48.63
CA GLY A 53 14.50 76.16 49.65
C GLY A 53 14.78 74.67 49.35
N PRO A 54 14.75 73.79 50.36
CA PRO A 54 14.91 72.35 50.18
C PRO A 54 13.79 71.77 49.29
N LYS A 55 14.11 70.71 48.51
CA LYS A 55 13.10 69.94 47.78
C LYS A 55 12.08 69.39 48.77
N ALA A 56 10.79 69.56 48.48
CA ALA A 56 9.73 68.91 49.24
C ALA A 56 9.53 67.51 48.66
N GLU A 57 9.71 66.47 49.47
CA GLU A 57 9.41 65.09 49.08
C GLU A 57 8.25 64.59 49.94
N GLU A 58 7.19 64.11 49.29
CA GLU A 58 6.03 63.52 49.94
C GLU A 58 5.75 62.15 49.33
N THR A 59 5.69 61.12 50.17
CA THR A 59 5.31 59.76 49.74
C THR A 59 3.80 59.61 49.86
N VAL A 60 3.14 59.40 48.72
CA VAL A 60 1.70 59.15 48.64
C VAL A 60 1.48 57.66 48.41
N THR A 61 0.76 57.00 49.30
CA THR A 61 0.31 55.62 49.12
C THR A 61 -1.09 55.61 48.53
N LYS A 62 -1.26 55.03 47.34
CA LYS A 62 -2.57 54.83 46.70
C LYS A 62 -2.88 53.33 46.64
N GLN A 63 -4.05 52.95 47.14
CA GLN A 63 -4.55 51.57 47.02
C GLN A 63 -5.23 51.40 45.67
N LEU A 64 -4.76 50.46 44.86
CA LEU A 64 -5.43 49.99 43.65
C LEU A 64 -6.10 48.65 43.93
N ASP A 65 -7.29 48.46 43.36
CA ASP A 65 -7.96 47.17 43.39
C ASP A 65 -7.37 46.27 42.30
N VAL A 66 -7.11 45.01 42.67
CA VAL A 66 -6.59 43.98 41.75
C VAL A 66 -7.74 43.07 41.37
N TYR A 67 -7.84 42.69 40.09
CA TYR A 67 -8.88 41.76 39.64
C TYR A 67 -8.93 40.49 40.49
N GLY A 68 -10.13 40.15 40.96
CA GLY A 68 -10.44 38.94 41.70
C GLY A 68 -11.49 38.10 40.97
N PRO A 69 -12.08 37.10 41.66
CA PRO A 69 -13.04 36.19 41.04
C PRO A 69 -14.32 36.89 40.56
N GLY A 70 -14.69 38.02 41.20
CA GLY A 70 -15.88 38.79 40.85
C GLY A 70 -15.78 39.55 39.53
N GLU A 71 -14.57 39.73 38.97
CA GLU A 71 -14.38 40.35 37.66
C GLU A 71 -14.32 39.34 36.50
N VAL A 72 -14.50 38.04 36.78
CA VAL A 72 -14.46 36.99 35.77
C VAL A 72 -15.87 36.54 35.39
N THR A 73 -16.21 36.65 34.10
CA THR A 73 -17.52 36.24 33.56
C THR A 73 -17.44 34.98 32.69
N GLY A 74 -16.30 34.29 32.66
CA GLY A 74 -16.04 33.12 31.83
C GLY A 74 -14.55 32.89 31.60
N ILE A 75 -14.18 31.73 31.06
CA ILE A 75 -12.81 31.43 30.61
C ILE A 75 -12.80 31.21 29.09
N ASP A 76 -11.66 31.43 28.46
CA ASP A 76 -11.48 31.02 27.05
C ASP A 76 -11.39 29.49 26.99
N HIS A 77 -12.31 28.85 26.26
CA HIS A 77 -12.33 27.38 26.11
C HIS A 77 -11.04 26.84 25.48
N ARG A 78 -10.30 27.67 24.71
CA ARG A 78 -8.99 27.29 24.16
C ARG A 78 -7.92 27.06 25.22
N GLN A 79 -8.17 27.46 26.47
CA GLN A 79 -7.29 27.14 27.59
C GLN A 79 -7.41 25.69 28.01
N VAL A 80 -8.55 25.04 27.77
CA VAL A 80 -8.71 23.60 28.05
C VAL A 80 -8.00 22.82 26.95
N VAL A 81 -6.95 22.09 27.32
CA VAL A 81 -6.15 21.27 26.39
C VAL A 81 -6.57 19.81 26.39
N ARG A 82 -7.11 19.32 27.51
CA ARG A 82 -7.59 17.94 27.67
C ARG A 82 -8.63 17.84 28.77
N THR A 83 -9.56 16.91 28.61
CA THR A 83 -10.45 16.41 29.67
C THR A 83 -10.23 14.91 29.82
N GLU A 84 -10.25 14.42 31.05
CA GLU A 84 -10.30 12.99 31.37
C GLU A 84 -11.58 12.78 32.20
N PRO A 85 -12.55 11.99 31.77
CA PRO A 85 -12.61 11.31 30.47
C PRO A 85 -12.77 12.32 29.34
N GLU A 86 -12.55 11.88 28.11
CA GLU A 86 -12.93 12.66 26.95
C GLU A 86 -14.46 12.86 26.90
N SER A 87 -14.91 13.94 26.29
CA SER A 87 -16.33 14.20 26.13
C SER A 87 -17.01 13.07 25.35
N GLY A 88 -18.01 12.43 25.93
CA GLY A 88 -18.77 11.34 25.33
C GLY A 88 -18.22 9.93 25.59
N THR A 89 -17.17 9.78 26.42
CA THR A 89 -16.73 8.44 26.86
C THR A 89 -17.88 7.68 27.52
N ALA A 90 -18.12 6.43 27.13
CA ALA A 90 -19.26 5.64 27.61
C ALA A 90 -18.90 4.65 28.74
N ASN A 91 -17.63 4.30 28.89
CA ASN A 91 -17.16 3.20 29.73
C ASN A 91 -15.95 3.60 30.61
N PHE A 92 -15.94 4.83 31.13
CA PHE A 92 -14.84 5.27 31.98
C PHE A 92 -14.75 4.45 33.28
N PRO A 93 -13.54 4.04 33.73
CA PRO A 93 -13.38 3.31 34.99
C PRO A 93 -13.88 4.13 36.19
N PRO A 94 -14.78 3.58 37.03
CA PRO A 94 -15.41 4.36 38.10
C PRO A 94 -14.47 4.72 39.26
N ASN A 95 -13.32 4.06 39.35
CA ASN A 95 -12.31 4.24 40.38
C ASN A 95 -11.36 5.44 40.13
N TYR A 96 -11.37 6.00 38.91
CA TYR A 96 -10.58 7.16 38.53
C TYR A 96 -11.30 8.50 38.71
N PHE A 97 -10.52 9.55 38.94
CA PHE A 97 -10.99 10.92 39.09
C PHE A 97 -11.13 11.61 37.74
N PRO A 98 -12.30 12.22 37.45
CA PRO A 98 -12.41 13.14 36.35
C PRO A 98 -11.45 14.33 36.52
N ALA A 99 -10.87 14.80 35.42
CA ALA A 99 -9.89 15.87 35.39
C ALA A 99 -10.08 16.80 34.19
N VAL A 100 -9.66 18.05 34.34
CA VAL A 100 -9.50 19.00 33.24
C VAL A 100 -8.12 19.64 33.30
N GLU A 101 -7.48 19.76 32.14
CA GLU A 101 -6.14 20.32 31.99
C GLU A 101 -6.19 21.64 31.25
N PHE A 102 -5.43 22.61 31.76
CA PHE A 102 -5.29 23.93 31.18
C PHE A 102 -3.87 24.18 30.69
N ASP A 103 -3.74 24.77 29.50
CA ASP A 103 -2.47 25.21 28.89
C ASP A 103 -1.67 26.11 29.84
N ARG A 104 -2.35 27.07 30.48
CA ARG A 104 -1.70 27.95 31.46
C ARG A 104 -1.53 27.26 32.81
N PRO A 105 -0.31 27.27 33.39
CA PRO A 105 -0.03 26.66 34.69
C PRO A 105 -0.60 27.44 35.89
N ASP A 106 -1.05 28.69 35.69
CA ASP A 106 -1.50 29.60 36.75
C ASP A 106 -3.02 29.82 36.78
N ILE A 107 -3.79 29.29 35.82
CA ILE A 107 -5.24 29.56 35.70
C ILE A 107 -6.01 29.29 37.00
N PRO A 108 -5.88 28.13 37.68
CA PRO A 108 -6.66 27.83 38.88
C PRO A 108 -6.46 28.82 40.05
N TRP A 109 -5.36 29.57 40.09
CA TRP A 109 -5.04 30.49 41.19
C TRP A 109 -4.89 31.96 40.76
N LEU A 110 -5.01 32.26 39.46
CA LEU A 110 -4.75 33.58 38.89
C LEU A 110 -5.54 34.68 39.62
N PHE A 111 -6.82 34.41 39.89
CA PHE A 111 -7.74 35.35 40.54
C PHE A 111 -7.99 35.05 42.03
N THR A 112 -7.25 34.13 42.65
CA THR A 112 -7.40 33.87 44.09
C THR A 112 -6.98 35.12 44.91
N PRO A 113 -7.85 35.68 45.77
CA PRO A 113 -7.60 36.96 46.45
C PRO A 113 -6.72 36.86 47.70
N ALA A 114 -5.95 35.78 47.85
CA ALA A 114 -5.04 35.53 48.96
C ALA A 114 -3.68 34.97 48.49
N LYS A 115 -2.67 35.01 49.35
CA LYS A 115 -1.41 34.26 49.18
C LYS A 115 -1.46 32.95 49.97
N ALA A 116 -0.64 31.99 49.55
CA ALA A 116 -0.57 30.67 50.17
C ALA A 116 -0.15 30.70 51.65
N THR A 117 -0.57 29.70 52.41
CA THR A 117 -0.18 29.53 53.82
C THR A 117 1.31 29.21 53.96
N ALA A 118 1.96 29.83 54.96
CA ALA A 118 3.41 29.72 55.13
C ALA A 118 3.89 28.34 55.63
N SER A 119 3.06 27.57 56.32
CA SER A 119 3.42 26.26 56.90
C SER A 119 3.40 25.13 55.86
N ASP A 120 2.34 25.07 55.05
CA ASP A 120 2.02 23.90 54.23
C ASP A 120 1.99 24.20 52.72
N GLY A 121 2.01 25.48 52.34
CA GLY A 121 1.99 25.91 50.94
C GLY A 121 0.64 25.69 50.26
N ARG A 122 -0.47 25.78 51.02
CA ARG A 122 -1.84 25.59 50.51
C ARG A 122 -2.42 26.91 50.01
N LEU A 123 -3.15 26.84 48.91
CA LEU A 123 -3.87 27.99 48.33
C LEU A 123 -5.15 27.49 47.66
N ARG A 124 -6.31 28.04 48.05
CA ARG A 124 -7.58 27.67 47.42
C ARG A 124 -7.63 28.15 45.97
N PRO A 125 -7.92 27.28 44.99
CA PRO A 125 -8.12 27.73 43.62
C PRO A 125 -9.45 28.52 43.54
N TRP A 126 -9.53 29.50 42.64
CA TRP A 126 -10.78 30.24 42.37
C TRP A 126 -11.74 29.45 41.45
N LEU A 127 -11.27 28.32 40.91
CA LEU A 127 -12.02 27.34 40.13
C LEU A 127 -11.92 25.96 40.77
N CYS A 128 -12.99 25.17 40.67
CA CYS A 128 -12.94 23.73 40.94
C CYS A 128 -13.67 22.96 39.83
N LEU A 129 -13.33 21.68 39.71
CA LEU A 129 -14.06 20.74 38.88
C LEU A 129 -15.10 20.03 39.76
N VAL A 130 -16.35 20.12 39.38
CA VAL A 130 -17.46 19.41 40.03
C VAL A 130 -17.98 18.37 39.06
N THR A 131 -18.10 17.13 39.51
CA THR A 131 -18.74 16.06 38.74
C THR A 131 -20.06 15.72 39.40
N VAL A 132 -21.17 15.89 38.70
CA VAL A 132 -22.51 15.59 39.21
C VAL A 132 -23.15 14.49 38.39
N ARG A 133 -23.95 13.63 39.03
CA ARG A 133 -24.69 12.59 38.30
C ARG A 133 -25.79 13.21 37.46
N ASP A 134 -25.99 12.70 36.25
CA ASP A 134 -27.19 12.97 35.47
C ASP A 134 -28.38 12.21 36.09
N GLN A 135 -29.19 12.94 36.86
CA GLN A 135 -30.32 12.38 37.63
C GLN A 135 -31.40 13.43 37.84
N ASP A 136 -32.59 12.99 38.26
CA ASP A 136 -33.68 13.89 38.65
C ASP A 136 -33.21 14.91 39.70
N GLY A 137 -33.42 16.20 39.42
CA GLY A 137 -33.00 17.29 40.30
C GLY A 137 -31.67 17.96 39.92
N VAL A 138 -30.93 17.40 38.96
CA VAL A 138 -29.76 18.03 38.33
C VAL A 138 -30.15 18.49 36.93
N THR A 139 -29.92 19.76 36.60
CA THR A 139 -30.15 20.27 35.23
C THR A 139 -29.03 21.21 34.80
N LEU A 140 -28.53 21.00 33.58
CA LEU A 140 -27.58 21.89 32.93
C LEU A 140 -28.30 22.70 31.84
N GLN A 141 -28.57 23.98 32.11
CA GLN A 141 -29.27 24.86 31.18
C GLN A 141 -28.27 25.61 30.28
N HIS A 142 -28.25 25.31 28.98
CA HIS A 142 -27.40 26.03 28.02
C HIS A 142 -27.97 27.42 27.69
N GLY A 143 -27.08 28.42 27.64
CA GLY A 143 -27.44 29.80 27.32
C GLY A 143 -28.08 29.93 25.93
N GLY A 144 -29.41 30.10 25.88
CA GLY A 144 -30.16 30.31 24.64
C GLY A 144 -31.57 29.73 24.62
N GLN A 145 -31.84 28.67 25.39
CA GLN A 145 -33.19 28.14 25.56
C GLN A 145 -33.92 28.85 26.70
N GLY A 146 -34.98 29.61 26.38
CA GLY A 146 -35.82 30.31 27.37
C GLY A 146 -35.95 31.83 27.21
N GLY A 147 -35.49 32.42 26.10
CA GLY A 147 -35.77 33.83 25.76
C GLY A 147 -35.03 34.88 26.59
N ASN A 148 -34.17 34.50 27.54
CA ASN A 148 -33.38 35.45 28.32
C ASN A 148 -31.97 35.63 27.71
N ARG A 149 -31.82 36.62 26.82
CA ARG A 149 -30.54 36.99 26.16
C ARG A 149 -29.51 37.61 27.11
N SER A 150 -29.75 37.64 28.42
CA SER A 150 -28.92 38.33 29.39
C SER A 150 -27.83 37.45 30.04
N ASN A 151 -27.82 36.13 29.83
CA ASN A 151 -26.77 35.27 30.39
C ASN A 151 -26.18 34.32 29.31
N PRO A 152 -24.90 34.51 28.91
CA PRO A 152 -24.28 33.71 27.85
C PRO A 152 -23.74 32.34 28.32
N LEU A 153 -23.50 32.14 29.62
CA LEU A 153 -22.94 30.91 30.16
C LEU A 153 -24.00 29.85 30.47
N PRO A 154 -23.70 28.54 30.33
CA PRO A 154 -24.50 27.48 30.89
C PRO A 154 -24.62 27.60 32.41
N VAL A 155 -25.77 27.18 32.97
CA VAL A 155 -26.04 27.20 34.40
C VAL A 155 -26.36 25.79 34.88
N LEU A 156 -25.56 25.30 35.82
CA LEU A 156 -25.82 24.07 36.56
C LEU A 156 -26.77 24.38 37.71
N GLU A 157 -27.88 23.68 37.77
CA GLU A 157 -28.89 23.81 38.82
C GLU A 157 -29.08 22.45 39.50
N ILE A 158 -28.89 22.43 40.82
CA ILE A 158 -29.05 21.24 41.66
C ILE A 158 -30.12 21.55 42.70
N GLY A 159 -31.17 20.74 42.76
CA GLY A 159 -32.26 20.86 43.72
C GLY A 159 -33.06 19.57 43.86
N GLY A 160 -34.00 19.54 44.80
CA GLY A 160 -34.73 18.31 45.15
C GLY A 160 -35.38 17.62 43.94
N PRO A 161 -35.17 16.30 43.74
CA PRO A 161 -34.72 15.31 44.73
C PRO A 161 -33.19 15.17 44.94
N ALA A 162 -32.34 15.82 44.15
CA ALA A 162 -30.89 15.84 44.39
C ALA A 162 -30.52 16.79 45.54
N ASP A 163 -29.57 16.39 46.39
CA ASP A 163 -29.07 17.23 47.49
C ASP A 163 -27.74 17.88 47.09
N PRO A 164 -27.65 19.23 47.01
CA PRO A 164 -26.39 19.92 46.73
C PRO A 164 -25.25 19.52 47.66
N GLY A 165 -25.53 19.19 48.92
CA GLY A 165 -24.50 18.76 49.89
C GLY A 165 -23.86 17.40 49.57
N ALA A 166 -24.52 16.54 48.79
CA ALA A 166 -23.99 15.25 48.36
C ALA A 166 -23.33 15.30 46.95
N GLU A 167 -23.69 16.28 46.14
CA GLU A 167 -23.20 16.44 44.77
C GLU A 167 -22.00 17.39 44.64
N LEU A 168 -21.77 18.28 45.61
CA LEU A 168 -20.68 19.27 45.59
C LEU A 168 -19.54 18.90 46.56
N PRO A 169 -18.26 19.19 46.20
CA PRO A 169 -17.12 18.96 47.08
C PRO A 169 -17.01 20.03 48.19
N ASP A 170 -16.29 19.70 49.28
CA ASP A 170 -15.94 20.68 50.31
C ASP A 170 -14.90 21.69 49.79
N LEU A 171 -15.29 22.97 49.78
CA LEU A 171 -14.43 24.09 49.37
C LEU A 171 -13.30 24.42 50.37
N SER A 172 -13.33 23.85 51.57
CA SER A 172 -12.20 23.94 52.51
C SER A 172 -11.04 23.03 52.09
N GLU A 173 -11.30 22.03 51.25
CA GLU A 173 -10.34 21.00 50.80
C GLU A 173 -9.97 21.11 49.32
N CYS A 174 -10.62 21.98 48.54
CA CYS A 174 -10.37 22.13 47.11
C CYS A 174 -8.92 22.57 46.75
N TRP A 175 -8.13 23.04 47.72
CA TRP A 175 -6.69 23.24 47.56
C TRP A 175 -5.92 21.94 47.27
N ALA A 176 -6.46 20.77 47.62
CA ALA A 176 -5.82 19.46 47.43
C ALA A 176 -5.96 18.95 45.98
N TRP A 177 -7.00 19.40 45.27
CA TRP A 177 -7.45 18.83 44.00
C TRP A 177 -7.15 19.73 42.81
N ALA A 178 -6.24 20.68 42.98
CA ALA A 178 -5.70 21.52 41.92
C ALA A 178 -4.17 21.51 42.02
N HIS A 179 -3.47 21.20 40.93
CA HIS A 179 -2.00 21.21 40.90
C HIS A 179 -1.46 21.73 39.57
N THR A 180 -0.19 22.09 39.55
CA THR A 180 0.55 22.40 38.33
C THR A 180 1.47 21.23 38.00
N GLN A 181 1.53 20.83 36.74
CA GLN A 181 2.40 19.78 36.25
C GLN A 181 3.51 20.36 35.36
N LEU A 182 4.72 19.85 35.53
CA LEU A 182 5.86 20.07 34.66
C LEU A 182 6.29 18.72 34.08
N VAL A 183 6.45 18.68 32.76
CA VAL A 183 6.77 17.50 31.97
C VAL A 183 8.23 17.55 31.55
N GLY A 184 8.95 16.45 31.73
CA GLY A 184 10.34 16.29 31.28
C GLY A 184 11.40 16.38 32.38
N ASN A 185 12.64 16.07 31.99
CA ASN A 185 13.76 15.85 32.90
C ASN A 185 14.44 17.17 33.27
N ILE A 186 13.85 17.91 34.23
CA ILE A 186 14.40 19.16 34.77
C ILE A 186 14.97 18.89 36.15
N GLN A 187 16.23 19.30 36.38
CA GLN A 187 16.86 19.24 37.70
C GLN A 187 16.06 20.08 38.70
N THR A 188 15.24 19.42 39.52
CA THR A 188 14.32 20.05 40.49
C THR A 188 15.04 20.81 41.61
N SER A 189 16.36 20.66 41.72
CA SER A 189 17.22 21.37 42.67
C SER A 189 17.51 22.83 42.26
N ASP A 190 17.34 23.19 40.98
CA ASP A 190 17.55 24.56 40.49
C ASP A 190 16.25 25.37 40.46
N SER A 191 16.01 26.10 41.56
CA SER A 191 14.85 26.98 41.70
C SER A 191 14.79 28.11 40.66
N ALA A 192 15.92 28.51 40.05
CA ALA A 192 15.95 29.55 39.03
C ALA A 192 15.47 28.99 37.68
N ALA A 193 15.93 27.78 37.33
CA ALA A 193 15.52 27.05 36.13
C ALA A 193 14.01 26.77 36.13
N ILE A 194 13.46 26.26 37.23
CA ILE A 194 12.01 26.02 37.37
C ILE A 194 11.21 27.30 37.15
N ARG A 195 11.63 28.42 37.76
CA ARG A 195 10.96 29.71 37.59
C ARG A 195 11.07 30.25 36.18
N SER A 196 12.16 30.01 35.46
CA SER A 196 12.25 30.39 34.06
C SER A 196 11.32 29.58 33.17
N THR A 197 11.17 28.27 33.42
CA THR A 197 10.28 27.41 32.65
C THR A 197 8.81 27.85 32.78
N PHE A 198 8.34 28.12 33.99
CA PHE A 198 6.98 28.65 34.21
C PHE A 198 6.75 30.10 33.75
N ARG A 199 7.83 30.85 33.41
CA ARG A 199 7.72 32.22 32.88
C ARG A 199 7.66 32.27 31.36
N GLY A 200 8.17 31.26 30.66
CA GLY A 200 8.05 31.12 29.21
C GLY A 200 6.70 30.50 28.83
N GLN A 201 6.21 30.77 27.61
CA GLN A 201 5.19 29.91 27.01
C GLN A 201 5.89 28.59 26.65
N SER A 202 5.69 27.56 27.47
CA SER A 202 6.35 26.28 27.33
C SER A 202 5.31 25.19 27.13
N ASN A 203 5.48 24.37 26.11
CA ASN A 203 4.67 23.17 25.83
C ASN A 203 4.90 22.02 26.82
N VAL A 204 5.55 22.28 27.95
CA VAL A 204 5.88 21.29 28.98
C VAL A 204 5.30 21.62 30.35
N THR A 205 4.49 22.68 30.45
CA THR A 205 3.81 23.09 31.68
C THR A 205 2.32 23.14 31.47
N LEU A 206 1.53 22.68 32.45
CA LEU A 206 0.08 22.79 32.46
C LEU A 206 -0.44 22.89 33.90
N SER A 207 -1.70 23.25 34.07
CA SER A 207 -2.40 23.08 35.36
C SER A 207 -3.58 22.13 35.23
N ARG A 208 -3.90 21.40 36.30
CA ARG A 208 -4.96 20.40 36.31
C ARG A 208 -5.90 20.63 37.50
N LEU A 209 -7.20 20.53 37.24
CA LEU A 209 -8.23 20.38 38.27
C LEU A 209 -8.71 18.93 38.26
N LEU A 210 -8.78 18.32 39.44
CA LEU A 210 -9.31 16.98 39.68
C LEU A 210 -10.66 17.10 40.39
N SER A 211 -11.60 16.22 40.07
CA SER A 211 -12.81 15.98 40.85
C SER A 211 -12.58 14.70 41.66
N PRO A 212 -12.41 14.79 42.99
CA PRO A 212 -12.14 13.62 43.82
C PRO A 212 -13.41 12.83 44.14
N ARG A 213 -14.30 12.69 43.14
CA ARG A 213 -15.58 11.98 43.27
C ARG A 213 -15.37 10.50 43.03
N ARG A 214 -15.92 9.65 43.90
CA ARG A 214 -16.08 8.22 43.59
C ARG A 214 -17.26 8.07 42.64
N LEU A 215 -17.00 7.61 41.44
CA LEU A 215 -18.05 7.39 40.45
C LEU A 215 -18.76 6.06 40.74
N GLN A 216 -20.01 5.94 40.30
CA GLN A 216 -20.76 4.70 40.35
C GLN A 216 -20.74 4.04 38.98
N GLU A 217 -20.81 2.71 38.94
CA GLU A 217 -20.79 1.92 37.72
C GLU A 217 -22.03 2.18 36.86
N ASN A 218 -21.87 2.18 35.54
CA ASN A 218 -22.97 2.29 34.56
C ASN A 218 -23.86 3.53 34.75
N GLU A 219 -23.27 4.65 35.16
CA GLU A 219 -23.97 5.90 35.44
C GLU A 219 -23.44 7.03 34.56
N SER A 220 -24.29 8.03 34.27
CA SER A 220 -23.92 9.20 33.47
C SER A 220 -23.63 10.42 34.35
N TYR A 221 -22.68 11.25 33.94
CA TYR A 221 -22.18 12.37 34.71
C TYR A 221 -21.97 13.61 33.85
N HIS A 222 -22.19 14.78 34.47
CA HIS A 222 -21.74 16.08 33.96
C HIS A 222 -20.52 16.54 34.76
N ALA A 223 -19.41 16.79 34.08
CA ALA A 223 -18.25 17.44 34.67
C ALA A 223 -18.26 18.93 34.33
N CYS A 224 -18.21 19.79 35.35
CA CYS A 224 -18.41 21.24 35.24
C CYS A 224 -17.30 22.00 35.96
N VAL A 225 -16.63 22.91 35.24
CA VAL A 225 -15.69 23.87 35.82
C VAL A 225 -16.48 25.08 36.33
N VAL A 226 -16.44 25.29 37.64
CA VAL A 226 -17.25 26.32 38.33
C VAL A 226 -16.38 27.20 39.25
N PRO A 227 -16.77 28.46 39.50
CA PRO A 227 -16.07 29.32 40.45
C PRO A 227 -16.32 28.87 41.90
N THR A 228 -15.28 28.93 42.73
CA THR A 228 -15.32 28.53 44.17
C THR A 228 -15.72 29.67 45.11
N PHE A 229 -15.88 30.89 44.60
CA PHE A 229 -16.23 32.09 45.38
C PHE A 229 -17.53 32.71 44.89
N GLU A 230 -18.39 33.13 45.82
CA GLU A 230 -19.72 33.71 45.55
C GLU A 230 -19.68 34.94 44.63
N PRO A 231 -18.71 35.89 44.72
CA PRO A 231 -18.61 36.96 43.74
C PRO A 231 -18.45 36.46 42.29
N GLY A 232 -17.72 35.36 42.08
CA GLY A 232 -17.56 34.75 40.75
C GLY A 232 -18.84 34.06 40.28
N VAL A 233 -19.57 33.40 41.18
CA VAL A 233 -20.90 32.85 40.90
C VAL A 233 -21.86 33.96 40.46
N ARG A 234 -21.91 35.07 41.20
CA ARG A 234 -22.77 36.21 40.89
C ARG A 234 -22.39 36.86 39.57
N ALA A 235 -21.11 37.07 39.30
CA ALA A 235 -20.61 37.60 38.05
C ALA A 235 -21.03 36.72 36.85
N GLY A 236 -20.83 35.41 36.94
CA GLY A 236 -21.21 34.46 35.89
C GLY A 236 -22.73 34.27 35.71
N LEU A 237 -23.53 34.65 36.71
CA LEU A 237 -25.00 34.69 36.62
C LEU A 237 -25.54 36.07 36.17
N GLY A 238 -24.67 37.01 35.80
CA GLY A 238 -25.04 38.36 35.38
C GLY A 238 -25.58 39.25 36.51
N LYS A 239 -25.24 38.96 37.76
CA LYS A 239 -25.59 39.75 38.95
C LYS A 239 -24.41 40.62 39.39
N ASP A 240 -24.69 41.65 40.20
CA ASP A 240 -23.65 42.46 40.85
C ASP A 240 -22.78 41.57 41.77
N PRO A 241 -21.46 41.44 41.52
CA PRO A 241 -20.56 40.57 42.29
C PRO A 241 -20.39 40.98 43.75
N TYR A 242 -20.49 42.29 44.05
CA TYR A 242 -20.21 42.84 45.37
C TYR A 242 -21.36 43.74 45.85
N PRO A 243 -22.47 43.15 46.37
CA PRO A 243 -23.59 43.92 46.87
C PRO A 243 -23.22 44.65 48.18
N GLY A 244 -22.75 45.90 48.08
CA GLY A 244 -22.34 46.75 49.23
C GLY A 244 -20.90 47.29 49.10
N ASP A 245 -20.43 48.07 50.08
CA ASP A 245 -19.10 48.71 50.03
C ASP A 245 -17.93 47.84 50.55
N ASP A 246 -18.22 46.73 51.25
CA ASP A 246 -17.21 45.99 52.02
C ASP A 246 -16.37 44.98 51.21
N ARG A 247 -16.70 44.74 49.92
CA ARG A 247 -15.99 43.84 48.97
C ARG A 247 -15.46 42.54 49.61
N ILE A 248 -16.33 41.85 50.34
CA ILE A 248 -16.08 40.53 50.94
C ILE A 248 -16.15 39.47 49.84
N VAL A 249 -15.30 38.45 49.92
CA VAL A 249 -15.25 37.32 49.01
C VAL A 249 -15.60 36.05 49.78
N ASP A 250 -16.90 35.74 49.88
CA ASP A 250 -17.40 34.52 50.51
C ASP A 250 -17.18 33.29 49.60
N PRO A 251 -17.08 32.07 50.15
CA PRO A 251 -17.15 30.83 49.38
C PRO A 251 -18.47 30.72 48.59
N ALA A 252 -18.46 30.01 47.47
CA ALA A 252 -19.65 29.84 46.61
C ALA A 252 -20.75 28.98 47.26
N TRP A 253 -20.38 28.05 48.14
CA TRP A 253 -21.28 27.29 48.98
C TRP A 253 -20.59 26.95 50.31
N ASP A 254 -21.39 26.72 51.33
CA ASP A 254 -20.92 26.30 52.65
C ASP A 254 -21.02 24.77 52.79
N ASP A 255 -20.10 24.19 53.57
CA ASP A 255 -20.08 22.77 53.88
C ASP A 255 -21.27 22.39 54.80
N GLY A 256 -21.97 21.30 54.47
CA GLY A 256 -22.98 20.68 55.33
C GLY A 256 -24.32 21.41 55.52
N GLU A 257 -24.53 22.61 54.97
CA GLU A 257 -25.85 23.25 54.92
C GLU A 257 -26.55 22.95 53.59
N SER A 258 -27.54 22.03 53.63
CA SER A 258 -28.41 21.76 52.48
C SER A 258 -29.22 23.01 52.14
N THR A 259 -28.68 23.82 51.23
CA THR A 259 -29.45 24.82 50.52
C THR A 259 -30.41 24.06 49.63
N GLY A 260 -31.72 24.21 49.81
CA GLY A 260 -32.71 23.40 49.08
C GLY A 260 -32.62 23.49 47.55
N GLN A 261 -31.81 24.42 47.02
CA GLN A 261 -31.43 24.56 45.62
C GLN A 261 -30.18 25.46 45.48
N ILE A 262 -29.26 25.10 44.57
CA ILE A 262 -28.10 25.93 44.20
C ILE A 262 -28.02 26.12 42.68
N ARG A 263 -27.48 27.27 42.24
CA ARG A 263 -27.27 27.59 40.82
C ARG A 263 -25.86 28.09 40.60
N LEU A 264 -25.10 27.41 39.76
CA LEU A 264 -23.69 27.68 39.48
C LEU A 264 -23.49 28.01 38.00
N PRO A 265 -22.77 29.11 37.65
CA PRO A 265 -22.35 29.32 36.28
C PRO A 265 -21.25 28.33 35.92
N VAL A 266 -21.32 27.80 34.70
CA VAL A 266 -20.39 26.79 34.20
C VAL A 266 -19.50 27.44 33.16
N TYR A 267 -18.20 27.50 33.45
CA TYR A 267 -17.22 28.09 32.53
C TYR A 267 -16.76 27.10 31.46
N TYR A 268 -16.83 25.80 31.73
CA TYR A 268 -16.57 24.72 30.79
C TYR A 268 -17.26 23.44 31.29
N HIS A 269 -17.78 22.60 30.40
CA HIS A 269 -18.36 21.30 30.76
C HIS A 269 -18.21 20.24 29.67
N TRP A 270 -18.35 18.99 30.08
CA TRP A 270 -18.49 17.84 29.21
C TRP A 270 -19.30 16.75 29.92
N GLU A 271 -19.71 15.74 29.15
CA GLU A 271 -20.53 14.63 29.62
C GLU A 271 -19.79 13.32 29.38
N PHE A 272 -19.97 12.35 30.26
CA PHE A 272 -19.42 10.99 30.12
C PHE A 272 -20.25 9.99 30.93
N SER A 273 -20.04 8.71 30.66
CA SER A 273 -20.63 7.60 31.41
C SER A 273 -19.53 6.62 31.86
N THR A 274 -19.80 5.92 32.94
CA THR A 274 -18.91 4.90 33.51
C THR A 274 -19.28 3.51 33.04
N GLY A 275 -18.28 2.62 32.98
CA GLY A 275 -18.49 1.20 32.68
C GLY A 275 -18.73 0.35 33.94
N PRO A 276 -18.72 -0.99 33.79
CA PRO A 276 -18.59 -1.91 34.91
C PRO A 276 -17.32 -1.65 35.74
N ALA A 277 -17.34 -2.00 37.02
CA ALA A 277 -16.14 -1.88 37.87
C ALA A 277 -14.96 -2.69 37.31
N GLY A 278 -13.76 -2.26 37.70
CA GLY A 278 -12.49 -2.83 37.26
C GLY A 278 -11.83 -1.99 36.19
N ASP A 279 -10.62 -1.56 36.51
CA ASP A 279 -9.65 -1.00 35.56
C ASP A 279 -8.73 -2.11 35.03
N PHE A 280 -7.71 -1.72 34.24
CA PHE A 280 -6.76 -2.65 33.66
C PHE A 280 -6.10 -3.53 34.73
N GLU A 281 -5.59 -2.92 35.80
CA GLU A 281 -4.94 -3.64 36.90
C GLU A 281 -5.89 -4.65 37.55
N SER A 282 -7.13 -4.25 37.83
CA SER A 282 -8.14 -5.14 38.41
C SER A 282 -8.41 -6.38 37.54
N LEU A 283 -8.55 -6.19 36.22
CA LEU A 283 -8.79 -7.30 35.28
C LEU A 283 -7.57 -8.21 35.14
N VAL A 284 -6.37 -7.64 35.04
CA VAL A 284 -5.12 -8.41 34.97
C VAL A 284 -4.89 -9.21 36.27
N ARG A 285 -5.22 -8.64 37.43
CA ARG A 285 -5.12 -9.32 38.73
C ARG A 285 -6.09 -10.49 38.86
N ARG A 286 -7.30 -10.39 38.28
CA ARG A 286 -8.28 -11.49 38.24
C ARG A 286 -7.79 -12.73 37.50
N LEU A 287 -6.92 -12.56 36.49
CA LEU A 287 -6.39 -13.69 35.73
C LEU A 287 -5.60 -14.68 36.60
N THR A 288 -6.07 -15.92 36.73
CA THR A 288 -5.35 -16.98 37.45
C THR A 288 -4.52 -17.83 36.49
N PRO A 289 -3.24 -18.10 36.79
CA PRO A 289 -2.46 -19.08 36.06
C PRO A 289 -3.06 -20.48 36.25
N GLU A 290 -3.34 -21.18 35.14
CA GLU A 290 -3.93 -22.52 35.15
C GLU A 290 -3.08 -23.49 34.34
N GLN A 291 -2.89 -24.69 34.88
CA GLN A 291 -2.27 -25.81 34.16
C GLN A 291 -3.36 -26.64 33.47
N HIS A 292 -3.31 -26.68 32.15
CA HIS A 292 -4.28 -27.41 31.34
C HIS A 292 -3.73 -28.78 30.93
N SER A 293 -4.16 -29.85 31.61
CA SER A 293 -3.87 -31.23 31.19
C SER A 293 -4.97 -31.78 30.28
N GLY A 294 -4.60 -32.36 29.14
CA GLY A 294 -5.54 -32.97 28.19
C GLY A 294 -6.38 -32.00 27.36
N LEU A 295 -6.14 -30.69 27.46
CA LEU A 295 -6.79 -29.68 26.61
C LEU A 295 -6.29 -29.80 25.16
N GLY A 296 -7.19 -29.62 24.20
CA GLY A 296 -6.88 -29.80 22.78
C GLY A 296 -6.84 -31.26 22.31
N ILE A 297 -7.27 -32.21 23.15
CA ILE A 297 -7.33 -33.64 22.84
C ILE A 297 -8.77 -34.13 23.01
N ARG A 298 -9.28 -34.88 22.03
CA ARG A 298 -10.62 -35.46 22.07
C ARG A 298 -10.65 -36.89 21.56
N ALA A 299 -11.26 -37.79 22.35
CA ALA A 299 -11.53 -39.14 21.89
C ALA A 299 -12.61 -39.14 20.79
N VAL A 300 -12.26 -39.68 19.62
CA VAL A 300 -13.15 -39.85 18.47
C VAL A 300 -13.42 -41.34 18.27
N ASP A 301 -14.70 -41.69 18.07
CA ASP A 301 -15.12 -43.05 17.74
C ASP A 301 -14.66 -43.42 16.31
N ALA A 302 -13.81 -44.43 16.22
CA ALA A 302 -13.27 -45.00 14.99
C ALA A 302 -13.82 -46.41 14.71
N SER A 303 -14.86 -46.84 15.43
CA SER A 303 -15.46 -48.17 15.26
C SER A 303 -16.21 -48.32 13.93
N ASP A 304 -16.83 -47.26 13.42
CA ASP A 304 -17.50 -47.22 12.11
C ASP A 304 -17.04 -46.00 11.29
N PRO A 305 -15.93 -46.12 10.53
CA PRO A 305 -15.45 -45.05 9.66
C PRO A 305 -16.20 -44.97 8.31
N GLY A 306 -17.24 -45.79 8.08
CA GLY A 306 -18.08 -45.78 6.88
C GLY A 306 -17.90 -47.00 5.95
N PRO A 307 -16.69 -47.35 5.50
CA PRO A 307 -16.49 -48.58 4.73
C PRO A 307 -16.67 -49.83 5.60
N THR A 308 -17.58 -50.73 5.22
CA THR A 308 -17.89 -51.96 5.98
C THR A 308 -16.68 -52.86 6.24
N ALA A 309 -15.65 -52.80 5.42
CA ALA A 309 -14.40 -53.54 5.63
C ALA A 309 -13.55 -53.01 6.82
N LEU A 310 -13.85 -51.80 7.32
CA LEU A 310 -13.14 -51.14 8.41
C LEU A 310 -13.98 -51.07 9.70
N GLU A 311 -15.22 -51.58 9.69
CA GLU A 311 -16.09 -51.63 10.86
C GLU A 311 -15.52 -52.57 11.95
N SER A 312 -15.48 -52.10 13.19
CA SER A 312 -15.12 -52.87 14.38
C SER A 312 -16.38 -53.33 15.12
N ALA A 313 -16.36 -54.56 15.64
CA ALA A 313 -17.45 -55.10 16.45
C ALA A 313 -17.48 -54.57 17.91
N GLY A 314 -16.46 -53.79 18.32
CA GLY A 314 -16.32 -53.20 19.65
C GLY A 314 -15.98 -51.71 19.59
N GLU A 315 -15.99 -51.06 20.75
CA GLU A 315 -15.63 -49.64 20.89
C GLU A 315 -14.15 -49.45 20.58
N GLU A 316 -13.87 -48.65 19.56
CA GLU A 316 -12.52 -48.30 19.12
C GLU A 316 -12.46 -46.79 19.04
N THR A 317 -11.57 -46.18 19.81
CA THR A 317 -11.44 -44.73 19.87
C THR A 317 -10.01 -44.31 19.59
N VAL A 318 -9.86 -43.16 18.97
CA VAL A 318 -8.58 -42.54 18.65
C VAL A 318 -8.58 -41.15 19.27
N ASP A 319 -7.46 -40.76 19.87
CA ASP A 319 -7.30 -39.44 20.46
C ASP A 319 -6.92 -38.45 19.34
N LEU A 320 -7.88 -37.60 18.95
CA LEU A 320 -7.69 -36.54 17.98
C LEU A 320 -7.14 -35.31 18.70
N GLU A 321 -6.03 -34.80 18.21
CA GLU A 321 -5.39 -33.58 18.69
C GLU A 321 -5.79 -32.41 17.78
N GLY A 322 -6.02 -31.24 18.36
CA GLY A 322 -6.28 -30.00 17.62
C GLY A 322 -5.01 -29.36 17.05
N ALA A 323 -5.17 -28.19 16.44
CA ALA A 323 -4.06 -27.33 16.04
C ALA A 323 -3.30 -26.75 17.24
N LEU A 324 -4.02 -26.59 18.36
CA LEU A 324 -3.50 -26.24 19.68
C LEU A 324 -3.76 -27.41 20.63
N ARG A 325 -2.75 -27.80 21.42
CA ARG A 325 -2.85 -28.88 22.40
C ARG A 325 -2.04 -28.60 23.67
N SER A 326 -2.35 -29.30 24.75
CA SER A 326 -1.52 -29.30 25.96
C SER A 326 -0.13 -29.89 25.67
N VAL A 327 0.90 -29.38 26.34
CA VAL A 327 2.31 -29.81 26.20
C VAL A 327 2.56 -31.27 26.64
N GLU A 328 1.61 -31.91 27.32
CA GLU A 328 1.74 -33.32 27.70
C GLU A 328 1.50 -34.28 26.52
N PRO A 329 2.29 -35.36 26.38
CA PRO A 329 1.93 -36.44 25.46
C PRO A 329 0.61 -37.07 25.89
N SER A 330 -0.31 -37.24 24.95
CA SER A 330 -1.64 -37.83 25.11
C SER A 330 -1.56 -39.16 25.89
N SER A 331 -1.63 -39.07 27.22
CA SER A 331 -1.58 -40.22 28.10
C SER A 331 -3.01 -40.72 28.19
N GLY A 332 -3.33 -41.79 27.47
CA GLY A 332 -4.57 -42.52 27.71
C GLY A 332 -4.69 -42.81 29.21
N SER A 333 -5.91 -42.75 29.74
CA SER A 333 -6.25 -42.97 31.16
C SER A 333 -5.24 -43.89 31.87
N ALA A 334 -4.54 -43.37 32.88
CA ALA A 334 -3.49 -44.07 33.59
C ALA A 334 -3.92 -45.51 33.95
N SER A 335 -3.04 -46.48 33.65
CA SER A 335 -3.25 -47.84 34.14
C SER A 335 -3.31 -47.83 35.67
N PRO A 336 -3.98 -48.80 36.34
CA PRO A 336 -4.01 -48.90 37.81
C PRO A 336 -2.62 -48.91 38.47
N ASP A 337 -1.58 -49.20 37.69
CA ASP A 337 -0.17 -49.26 38.09
C ASP A 337 0.62 -47.95 37.85
N GLY A 338 -0.02 -46.85 37.46
CA GLY A 338 0.61 -45.52 37.37
C GLY A 338 1.58 -45.33 36.19
N GLN A 339 1.61 -46.25 35.23
CA GLN A 339 2.32 -46.05 33.96
C GLN A 339 1.41 -45.32 32.95
N PRO A 340 1.94 -44.32 32.21
CA PRO A 340 1.20 -43.68 31.13
C PRO A 340 0.81 -44.73 30.11
N ALA A 341 -0.48 -44.82 29.78
CA ALA A 341 -0.91 -45.70 28.70
C ALA A 341 -0.36 -45.14 27.38
N PRO A 342 0.16 -46.00 26.48
CA PRO A 342 0.58 -45.52 25.17
C PRO A 342 -0.61 -44.84 24.46
N PRO A 343 -0.37 -43.80 23.64
CA PRO A 343 -1.40 -43.15 22.85
C PRO A 343 -2.22 -44.20 22.09
N ARG A 344 -3.55 -43.99 22.01
CA ARG A 344 -4.46 -44.93 21.33
C ARG A 344 -4.17 -44.94 19.82
N SER A 345 -3.30 -45.86 19.40
CA SER A 345 -2.91 -46.03 18.00
C SER A 345 -3.98 -46.78 17.20
N TYR A 346 -4.21 -46.38 15.96
CA TYR A 346 -5.14 -47.05 15.05
C TYR A 346 -4.63 -48.45 14.63
N ASP A 347 -5.54 -49.42 14.48
CA ASP A 347 -5.21 -50.81 14.16
C ASP A 347 -4.41 -50.93 12.83
N PRO A 348 -3.18 -51.48 12.83
CA PRO A 348 -2.38 -51.67 11.62
C PRO A 348 -3.06 -52.50 10.52
N ASP A 349 -3.92 -53.45 10.87
CA ASP A 349 -4.67 -54.25 9.88
C ASP A 349 -5.76 -53.42 9.20
N LYS A 350 -6.36 -52.47 9.92
CA LYS A 350 -7.27 -51.48 9.34
C LYS A 350 -6.52 -50.48 8.46
N GLN A 351 -5.32 -50.04 8.85
CA GLN A 351 -4.47 -49.21 7.99
C GLN A 351 -4.17 -49.92 6.66
N ARG A 352 -3.84 -51.22 6.67
CA ARG A 352 -3.64 -52.01 5.46
C ARG A 352 -4.92 -52.12 4.62
N THR A 353 -6.06 -52.34 5.25
CA THR A 353 -7.36 -52.42 4.55
C THR A 353 -7.74 -51.07 3.92
N LEU A 354 -7.52 -49.97 4.63
CA LEU A 354 -7.77 -48.61 4.15
C LEU A 354 -6.87 -48.27 2.96
N ARG A 355 -5.58 -48.63 3.02
CA ARG A 355 -4.65 -48.51 1.89
C ARG A 355 -5.20 -49.18 0.62
N ASP A 356 -5.70 -50.41 0.73
CA ASP A 356 -6.25 -51.14 -0.41
C ASP A 356 -7.53 -50.50 -0.96
N ILE A 357 -8.31 -49.82 -0.12
CA ILE A 357 -9.49 -49.04 -0.54
C ILE A 357 -9.05 -47.77 -1.28
N LEU A 358 -8.11 -47.02 -0.72
CA LEU A 358 -7.60 -45.76 -1.30
C LEU A 358 -6.93 -45.98 -2.65
N ASN A 359 -6.07 -47.00 -2.76
CA ASN A 359 -5.36 -47.32 -4.00
C ASN A 359 -6.29 -47.71 -5.14
N ARG A 360 -7.43 -48.37 -4.84
CA ARG A 360 -8.47 -48.69 -5.82
C ARG A 360 -9.30 -47.47 -6.25
N ALA A 361 -9.29 -46.40 -5.47
CA ALA A 361 -10.07 -45.18 -5.71
C ALA A 361 -9.19 -43.99 -6.12
N SER A 362 -7.88 -44.20 -6.30
CA SER A 362 -6.93 -43.14 -6.66
C SER A 362 -7.30 -42.47 -7.99
N ALA A 363 -7.17 -41.14 -8.02
CA ALA A 363 -7.52 -40.34 -9.20
C ALA A 363 -6.42 -40.34 -10.27
N LEU A 364 -5.23 -40.84 -9.94
CA LEU A 364 -4.08 -40.93 -10.84
C LEU A 364 -3.88 -42.34 -11.43
N SER A 365 -4.61 -43.35 -10.94
CA SER A 365 -4.56 -44.70 -11.48
C SER A 365 -5.16 -44.76 -12.90
N ASP A 366 -4.56 -45.57 -13.78
CA ASP A 366 -5.05 -45.74 -15.15
C ASP A 366 -6.46 -46.38 -15.14
N PRO A 367 -7.47 -45.79 -15.79
CA PRO A 367 -8.81 -46.37 -15.92
C PRO A 367 -8.83 -47.80 -16.47
N ILE A 368 -7.80 -48.19 -17.23
CA ILE A 368 -7.65 -49.53 -17.80
C ILE A 368 -7.23 -50.56 -16.73
N GLU A 369 -6.42 -50.15 -15.75
CA GLU A 369 -5.97 -51.01 -14.63
C GLU A 369 -7.05 -51.20 -13.55
N LEU A 370 -8.07 -50.33 -13.53
CA LEU A 370 -9.25 -50.43 -12.66
C LEU A 370 -10.26 -51.50 -13.09
N GLN A 371 -9.98 -52.26 -14.16
CA GLN A 371 -10.80 -53.39 -14.58
C GLN A 371 -10.54 -54.62 -13.69
N GLY A 372 -11.42 -54.84 -12.72
CA GLY A 372 -11.61 -56.17 -12.14
C GLY A 372 -12.01 -57.19 -13.23
N PRO A 373 -11.91 -58.51 -12.96
CA PRO A 373 -12.16 -59.57 -13.94
C PRO A 373 -13.56 -59.58 -14.58
N GLU A 374 -14.48 -58.70 -14.14
CA GLU A 374 -15.85 -58.56 -14.66
C GLU A 374 -16.15 -57.22 -15.36
N GLY A 375 -15.17 -56.32 -15.58
CA GLY A 375 -15.32 -55.20 -16.53
C GLY A 375 -16.39 -54.15 -16.22
N ASP A 376 -16.71 -53.89 -14.96
CA ASP A 376 -17.71 -52.89 -14.55
C ASP A 376 -17.11 -51.65 -13.86
N THR A 377 -17.71 -50.49 -14.18
CA THR A 377 -17.77 -49.16 -13.53
C THR A 377 -16.59 -48.67 -12.67
N PRO A 378 -16.05 -47.44 -12.89
CA PRO A 378 -15.01 -46.86 -12.02
C PRO A 378 -15.47 -46.83 -10.55
N THR A 379 -14.60 -47.27 -9.65
CA THR A 379 -14.88 -47.35 -8.21
C THR A 379 -14.79 -45.95 -7.59
N LEU A 380 -15.91 -45.43 -7.08
CA LEU A 380 -15.92 -44.22 -6.27
C LEU A 380 -15.53 -44.57 -4.83
N GLY A 381 -14.47 -43.97 -4.32
CA GLY A 381 -14.00 -44.17 -2.94
C GLY A 381 -13.51 -42.88 -2.28
N PRO A 382 -13.02 -42.98 -1.03
CA PRO A 382 -12.49 -41.83 -0.31
C PRO A 382 -11.26 -41.23 -1.01
N PRO A 383 -11.02 -39.91 -0.89
CA PRO A 383 -9.93 -39.23 -1.59
C PRO A 383 -8.55 -39.64 -1.06
N LEU A 384 -7.54 -39.69 -1.93
CA LEU A 384 -6.14 -39.81 -1.51
C LEU A 384 -5.54 -38.41 -1.41
N TYR A 385 -5.46 -37.86 -0.20
CA TYR A 385 -4.92 -36.52 0.03
C TYR A 385 -3.43 -36.48 -0.31
N GLY A 386 -2.96 -35.41 -0.94
CA GLY A 386 -1.56 -35.27 -1.37
C GLY A 386 -1.16 -35.99 -2.66
N GLN A 387 -2.06 -36.74 -3.33
CA GLN A 387 -1.71 -37.51 -4.54
C GLN A 387 -1.18 -36.67 -5.71
N TRP A 388 -1.66 -35.43 -5.89
CA TRP A 388 -1.23 -34.59 -7.02
C TRP A 388 0.14 -33.95 -6.81
N PRO A 389 0.43 -33.21 -5.72
CA PRO A 389 1.74 -32.60 -5.49
C PRO A 389 2.93 -33.55 -5.68
N VAL A 390 2.83 -34.79 -5.18
CA VAL A 390 3.87 -35.82 -5.31
C VAL A 390 3.79 -36.58 -6.64
N ALA A 391 2.67 -36.47 -7.36
CA ALA A 391 2.33 -37.28 -8.53
C ALA A 391 2.37 -38.80 -8.26
N GLU A 392 2.09 -39.22 -7.01
CA GLU A 392 2.08 -40.62 -6.60
C GLU A 392 0.64 -41.19 -6.64
N PRO A 393 0.37 -42.20 -7.47
CA PRO A 393 -0.97 -42.76 -7.61
C PRO A 393 -1.35 -43.71 -6.47
N LEU A 394 -0.40 -44.19 -5.68
CA LEU A 394 -0.63 -45.21 -4.67
C LEU A 394 -0.04 -44.77 -3.32
N VAL A 395 -0.67 -45.18 -2.22
CA VAL A 395 -0.11 -45.01 -0.88
C VAL A 395 1.15 -45.89 -0.75
N PRO A 396 2.31 -45.38 -0.30
CA PRO A 396 3.57 -46.14 -0.19
C PRO A 396 3.51 -47.28 0.84
N ASP A 397 4.13 -48.43 0.56
CA ASP A 397 4.19 -49.61 1.47
C ASP A 397 4.83 -49.27 2.83
N SER A 398 4.67 -50.16 3.82
CA SER A 398 5.37 -49.98 5.10
C SER A 398 6.89 -49.90 4.88
N GLY A 399 7.49 -48.74 5.18
CA GLY A 399 8.91 -48.44 4.93
C GLY A 399 9.21 -47.84 3.54
N GLY A 400 8.19 -47.65 2.70
CA GLY A 400 8.29 -46.88 1.45
C GLY A 400 8.13 -45.38 1.68
N GLN A 401 8.54 -44.60 0.69
CA GLN A 401 8.51 -43.14 0.63
C GLN A 401 7.44 -42.67 -0.38
N PRO A 402 6.79 -41.50 -0.20
CA PRO A 402 6.93 -40.56 0.92
C PRO A 402 6.29 -41.05 2.24
N VAL A 403 6.97 -40.81 3.37
CA VAL A 403 6.52 -41.24 4.71
C VAL A 403 5.26 -40.49 5.15
N TRP A 404 5.27 -39.16 5.05
CA TRP A 404 4.15 -38.29 5.41
C TRP A 404 2.86 -38.62 4.63
N LEU A 405 2.97 -39.03 3.35
CA LEU A 405 1.81 -39.35 2.50
C LEU A 405 1.05 -40.57 3.03
N ARG A 406 1.79 -41.54 3.56
CA ARG A 406 1.25 -42.74 4.23
C ARG A 406 0.61 -42.39 5.56
N GLU A 407 1.24 -41.56 6.39
CA GLU A 407 0.72 -41.14 7.69
C GLU A 407 -0.58 -40.34 7.55
N LEU A 408 -0.56 -39.33 6.69
CA LEU A 408 -1.71 -38.47 6.37
C LEU A 408 -2.96 -39.27 6.00
N ASN A 409 -2.79 -40.33 5.19
CA ASN A 409 -3.91 -41.06 4.61
C ASN A 409 -4.35 -42.28 5.41
N LEU A 410 -3.46 -42.94 6.15
CA LEU A 410 -3.76 -44.19 6.86
C LEU A 410 -4.08 -44.01 8.34
N ASP A 411 -3.68 -42.90 8.97
CA ASP A 411 -4.01 -42.58 10.36
C ASP A 411 -5.18 -41.59 10.43
N PRO A 412 -6.30 -41.94 11.10
CA PRO A 412 -7.42 -41.03 11.30
C PRO A 412 -7.06 -39.68 11.94
N ARG A 413 -6.01 -39.64 12.78
CA ARG A 413 -5.57 -38.40 13.47
C ARG A 413 -5.12 -37.31 12.51
N PHE A 414 -4.54 -37.70 11.37
CA PHE A 414 -4.11 -36.77 10.32
C PHE A 414 -5.14 -36.68 9.18
N ARG A 415 -5.88 -37.77 8.93
CA ARG A 415 -6.90 -37.79 7.89
C ARG A 415 -8.12 -36.90 8.23
N LEU A 416 -8.48 -36.79 9.51
CA LEU A 416 -9.57 -35.92 9.97
C LEU A 416 -9.28 -34.42 9.73
N PRO A 417 -8.11 -33.87 10.14
CA PRO A 417 -7.72 -32.50 9.78
C PRO A 417 -7.74 -32.23 8.27
N ALA A 418 -7.24 -33.15 7.44
CA ALA A 418 -7.33 -33.02 5.98
C ALA A 418 -8.80 -32.99 5.49
N GLY A 419 -9.68 -33.73 6.16
CA GLY A 419 -11.13 -33.67 5.95
C GLY A 419 -11.75 -32.34 6.39
N PHE A 420 -11.28 -31.72 7.47
CA PHE A 420 -11.71 -30.38 7.88
C PHE A 420 -11.32 -29.34 6.84
N GLY A 421 -10.10 -29.41 6.30
CA GLY A 421 -9.67 -28.54 5.20
C GLY A 421 -10.57 -28.70 3.97
N THR A 422 -10.85 -29.94 3.58
CA THR A 422 -11.80 -30.24 2.49
C THR A 422 -13.17 -29.61 2.74
N ARG A 423 -13.67 -29.62 3.98
CA ARG A 423 -14.96 -29.04 4.35
C ARG A 423 -14.94 -27.51 4.27
N VAL A 424 -13.85 -26.86 4.68
CA VAL A 424 -13.69 -25.40 4.56
C VAL A 424 -13.81 -24.95 3.11
N VAL A 425 -13.08 -25.60 2.19
CA VAL A 425 -13.15 -25.25 0.76
C VAL A 425 -14.57 -25.41 0.22
N ARG A 426 -15.29 -26.47 0.62
CA ARG A 426 -16.68 -26.70 0.19
C ARG A 426 -17.64 -25.65 0.73
N ASP A 427 -17.45 -25.19 1.96
CA ASP A 427 -18.31 -24.18 2.58
C ASP A 427 -18.07 -22.80 1.95
N GLN A 428 -16.81 -22.46 1.66
CA GLN A 428 -16.40 -21.19 1.08
C GLN A 428 -16.19 -21.23 -0.44
N GLN A 429 -16.70 -22.27 -1.12
CA GLN A 429 -16.43 -22.56 -2.52
C GLN A 429 -16.63 -21.36 -3.44
N GLU A 430 -17.76 -20.66 -3.30
CA GLU A 430 -18.10 -19.52 -4.15
C GLU A 430 -17.11 -18.36 -3.97
N HIS A 431 -16.71 -18.07 -2.73
CA HIS A 431 -15.80 -16.98 -2.40
C HIS A 431 -14.37 -17.27 -2.88
N LEU A 432 -13.86 -18.47 -2.60
CA LEU A 432 -12.53 -18.90 -3.02
C LEU A 432 -12.39 -18.95 -4.54
N LEU A 433 -13.42 -19.44 -5.25
CA LEU A 433 -13.42 -19.44 -6.71
C LEU A 433 -13.49 -18.02 -7.29
N ALA A 434 -14.28 -17.12 -6.70
CA ALA A 434 -14.34 -15.73 -7.14
C ALA A 434 -12.96 -15.05 -7.01
N SER A 435 -12.32 -15.18 -5.84
CA SER A 435 -10.98 -14.64 -5.59
C SER A 435 -9.93 -15.24 -6.54
N ALA A 436 -9.94 -16.56 -6.77
CA ALA A 436 -9.07 -17.18 -7.77
C ALA A 436 -9.27 -16.59 -9.17
N TRP A 437 -10.52 -16.36 -9.60
CA TRP A 437 -10.79 -15.81 -10.93
C TRP A 437 -10.40 -14.34 -11.09
N GLU A 438 -10.42 -13.55 -10.01
CA GLU A 438 -9.93 -12.17 -10.01
C GLU A 438 -8.42 -12.10 -10.30
N GLN A 439 -7.64 -13.06 -9.76
CA GLN A 439 -6.19 -13.13 -9.95
C GLN A 439 -5.78 -13.43 -11.41
N VAL A 440 -6.59 -14.20 -12.15
CA VAL A 440 -6.26 -14.67 -13.53
C VAL A 440 -6.45 -13.61 -14.61
N GLY A 441 -7.28 -12.58 -14.37
CA GLY A 441 -7.50 -11.47 -15.30
C GLY A 441 -7.59 -11.87 -16.79
N SER A 442 -6.61 -11.42 -17.59
CA SER A 442 -6.54 -11.63 -19.05
C SER A 442 -5.93 -12.98 -19.50
N LEU A 443 -5.42 -13.79 -18.57
CA LEU A 443 -4.71 -15.04 -18.87
C LEU A 443 -5.58 -16.05 -19.63
N ARG A 444 -6.89 -16.11 -19.36
CA ARG A 444 -7.83 -16.94 -20.13
C ARG A 444 -7.83 -16.61 -21.61
N GLN A 445 -7.83 -15.32 -21.94
CA GLN A 445 -7.81 -14.86 -23.34
C GLN A 445 -6.47 -15.20 -23.99
N ALA A 446 -5.36 -15.05 -23.26
CA ALA A 446 -4.04 -15.46 -23.73
C ALA A 446 -3.96 -16.97 -23.99
N ASN A 447 -4.44 -17.80 -23.05
CA ASN A 447 -4.50 -19.26 -23.17
C ASN A 447 -5.39 -19.72 -24.31
N GLN A 448 -6.50 -19.03 -24.58
CA GLN A 448 -7.33 -19.30 -25.73
C GLN A 448 -6.58 -19.05 -27.06
N ILE A 449 -5.81 -17.96 -27.14
CA ILE A 449 -4.98 -17.65 -28.31
C ILE A 449 -3.88 -18.72 -28.50
N LEU A 450 -3.23 -19.16 -27.41
CA LEU A 450 -2.21 -20.22 -27.42
C LEU A 450 -2.78 -21.56 -27.91
N ARG A 451 -3.94 -21.98 -27.40
CA ARG A 451 -4.65 -23.20 -27.84
C ARG A 451 -4.99 -23.14 -29.34
N PHE A 452 -5.46 -22.00 -29.84
CA PHE A 452 -5.69 -21.83 -31.29
C PHE A 452 -4.38 -21.87 -32.08
N GLY A 453 -3.28 -21.37 -31.52
CA GLY A 453 -1.93 -21.52 -32.06
C GLY A 453 -1.54 -22.99 -32.19
N GLN A 454 -1.67 -23.79 -31.13
CA GLN A 454 -1.38 -25.23 -31.14
C GLN A 454 -2.24 -25.96 -32.18
N PHE A 455 -3.54 -25.69 -32.18
CA PHE A 455 -4.46 -26.27 -33.17
C PHE A 455 -4.11 -25.89 -34.61
N GLY A 456 -3.58 -24.68 -34.84
CA GLY A 456 -3.07 -24.28 -36.15
C GLY A 456 -1.75 -24.95 -36.53
N ARG A 457 -0.90 -25.25 -35.54
CA ARG A 457 0.43 -25.85 -35.73
C ARG A 457 0.36 -27.29 -36.22
N GLU A 458 -0.43 -28.14 -35.57
CA GLU A 458 -0.47 -29.57 -35.91
C GLU A 458 -0.90 -29.88 -37.37
N PRO A 459 -1.97 -29.30 -37.95
CA PRO A 459 -2.30 -29.51 -39.36
C PRO A 459 -1.28 -28.84 -40.29
N SER A 460 -0.70 -27.70 -39.89
CA SER A 460 0.35 -27.04 -40.69
C SER A 460 1.63 -27.88 -40.72
N ARG A 461 1.92 -28.64 -39.66
CA ARG A 461 3.05 -29.57 -39.59
C ARG A 461 2.92 -30.69 -40.61
N GLY A 462 1.74 -31.29 -40.75
CA GLY A 462 1.51 -32.29 -41.80
C GLY A 462 1.74 -31.74 -43.20
N ILE A 463 1.28 -30.51 -43.47
CA ILE A 463 1.52 -29.83 -44.76
C ILE A 463 3.01 -29.53 -44.97
N HIS A 464 3.71 -29.13 -43.91
CA HIS A 464 5.15 -28.86 -43.94
C HIS A 464 5.96 -30.12 -44.23
N ASP A 465 5.66 -31.22 -43.55
CA ASP A 465 6.30 -32.52 -43.77
C ASP A 465 6.04 -33.02 -45.21
N ASP A 466 4.80 -32.92 -45.70
CA ASP A 466 4.44 -33.23 -47.11
C ASP A 466 5.20 -32.37 -48.13
N LEU A 467 5.48 -31.10 -47.81
CA LEU A 467 6.26 -30.20 -48.66
C LEU A 467 7.75 -30.56 -48.63
N ALA A 468 8.28 -30.95 -47.46
CA ALA A 468 9.67 -31.33 -47.28
C ALA A 468 10.03 -32.65 -48.02
N ASP A 469 9.05 -33.54 -48.19
CA ASP A 469 9.19 -34.80 -48.95
C ASP A 469 9.25 -34.61 -50.47
N LEU A 470 8.96 -33.41 -50.98
CA LEU A 470 9.04 -33.10 -52.40
C LEU A 470 10.49 -32.96 -52.87
N ASP A 471 10.74 -33.29 -54.14
CA ASP A 471 12.03 -32.97 -54.75
C ASP A 471 12.25 -31.44 -54.80
N ALA A 472 13.49 -31.00 -54.59
CA ALA A 472 13.82 -29.58 -54.44
C ALA A 472 13.30 -28.67 -55.59
N PRO A 473 13.36 -29.08 -56.87
CA PRO A 473 12.70 -28.34 -57.96
C PRO A 473 11.17 -28.24 -57.85
N SER A 474 10.48 -29.32 -57.50
CA SER A 474 9.02 -29.31 -57.29
C SER A 474 8.62 -28.42 -56.11
N LEU A 475 9.40 -28.45 -55.03
CA LEU A 475 9.21 -27.59 -53.86
C LEU A 475 9.36 -26.11 -54.25
N LEU A 476 10.43 -25.78 -54.98
CA LEU A 476 10.70 -24.41 -55.44
C LEU A 476 9.56 -23.88 -56.33
N GLN A 477 8.99 -24.73 -57.19
CA GLN A 477 7.86 -24.35 -58.05
C GLN A 477 6.54 -24.23 -57.26
N LEU A 478 6.32 -25.09 -56.26
CA LEU A 478 5.10 -25.07 -55.42
C LEU A 478 5.07 -23.86 -54.48
N THR A 479 6.23 -23.45 -53.97
CA THR A 479 6.40 -22.34 -53.03
C THR A 479 6.62 -20.98 -53.70
N ALA A 480 6.40 -20.87 -55.01
CA ALA A 480 6.71 -19.67 -55.81
C ALA A 480 6.08 -18.36 -55.30
N SER A 481 4.92 -18.44 -54.62
CA SER A 481 4.25 -17.28 -54.00
C SER A 481 4.91 -16.81 -52.69
N LEU A 482 5.72 -17.66 -52.06
CA LEU A 482 6.39 -17.39 -50.78
C LEU A 482 7.76 -16.74 -50.97
N HIS A 483 8.38 -16.89 -52.14
CA HIS A 483 9.77 -16.48 -52.37
C HIS A 483 10.06 -15.00 -52.08
N ALA A 484 9.08 -14.11 -52.24
CA ALA A 484 9.24 -12.68 -51.97
C ALA A 484 9.12 -12.32 -50.47
N ARG A 485 8.74 -13.27 -49.62
CA ARG A 485 8.48 -13.08 -48.19
C ARG A 485 9.38 -13.92 -47.29
N VAL A 486 10.16 -14.81 -47.90
CA VAL A 486 11.08 -15.71 -47.20
C VAL A 486 12.49 -15.15 -47.37
N ASN A 487 13.06 -14.67 -46.27
CA ASN A 487 14.46 -14.34 -46.19
C ASN A 487 15.26 -15.63 -46.03
N TRP A 488 16.36 -15.72 -46.77
CA TRP A 488 17.30 -16.82 -46.70
C TRP A 488 18.69 -16.25 -46.45
N GLU A 489 19.32 -16.70 -45.38
CA GLU A 489 20.71 -16.39 -45.05
C GLU A 489 21.61 -17.50 -45.62
N ASP A 490 22.61 -17.08 -46.39
CA ASP A 490 23.70 -17.93 -46.86
C ASP A 490 24.90 -17.79 -45.92
N ASP A 491 25.87 -18.70 -45.99
CA ASP A 491 27.10 -18.75 -45.17
C ASP A 491 27.97 -17.45 -45.29
N GLN A 492 27.57 -16.50 -46.13
CA GLN A 492 28.21 -15.20 -46.38
C GLN A 492 27.44 -13.98 -45.83
N SER A 493 26.48 -14.15 -44.92
CA SER A 493 25.89 -13.08 -44.05
C SER A 493 25.08 -11.94 -44.70
N THR A 494 24.75 -11.98 -46.00
CA THR A 494 23.79 -11.04 -46.60
C THR A 494 22.38 -11.64 -46.68
N ALA A 495 21.47 -11.15 -45.83
CA ALA A 495 20.07 -11.52 -45.84
C ALA A 495 19.39 -11.04 -47.13
N ALA A 496 18.90 -11.97 -47.95
CA ALA A 496 18.15 -11.66 -49.17
C ALA A 496 16.91 -12.54 -49.28
N THR A 497 15.87 -12.06 -49.98
CA THR A 497 14.69 -12.89 -50.22
C THR A 497 15.02 -14.04 -51.19
N ALA A 498 14.37 -15.19 -51.03
CA ALA A 498 14.50 -16.29 -51.99
C ALA A 498 14.14 -15.85 -53.43
N ARG A 499 13.24 -14.86 -53.58
CA ARG A 499 12.91 -14.23 -54.86
C ARG A 499 14.12 -13.53 -55.46
N HIS A 500 14.81 -12.69 -54.69
CA HIS A 500 15.99 -11.96 -55.14
C HIS A 500 17.08 -12.92 -55.63
N ARG A 501 17.36 -14.00 -54.90
CA ARG A 501 18.34 -15.01 -55.32
C ARG A 501 17.95 -15.75 -56.61
N ILE A 502 16.66 -15.99 -56.82
CA ILE A 502 16.18 -16.56 -58.10
C ILE A 502 16.36 -15.55 -59.24
N ASP A 503 16.08 -14.27 -59.00
CA ASP A 503 16.26 -13.18 -59.96
C ASP A 503 17.75 -12.97 -60.35
N GLU A 504 18.68 -13.23 -59.43
CA GLU A 504 20.13 -13.19 -59.66
C GLU A 504 20.73 -14.48 -60.25
N SER A 505 19.89 -15.48 -60.54
CA SER A 505 20.34 -16.79 -61.05
C SER A 505 19.98 -17.02 -62.52
N ARG A 506 20.60 -18.03 -63.14
CA ARG A 506 20.23 -18.47 -64.50
C ARG A 506 18.79 -18.99 -64.64
N LEU A 507 18.11 -19.30 -63.53
CA LEU A 507 16.80 -19.94 -63.56
C LEU A 507 15.69 -18.91 -63.87
N PRO A 508 15.02 -18.98 -65.04
CA PRO A 508 13.99 -17.99 -65.37
C PRO A 508 12.76 -18.16 -64.47
N ARG A 509 12.28 -17.07 -63.86
CA ARG A 509 11.07 -17.06 -63.02
C ARG A 509 9.83 -17.67 -63.66
N ALA A 510 9.69 -17.53 -64.98
CA ALA A 510 8.57 -18.08 -65.73
C ALA A 510 8.44 -19.61 -65.54
N VAL A 511 9.55 -20.33 -65.32
CA VAL A 511 9.60 -21.79 -65.10
C VAL A 511 8.96 -22.19 -63.76
N LEU A 512 8.99 -21.29 -62.78
CA LEU A 512 8.36 -21.49 -61.47
C LEU A 512 6.88 -21.09 -61.47
N SER A 513 6.35 -20.55 -62.58
CA SER A 513 4.97 -20.06 -62.64
C SER A 513 3.93 -21.21 -62.64
N PRO A 514 2.71 -20.97 -62.12
CA PRO A 514 1.60 -21.93 -62.22
C PRO A 514 1.23 -22.27 -63.67
N SER A 515 1.47 -21.34 -64.61
CA SER A 515 1.22 -21.55 -66.04
C SER A 515 2.20 -22.56 -66.62
N PHE A 516 3.50 -22.44 -66.32
CA PHE A 516 4.50 -23.40 -66.76
C PHE A 516 4.23 -24.79 -66.16
N ARG A 517 3.95 -24.87 -64.86
CA ARG A 517 3.57 -26.13 -64.18
C ARG A 517 2.38 -26.84 -64.83
N ARG A 518 1.36 -26.09 -65.27
CA ARG A 518 0.20 -26.66 -65.97
C ARG A 518 0.58 -27.20 -67.36
N LEU A 519 1.48 -26.53 -68.07
CA LEU A 519 1.96 -26.92 -69.39
C LEU A 519 2.85 -28.17 -69.33
N THR A 520 3.69 -28.28 -68.30
CA THR A 520 4.68 -29.35 -68.12
C THR A 520 4.22 -30.49 -67.20
N ARG A 521 2.94 -30.48 -66.77
CA ARG A 521 2.35 -31.52 -65.93
C ARG A 521 2.50 -32.91 -66.57
N THR A 522 3.04 -33.85 -65.82
CA THR A 522 3.21 -35.26 -66.20
C THR A 522 1.85 -35.86 -66.63
N GLY A 523 1.79 -36.48 -67.83
CA GLY A 523 0.54 -36.98 -68.42
C GLY A 523 -0.38 -35.92 -69.06
N GLY A 524 -0.01 -34.64 -69.01
CA GLY A 524 -0.66 -33.55 -69.76
C GLY A 524 -0.61 -33.76 -71.27
N SER A 525 -1.49 -33.09 -72.01
CA SER A 525 -1.55 -33.22 -73.48
C SER A 525 -0.27 -32.76 -74.19
N ILE A 526 0.49 -31.85 -73.57
CA ILE A 526 1.76 -31.34 -74.06
C ILE A 526 2.90 -32.29 -73.67
N ALA A 527 3.02 -32.67 -72.39
CA ALA A 527 4.03 -33.63 -71.93
C ALA A 527 3.98 -34.96 -72.70
N ARG A 528 2.78 -35.51 -72.96
CA ARG A 528 2.60 -36.73 -73.79
C ARG A 528 3.05 -36.59 -75.24
N ARG A 529 3.17 -35.37 -75.77
CA ARG A 529 3.69 -35.13 -77.13
C ARG A 529 5.21 -34.99 -77.16
N PHE A 530 5.83 -34.70 -76.02
CA PHE A 530 7.28 -34.64 -75.85
C PHE A 530 7.89 -35.98 -75.36
N GLU A 531 7.06 -36.94 -74.94
CA GLU A 531 7.47 -38.34 -74.70
C GLU A 531 7.96 -39.00 -76.00
N THR A 532 9.27 -38.95 -76.24
CA THR A 532 9.96 -39.73 -77.28
C THR A 532 10.76 -40.86 -76.62
N ALA A 533 11.16 -41.88 -77.39
CA ALA A 533 11.63 -43.17 -76.88
C ALA A 533 12.86 -43.16 -75.95
N ASP A 534 13.55 -42.03 -75.77
CA ASP A 534 14.73 -41.88 -74.90
C ASP A 534 14.70 -40.65 -73.96
N ALA A 535 13.61 -39.87 -73.89
CA ALA A 535 13.54 -38.73 -72.96
C ALA A 535 12.11 -38.40 -72.51
N THR A 536 11.86 -38.48 -71.20
CA THR A 536 10.68 -37.88 -70.54
C THR A 536 11.08 -36.54 -69.96
N LEU A 537 10.55 -35.43 -70.50
CA LEU A 537 10.78 -34.10 -69.91
C LEU A 537 9.93 -33.97 -68.64
N SER A 538 10.51 -34.27 -67.48
CA SER A 538 9.87 -34.03 -66.19
C SER A 538 10.09 -32.58 -65.74
N VAL A 539 9.18 -32.04 -64.93
CA VAL A 539 9.32 -30.67 -64.39
C VAL A 539 10.63 -30.50 -63.61
N PRO A 540 11.04 -31.45 -62.75
CA PRO A 540 12.33 -31.38 -62.07
C PRO A 540 13.53 -31.37 -63.02
N ASP A 541 13.49 -32.16 -64.11
CA ASP A 541 14.58 -32.21 -65.09
C ASP A 541 14.65 -30.93 -65.93
N ALA A 542 13.51 -30.32 -66.23
CA ALA A 542 13.44 -29.03 -66.91
C ALA A 542 14.01 -27.89 -66.05
N ILE A 543 13.67 -27.84 -64.76
CA ILE A 543 14.21 -26.84 -63.82
C ILE A 543 15.71 -27.03 -63.63
N ARG A 544 16.18 -28.26 -63.41
CA ARG A 544 17.62 -28.56 -63.26
C ARG A 544 18.39 -28.21 -64.53
N GLY A 545 17.87 -28.63 -65.69
CA GLY A 545 18.56 -28.41 -66.95
C GLY A 545 18.63 -26.94 -67.38
N LEU A 546 17.60 -26.15 -67.06
CA LEU A 546 17.63 -24.70 -67.30
C LEU A 546 18.57 -23.99 -66.32
N ASN A 547 18.67 -24.50 -65.08
CA ASN A 547 19.54 -23.95 -64.06
C ASN A 547 21.03 -24.25 -64.31
N ASP A 548 21.36 -25.49 -64.72
CA ASP A 548 22.74 -25.92 -65.02
C ASP A 548 23.20 -25.59 -66.46
N GLY A 549 22.27 -25.14 -67.31
CA GLY A 549 22.52 -24.74 -68.70
C GLY A 549 22.56 -25.90 -69.70
N SER A 550 22.22 -27.12 -69.30
CA SER A 550 22.10 -28.28 -70.20
C SER A 550 20.85 -28.23 -71.10
N LEU A 551 19.81 -27.53 -70.66
CA LEU A 551 18.65 -27.12 -71.47
C LEU A 551 18.78 -25.63 -71.78
N THR A 552 18.89 -25.30 -73.08
CA THR A 552 18.87 -23.92 -73.56
C THR A 552 17.55 -23.63 -74.25
N LEU A 553 17.08 -22.38 -74.19
CA LEU A 553 15.91 -21.93 -74.97
C LEU A 553 16.30 -21.93 -76.46
N GLY A 554 16.07 -23.06 -77.13
CA GLY A 554 16.44 -23.24 -78.53
C GLY A 554 15.56 -22.43 -79.48
N THR A 555 16.18 -21.86 -80.52
CA THR A 555 15.53 -21.21 -81.68
C THR A 555 14.93 -22.22 -82.66
N GLU A 556 14.68 -23.47 -82.26
CA GLU A 556 14.15 -24.50 -83.15
C GLU A 556 12.61 -24.48 -83.19
N SER A 557 12.08 -24.71 -84.39
CA SER A 557 10.65 -24.66 -84.68
C SER A 557 9.83 -25.58 -83.76
N PRO A 558 8.60 -25.18 -83.37
CA PRO A 558 7.75 -26.00 -82.51
C PRO A 558 7.47 -27.37 -83.16
N PRO A 559 7.35 -28.44 -82.35
CA PRO A 559 7.07 -29.78 -82.86
C PRO A 559 5.77 -29.82 -83.67
N SER A 560 5.74 -30.67 -84.70
CA SER A 560 4.65 -30.74 -85.67
C SER A 560 3.28 -30.92 -85.00
N GLY A 561 2.33 -30.01 -85.28
CA GLY A 561 0.97 -30.03 -84.74
C GLY A 561 0.73 -29.12 -83.52
N MET A 562 1.70 -28.29 -83.14
CA MET A 562 1.48 -27.12 -82.29
C MET A 562 1.44 -25.84 -83.13
N ALA A 563 0.34 -25.09 -83.02
CA ALA A 563 0.30 -23.71 -83.45
C ALA A 563 0.72 -22.85 -82.25
N THR A 564 1.81 -22.10 -82.37
CA THR A 564 2.02 -20.93 -81.53
C THR A 564 0.95 -19.91 -81.91
N LEU A 565 0.32 -19.28 -80.92
CA LEU A 565 -0.43 -18.05 -81.20
C LEU A 565 0.62 -17.03 -81.65
N ASP A 566 0.81 -16.88 -82.95
CA ASP A 566 1.41 -15.70 -83.55
C ASP A 566 0.47 -14.51 -83.23
N LEU A 567 0.58 -14.00 -82.00
CA LEU A 567 0.21 -12.63 -81.70
C LEU A 567 1.20 -11.77 -82.48
N THR A 568 0.76 -11.37 -83.66
CA THR A 568 1.44 -10.48 -84.61
C THR A 568 1.49 -9.05 -84.08
N VAL A 569 2.12 -8.89 -82.93
CA VAL A 569 2.84 -7.69 -82.52
C VAL A 569 4.24 -8.21 -82.25
N ASP A 570 5.27 -7.70 -82.92
CA ASP A 570 6.66 -8.07 -82.63
C ASP A 570 6.84 -8.11 -81.10
N ASP A 571 7.06 -9.31 -80.53
CA ASP A 571 7.16 -9.51 -79.08
C ASP A 571 8.33 -8.69 -78.52
N ASP A 572 9.38 -8.48 -79.32
CA ASP A 572 10.46 -7.54 -79.02
C ASP A 572 9.98 -6.08 -78.97
N SER A 573 8.95 -5.68 -79.73
CA SER A 573 8.44 -4.30 -79.73
C SER A 573 7.47 -4.02 -78.59
N LEU A 574 6.63 -4.99 -78.18
CA LEU A 574 5.75 -4.84 -77.03
C LEU A 574 6.54 -4.99 -75.73
N ALA A 575 7.42 -5.97 -75.63
CA ALA A 575 8.34 -6.11 -74.50
C ALA A 575 9.31 -4.92 -74.45
N SER A 576 9.85 -4.42 -75.57
CA SER A 576 10.66 -3.19 -75.58
C SER A 576 9.85 -1.93 -75.34
N MET A 577 8.58 -1.82 -75.76
CA MET A 577 7.72 -0.67 -75.40
C MET A 577 7.34 -0.69 -73.93
N LEU A 578 6.99 -1.86 -73.38
CA LEU A 578 6.68 -2.03 -71.97
C LEU A 578 7.96 -1.84 -71.14
N CYS A 579 9.13 -2.28 -71.61
CA CYS A 579 10.41 -2.01 -70.95
C CYS A 579 10.88 -0.58 -71.11
N ALA A 580 10.70 0.06 -72.27
CA ALA A 580 11.05 1.46 -72.45
C ALA A 580 10.13 2.33 -71.60
N ASN A 581 8.83 2.03 -71.53
CA ASN A 581 7.90 2.72 -70.64
C ASN A 581 8.15 2.40 -69.16
N ALA A 582 8.47 1.16 -68.80
CA ALA A 582 8.80 0.79 -67.43
C ALA A 582 10.12 1.42 -66.99
N ARG A 583 11.18 1.37 -67.81
CA ARG A 583 12.46 2.06 -67.55
C ARG A 583 12.32 3.58 -67.58
N ALA A 584 11.49 4.16 -68.43
CA ALA A 584 11.20 5.60 -68.41
C ALA A 584 10.41 6.00 -67.15
N ARG A 585 9.49 5.15 -66.68
CA ARG A 585 8.76 5.38 -65.42
C ARG A 585 9.64 5.18 -64.20
N VAL A 586 10.44 4.11 -64.15
CA VAL A 586 11.45 3.87 -63.11
C VAL A 586 12.45 5.02 -63.10
N ALA A 587 13.02 5.41 -64.24
CA ALA A 587 13.91 6.56 -64.33
C ALA A 587 13.21 7.86 -63.88
N SER A 588 11.94 8.10 -64.23
CA SER A 588 11.18 9.27 -63.76
C SER A 588 10.84 9.24 -62.27
N VAL A 589 10.77 8.05 -61.66
CA VAL A 589 10.50 7.87 -60.22
C VAL A 589 11.80 7.96 -59.46
N GLU A 590 12.89 7.39 -59.97
CA GLU A 590 14.25 7.53 -59.44
C GLU A 590 14.74 8.98 -59.56
N GLU A 591 14.42 9.69 -60.64
CA GLU A 591 14.69 11.12 -60.80
C GLU A 591 13.88 11.94 -59.80
N ARG A 592 12.56 11.67 -59.65
CA ARG A 592 11.74 12.28 -58.59
C ARG A 592 12.17 11.89 -57.17
N ARG A 593 12.71 10.69 -56.94
CA ARG A 593 13.26 10.23 -55.65
C ARG A 593 14.63 10.84 -55.35
N ARG A 594 15.43 11.14 -56.38
CA ARG A 594 16.66 11.92 -56.22
C ARG A 594 16.35 13.39 -55.95
N GLU A 595 15.24 13.91 -56.48
CA GLU A 595 14.76 15.28 -56.23
C GLU A 595 13.97 15.42 -54.92
N TRP A 596 13.41 14.32 -54.41
CA TRP A 596 12.69 14.26 -53.14
C TRP A 596 13.66 13.84 -52.05
N SER A 597 13.71 14.57 -50.95
CA SER A 597 14.22 14.00 -49.71
C SER A 597 13.37 14.49 -48.55
N LEU A 598 13.53 13.84 -47.39
CA LEU A 598 12.77 14.16 -46.18
C LEU A 598 12.90 15.66 -45.85
N THR A 599 14.11 16.17 -46.03
CA THR A 599 14.55 17.55 -45.81
C THR A 599 14.90 18.28 -47.13
N ARG A 600 14.85 17.64 -48.31
CA ARG A 600 15.38 18.08 -49.62
C ARG A 600 16.92 18.29 -49.62
N ASP A 601 17.71 17.51 -50.36
CA ASP A 601 19.19 17.57 -50.24
C ASP A 601 19.97 17.81 -51.55
N GLU A 602 20.77 18.88 -51.51
CA GLU A 602 22.14 19.02 -52.03
C GLU A 602 22.74 20.38 -51.59
N TYR A 603 21.90 21.32 -51.13
CA TYR A 603 22.26 22.53 -50.37
C TYR A 603 21.08 22.90 -49.46
N TRP A 604 21.01 22.36 -48.25
CA TRP A 604 20.20 22.97 -47.19
C TRP A 604 20.91 24.27 -46.77
N ASP A 605 20.64 25.36 -47.49
CA ASP A 605 21.01 26.70 -47.02
C ASP A 605 19.91 27.11 -46.04
N ASP A 606 20.17 26.95 -44.74
CA ASP A 606 19.30 27.48 -43.68
C ASP A 606 18.92 28.94 -43.96
N GLY A 607 19.83 29.70 -44.58
CA GLY A 607 19.57 31.05 -45.05
C GLY A 607 18.47 31.16 -46.10
N GLN A 608 18.36 30.21 -47.04
CA GLN A 608 17.32 30.24 -48.07
C GLN A 608 15.94 29.87 -47.51
N LEU A 609 15.83 28.84 -46.66
CA LEU A 609 14.54 28.49 -46.04
C LEU A 609 14.05 29.61 -45.13
N LEU A 610 14.94 30.18 -44.31
CA LEU A 610 14.63 31.34 -43.49
C LEU A 610 14.21 32.53 -44.35
N GLN A 611 14.87 32.77 -45.48
CA GLN A 611 14.50 33.83 -46.41
C GLN A 611 13.13 33.57 -47.06
N GLU A 612 12.81 32.32 -47.41
CA GLU A 612 11.49 31.95 -47.92
C GLU A 612 10.40 32.13 -46.85
N LEU A 613 10.67 31.77 -45.59
CA LEU A 613 9.76 32.00 -44.46
C LEU A 613 9.53 33.50 -44.22
N VAL A 614 10.60 34.30 -44.23
CA VAL A 614 10.52 35.77 -44.13
C VAL A 614 9.70 36.33 -45.28
N GLU A 615 9.93 35.87 -46.52
CA GLU A 615 9.20 36.36 -47.69
C GLU A 615 7.71 36.03 -47.60
N ARG A 616 7.35 34.79 -47.25
CA ARG A 616 5.94 34.36 -47.10
C ARG A 616 5.24 35.10 -45.97
N CYS A 617 5.90 35.22 -44.81
CA CYS A 617 5.35 35.99 -43.70
C CYS A 617 5.16 37.48 -44.06
N GLN A 618 6.09 38.07 -44.81
CA GLN A 618 5.93 39.45 -45.29
C GLN A 618 4.84 39.59 -46.35
N GLU A 619 4.60 38.57 -47.18
CA GLU A 619 3.46 38.55 -48.11
C GLU A 619 2.12 38.62 -47.36
N VAL A 620 1.98 37.87 -46.26
CA VAL A 620 0.83 37.98 -45.34
C VAL A 620 0.68 39.41 -44.81
N VAL A 621 1.76 40.02 -44.29
CA VAL A 621 1.75 41.41 -43.78
C VAL A 621 1.37 42.45 -44.84
N ARG A 622 1.77 42.23 -46.10
CA ARG A 622 1.46 43.10 -47.24
C ARG A 622 0.02 42.93 -47.74
N ALA A 623 -0.53 41.72 -47.64
CA ALA A 623 -1.93 41.46 -47.95
C ALA A 623 -2.85 42.22 -46.98
N LEU A 624 -2.41 42.43 -45.72
CA LEU A 624 -3.20 43.13 -44.71
C LEU A 624 -3.38 44.64 -45.02
N PRO A 625 -4.59 45.21 -44.85
CA PRO A 625 -4.86 46.63 -45.05
C PRO A 625 -3.97 47.54 -44.19
N SER A 626 -3.48 48.66 -44.76
CA SER A 626 -2.64 49.63 -44.05
C SER A 626 -3.34 50.23 -42.83
N SER A 627 -2.67 50.22 -41.67
CA SER A 627 -3.16 50.83 -40.43
C SER A 627 -3.51 52.31 -40.65
N GLY A 628 -4.81 52.62 -40.67
CA GLY A 628 -5.33 53.97 -40.89
C GLY A 628 -6.51 54.11 -41.86
N ALA A 629 -6.86 53.06 -42.61
CA ALA A 629 -8.06 53.05 -43.45
C ALA A 629 -9.32 52.87 -42.59
N ARG A 630 -9.89 53.95 -42.04
CA ARG A 630 -11.14 53.89 -41.24
C ARG A 630 -12.26 53.19 -42.03
N PRO A 631 -12.79 52.03 -41.56
CA PRO A 631 -13.98 51.45 -42.15
C PRO A 631 -15.18 52.36 -41.89
N SER A 632 -15.97 52.66 -42.92
CA SER A 632 -17.21 53.42 -42.77
C SER A 632 -18.24 52.60 -41.98
N ARG A 633 -18.38 52.91 -40.68
CA ARG A 633 -19.34 52.37 -39.68
C ARG A 633 -19.14 50.89 -39.29
N GLY A 634 -18.69 50.66 -38.05
CA GLY A 634 -18.85 49.39 -37.32
C GLY A 634 -17.64 48.46 -37.26
N GLY A 635 -16.54 48.75 -37.97
CA GLY A 635 -15.37 47.85 -38.12
C GLY A 635 -14.30 47.91 -37.03
N GLY A 636 -14.66 48.07 -35.75
CA GLY A 636 -13.66 48.10 -34.66
C GLY A 636 -12.97 46.75 -34.45
N ARG A 637 -13.74 45.65 -34.49
CA ARG A 637 -13.23 44.28 -34.32
C ARG A 637 -12.40 43.79 -35.50
N LEU A 638 -12.81 44.12 -36.73
CA LEU A 638 -12.05 43.79 -37.94
C LEU A 638 -10.70 44.50 -37.96
N GLN A 639 -10.66 45.78 -37.57
CA GLN A 639 -9.39 46.50 -37.47
C GLN A 639 -8.50 45.90 -36.37
N GLN A 640 -9.10 45.52 -35.23
CA GLN A 640 -8.37 44.86 -34.15
C GLN A 640 -7.75 43.53 -34.60
N LEU A 641 -8.51 42.65 -35.27
CA LEU A 641 -7.98 41.39 -35.83
C LEU A 641 -6.86 41.61 -36.85
N VAL A 642 -6.96 42.65 -37.70
CA VAL A 642 -5.89 43.02 -38.64
C VAL A 642 -4.64 43.51 -37.91
N ASP A 643 -4.82 44.30 -36.85
CA ASP A 643 -3.71 44.83 -36.06
C ASP A 643 -3.03 43.70 -35.24
N ASP A 644 -3.82 42.78 -34.67
CA ASP A 644 -3.36 41.62 -33.92
C ASP A 644 -2.59 40.65 -34.84
N LEU A 645 -3.17 40.25 -35.99
CA LEU A 645 -2.48 39.38 -36.97
C LEU A 645 -1.21 40.03 -37.51
N ARG A 646 -1.23 41.34 -37.76
CA ARG A 646 -0.02 42.08 -38.16
C ARG A 646 1.06 42.01 -37.08
N SER A 647 0.69 42.15 -35.81
CA SER A 647 1.63 42.06 -34.68
C SER A 647 2.30 40.69 -34.63
N GLU A 648 1.53 39.61 -34.77
CA GLU A 648 2.05 38.24 -34.76
C GLU A 648 3.02 38.00 -35.94
N CYS A 649 2.64 38.39 -37.16
CA CYS A 649 3.54 38.25 -38.30
C CYS A 649 4.78 39.14 -38.20
N GLU A 650 4.67 40.35 -37.64
CA GLU A 650 5.83 41.23 -37.41
C GLU A 650 6.78 40.64 -36.34
N ALA A 651 6.28 39.88 -35.36
CA ALA A 651 7.14 39.13 -34.44
C ALA A 651 7.91 38.00 -35.14
N ILE A 652 7.27 37.31 -36.10
CA ILE A 652 7.88 36.23 -36.89
C ILE A 652 8.96 36.78 -37.83
N CYS A 653 8.61 37.73 -38.71
CA CYS A 653 9.47 38.16 -39.84
C CYS A 653 9.91 39.63 -39.82
N GLY A 654 9.64 40.36 -38.75
CA GLY A 654 10.03 41.77 -38.60
C GLY A 654 9.18 42.71 -39.47
N ASN A 655 9.26 44.00 -39.18
CA ASN A 655 8.56 45.01 -39.98
C ASN A 655 9.40 45.46 -41.20
N GLU A 656 8.74 45.97 -42.24
CA GLU A 656 9.42 46.38 -43.49
C GLU A 656 10.45 47.53 -43.32
N ARG A 657 10.48 48.21 -42.16
CA ARG A 657 11.38 49.36 -41.91
C ARG A 657 12.65 49.00 -41.15
N GLU A 658 12.54 48.10 -40.18
CA GLU A 658 13.62 47.67 -39.29
C GLU A 658 14.32 46.41 -39.81
N GLY A 659 13.68 45.67 -40.72
CA GLY A 659 14.21 44.41 -41.26
C GLY A 659 13.85 43.23 -40.36
N TRP A 660 14.16 42.02 -40.82
CA TRP A 660 13.86 40.76 -40.11
C TRP A 660 14.97 40.31 -39.17
N GLU A 661 16.06 41.08 -39.06
CA GLU A 661 17.23 40.71 -38.25
C GLU A 661 16.92 40.72 -36.74
N ASP A 662 15.97 41.56 -36.30
CA ASP A 662 15.51 41.65 -34.90
C ASP A 662 14.19 40.87 -34.64
N SER A 663 13.82 39.91 -35.51
CA SER A 663 12.62 39.07 -35.37
C SER A 663 12.96 37.64 -34.98
N LEU A 664 11.96 36.80 -34.67
CA LEU A 664 12.19 35.39 -34.30
C LEU A 664 12.92 34.59 -35.39
N LEU A 665 12.63 34.85 -36.67
CA LEU A 665 13.41 34.26 -37.77
C LEU A 665 14.87 34.76 -37.80
N GLY A 666 15.13 36.00 -37.39
CA GLY A 666 16.47 36.55 -37.21
C GLY A 666 17.23 35.91 -36.05
N ASP A 667 16.55 35.66 -34.93
CA ASP A 667 17.08 34.92 -33.79
C ASP A 667 17.40 33.47 -34.16
N LEU A 668 16.50 32.81 -34.90
CA LEU A 668 16.72 31.45 -35.40
C LEU A 668 17.95 31.38 -36.33
N ARG A 669 18.11 32.38 -37.21
CA ARG A 669 19.31 32.49 -38.06
C ARG A 669 20.58 32.56 -37.24
N THR A 670 20.57 33.35 -36.17
CA THR A 670 21.71 33.52 -35.27
C THR A 670 22.01 32.22 -34.55
N ALA A 671 20.98 31.56 -34.00
CA ALA A 671 21.10 30.28 -33.31
C ALA A 671 21.65 29.15 -34.21
N ILE A 672 21.20 29.09 -35.47
CA ILE A 672 21.74 28.17 -36.48
C ILE A 672 23.20 28.49 -36.80
N GLY A 673 23.56 29.77 -36.96
CA GLY A 673 24.93 30.20 -37.24
C GLY A 673 25.91 29.91 -36.09
N ASP A 674 25.41 29.94 -34.85
CA ASP A 674 26.16 29.60 -33.64
C ASP A 674 26.14 28.09 -33.31
N GLU A 675 25.47 27.26 -34.14
CA GLU A 675 25.29 25.81 -33.95
C GLU A 675 24.67 25.43 -32.58
N SER A 676 23.85 26.33 -32.01
CA SER A 676 23.25 26.14 -30.68
C SER A 676 21.89 25.44 -30.78
N LEU A 677 21.89 24.09 -30.79
CA LEU A 677 20.67 23.28 -30.82
C LEU A 677 19.61 23.67 -29.76
N PRO A 678 19.97 23.94 -28.49
CA PRO A 678 18.97 24.37 -27.50
C PRO A 678 18.29 25.68 -27.86
N GLU A 679 19.04 26.65 -28.41
CA GLU A 679 18.49 27.94 -28.79
C GLU A 679 17.65 27.84 -30.07
N ILE A 680 18.06 26.98 -31.01
CA ILE A 680 17.29 26.65 -32.22
C ILE A 680 15.92 26.09 -31.85
N VAL A 681 15.90 25.08 -30.98
CA VAL A 681 14.65 24.46 -30.49
C VAL A 681 13.78 25.50 -29.79
N ARG A 682 14.35 26.30 -28.87
CA ARG A 682 13.62 27.34 -28.15
C ARG A 682 12.91 28.30 -29.10
N VAL A 683 13.63 28.81 -30.10
CA VAL A 683 13.08 29.75 -31.07
C VAL A 683 12.05 29.09 -32.00
N ILE A 684 12.22 27.82 -32.37
CA ILE A 684 11.24 27.09 -33.19
C ILE A 684 9.92 26.87 -32.44
N VAL A 685 9.97 26.54 -31.15
CA VAL A 685 8.77 26.41 -30.31
C VAL A 685 8.05 27.76 -30.20
N GLU A 686 8.79 28.85 -29.95
CA GLU A 686 8.21 30.20 -29.92
C GLU A 686 7.61 30.59 -31.29
N LEU A 687 8.27 30.25 -32.39
CA LEU A 687 7.72 30.43 -33.75
C LEU A 687 6.46 29.59 -33.97
N GLN A 688 6.38 28.37 -33.43
CA GLN A 688 5.20 27.51 -33.57
C GLN A 688 3.97 28.19 -32.97
N ASP A 689 4.10 28.78 -31.78
CA ASP A 689 3.02 29.49 -31.10
C ASP A 689 2.54 30.70 -31.93
N HIS A 690 3.47 31.54 -32.36
CA HIS A 690 3.14 32.72 -33.17
C HIS A 690 2.50 32.34 -34.53
N VAL A 691 2.98 31.28 -35.18
CA VAL A 691 2.39 30.78 -36.43
C VAL A 691 0.99 30.22 -36.19
N ALA A 692 0.77 29.46 -35.12
CA ALA A 692 -0.54 28.92 -34.78
C ALA A 692 -1.57 30.04 -34.51
N VAL A 693 -1.20 31.04 -33.71
CA VAL A 693 -2.06 32.22 -33.44
C VAL A 693 -2.33 33.00 -34.72
N ALA A 694 -1.32 33.18 -35.58
CA ALA A 694 -1.50 33.86 -36.86
C ALA A 694 -2.50 33.13 -37.78
N LEU A 695 -2.47 31.79 -37.82
CA LEU A 695 -3.43 30.98 -38.58
C LEU A 695 -4.85 31.10 -38.01
N GLU A 696 -5.01 31.06 -36.68
CA GLU A 696 -6.31 31.23 -36.03
C GLU A 696 -6.90 32.63 -36.29
N LEU A 697 -6.10 33.68 -36.11
CA LEU A 697 -6.49 35.06 -36.39
C LEU A 697 -6.82 35.26 -37.87
N THR A 698 -6.13 34.57 -38.77
CA THR A 698 -6.43 34.58 -40.20
C THR A 698 -7.82 34.00 -40.47
N GLU A 699 -8.15 32.85 -39.90
CA GLU A 699 -9.48 32.24 -40.04
C GLU A 699 -10.59 33.08 -39.41
N GLU A 700 -10.35 33.69 -38.25
CA GLU A 700 -11.27 34.65 -37.63
C GLU A 700 -11.49 35.89 -38.52
N LEU A 701 -10.41 36.43 -39.09
CA LEU A 701 -10.45 37.58 -39.97
C LEU A 701 -11.22 37.26 -41.27
N VAL A 702 -10.92 36.11 -41.88
CA VAL A 702 -11.60 35.60 -43.09
C VAL A 702 -13.09 35.40 -42.82
N THR A 703 -13.46 34.93 -41.62
CA THR A 703 -14.85 34.75 -41.21
C THR A 703 -15.57 36.08 -40.92
N ALA A 704 -14.86 37.05 -40.32
CA ALA A 704 -15.41 38.36 -39.97
C ALA A 704 -15.56 39.29 -41.20
N ALA A 705 -14.73 39.13 -42.22
CA ALA A 705 -14.83 39.82 -43.49
C ALA A 705 -15.94 39.16 -44.35
N GLY A 706 -17.18 39.63 -44.21
CA GLY A 706 -18.34 39.08 -44.94
C GLY A 706 -18.22 39.05 -46.48
N GLU A 707 -19.21 38.47 -47.16
CA GLU A 707 -19.29 38.20 -48.62
C GLU A 707 -19.38 39.45 -49.54
N GLU A 708 -18.65 40.54 -49.28
CA GLU A 708 -18.52 41.63 -50.26
C GLU A 708 -17.46 41.29 -51.32
N ASP A 709 -17.72 41.58 -52.61
CA ASP A 709 -16.86 41.21 -53.76
C ASP A 709 -15.39 41.67 -53.58
N ASP A 710 -15.14 42.80 -52.92
CA ASP A 710 -13.80 43.37 -52.73
C ASP A 710 -12.99 42.67 -51.61
N THR A 711 -13.62 41.86 -50.74
CA THR A 711 -12.93 41.09 -49.67
C THR A 711 -12.69 39.63 -50.04
N GLU A 712 -13.31 39.11 -51.11
CA GLU A 712 -13.13 37.72 -51.56
C GLU A 712 -11.71 37.45 -52.04
N VAL A 713 -11.15 38.34 -52.87
CA VAL A 713 -9.77 38.23 -53.35
C VAL A 713 -8.77 38.30 -52.20
N LEU A 714 -9.03 39.15 -51.20
CA LEU A 714 -8.20 39.25 -50.01
C LEU A 714 -8.26 37.96 -49.17
N ARG A 715 -9.44 37.34 -49.01
CA ARG A 715 -9.60 36.08 -48.28
C ARG A 715 -8.87 34.92 -48.94
N GLU A 716 -8.95 34.81 -50.27
CA GLU A 716 -8.27 33.75 -51.02
C GLU A 716 -6.75 33.95 -50.99
N THR A 717 -6.28 35.18 -51.19
CA THR A 717 -4.85 35.51 -51.15
C THR A 717 -4.26 35.29 -49.75
N LEU A 718 -4.94 35.78 -48.70
CA LEU A 718 -4.46 35.65 -47.33
C LEU A 718 -4.42 34.19 -46.87
N ARG A 719 -5.44 33.39 -47.23
CA ARG A 719 -5.43 31.94 -46.92
C ARG A 719 -4.32 31.22 -47.69
N GLU A 720 -4.14 31.52 -48.98
CA GLU A 720 -3.06 30.92 -49.78
C GLU A 720 -1.68 31.28 -49.22
N ASP A 721 -1.43 32.53 -48.85
CA ASP A 721 -0.14 32.98 -48.29
C ASP A 721 0.12 32.37 -46.90
N CYS A 722 -0.91 32.27 -46.05
CA CYS A 722 -0.82 31.61 -44.74
C CYS A 722 -0.62 30.09 -44.85
N ASP A 723 -1.32 29.41 -45.75
CA ASP A 723 -1.12 27.97 -46.02
C ASP A 723 0.31 27.71 -46.52
N GLN A 724 0.85 28.61 -47.35
CA GLN A 724 2.23 28.51 -47.81
C GLN A 724 3.25 28.79 -46.70
N LEU A 725 2.95 29.72 -45.79
CA LEU A 725 3.76 29.97 -44.59
C LEU A 725 3.77 28.73 -43.68
N GLU A 726 2.62 28.15 -43.38
CA GLU A 726 2.47 26.94 -42.58
C GLU A 726 3.21 25.76 -43.24
N SER A 727 3.05 25.58 -44.55
CA SER A 727 3.76 24.53 -45.30
C SER A 727 5.28 24.66 -45.22
N ARG A 728 5.81 25.89 -45.29
CA ARG A 728 7.25 26.16 -45.14
C ARG A 728 7.71 25.96 -43.71
N PHE A 729 6.88 26.32 -42.73
CA PHE A 729 7.16 26.09 -41.33
C PHE A 729 7.18 24.60 -40.97
N HIS A 730 6.29 23.79 -41.56
CA HIS A 730 6.32 22.33 -41.41
C HIS A 730 7.63 21.71 -41.91
N LEU A 731 8.26 22.26 -42.94
CA LEU A 731 9.59 21.78 -43.36
C LEU A 731 10.68 22.09 -42.33
N LEU A 732 10.55 23.19 -41.61
CA LEU A 732 11.43 23.54 -40.50
C LEU A 732 11.24 22.57 -39.32
N ILE A 733 9.98 22.22 -38.99
CA ILE A 733 9.67 21.22 -37.96
C ILE A 733 10.19 19.83 -38.36
N VAL A 734 10.03 19.42 -39.63
CA VAL A 734 10.58 18.15 -40.12
C VAL A 734 12.09 18.12 -40.02
N ARG A 735 12.77 19.24 -40.31
CA ARG A 735 14.23 19.35 -40.22
C ARG A 735 14.74 19.13 -38.81
N PHE A 736 14.14 19.80 -37.84
CA PHE A 736 14.55 19.72 -36.44
C PHE A 736 13.70 18.74 -35.64
N GLY A 737 12.98 17.84 -36.32
CA GLY A 737 11.97 16.97 -35.72
C GLY A 737 12.52 16.14 -34.58
N ALA A 738 13.67 15.50 -34.75
CA ALA A 738 14.30 14.74 -33.67
C ALA A 738 14.70 15.61 -32.46
N ALA A 739 15.17 16.84 -32.69
CA ALA A 739 15.53 17.78 -31.61
C ALA A 739 14.29 18.31 -30.87
N LEU A 740 13.20 18.57 -31.59
CA LEU A 740 11.92 18.97 -31.00
C LEU A 740 11.29 17.81 -30.20
N LEU A 741 11.36 16.58 -30.71
CA LEU A 741 10.93 15.38 -29.99
C LEU A 741 11.77 15.18 -28.70
N ALA A 742 13.08 15.41 -28.77
CA ALA A 742 13.94 15.37 -27.59
C ALA A 742 13.58 16.46 -26.56
N HIS A 743 13.23 17.67 -27.01
CA HIS A 743 12.76 18.75 -26.16
C HIS A 743 11.48 18.39 -25.39
N HIS A 744 10.43 17.99 -26.09
CA HIS A 744 9.16 17.60 -25.46
C HIS A 744 9.30 16.36 -24.59
N CYS A 745 10.26 15.47 -24.88
CA CYS A 745 10.56 14.36 -23.99
C CYS A 745 11.23 14.80 -22.67
N LEU A 746 12.13 15.78 -22.73
CA LEU A 746 12.72 16.36 -21.51
C LEU A 746 11.66 17.14 -20.72
N GLY A 747 10.80 17.90 -21.40
CA GLY A 747 9.62 18.54 -20.77
C GLY A 747 8.71 17.54 -20.08
N ALA A 748 8.43 16.40 -20.73
CA ALA A 748 7.66 15.31 -20.11
C ALA A 748 8.36 14.72 -18.86
N ARG A 749 9.69 14.62 -18.85
CA ARG A 749 10.46 14.17 -17.66
C ARG A 749 10.40 15.20 -16.53
N ASP A 750 10.47 16.48 -16.83
CA ASP A 750 10.32 17.56 -15.84
C ASP A 750 8.91 17.59 -15.25
N SER A 751 7.88 17.43 -16.09
CA SER A 751 6.48 17.30 -15.66
C SER A 751 6.27 16.04 -14.80
N LEU A 752 6.95 14.92 -15.11
CA LEU A 752 6.92 13.72 -14.26
C LEU A 752 7.56 13.93 -12.89
N LEU A 753 8.64 14.72 -12.81
CA LEU A 753 9.23 15.11 -11.52
C LEU A 753 8.25 15.98 -10.72
N ALA A 754 7.58 16.94 -11.36
CA ALA A 754 6.54 17.74 -10.71
C ALA A 754 5.34 16.88 -10.23
N VAL A 755 4.95 15.85 -10.99
CA VAL A 755 3.94 14.87 -10.56
C VAL A 755 4.42 14.10 -9.33
N ARG A 756 5.70 13.67 -9.27
CA ARG A 756 6.26 12.99 -8.10
C ARG A 756 6.30 13.89 -6.87
N ASP A 757 6.75 15.13 -7.00
CA ASP A 757 6.81 16.10 -5.90
C ASP A 757 5.41 16.41 -5.35
N ALA A 758 4.40 16.49 -6.22
CA ALA A 758 3.01 16.64 -5.81
C ALA A 758 2.45 15.36 -5.18
N LEU A 759 2.88 14.18 -5.64
CA LEU A 759 2.49 12.88 -5.09
C LEU A 759 3.05 12.64 -3.69
N GLU A 760 4.26 13.11 -3.38
CA GLU A 760 4.85 13.01 -2.03
C GLU A 760 4.00 13.70 -0.96
N GLN A 761 3.28 14.77 -1.33
CA GLN A 761 2.35 15.47 -0.45
C GLN A 761 1.07 14.66 -0.15
N CYS A 762 0.87 13.53 -0.84
CA CYS A 762 -0.27 12.63 -0.72
C CYS A 762 0.14 11.22 -0.23
N ARG A 763 1.30 11.07 0.44
CA ARG A 763 1.85 9.78 0.89
C ARG A 763 0.94 8.96 1.83
N GLU A 764 0.02 9.62 2.52
CA GLU A 764 -0.93 8.97 3.45
C GLU A 764 -2.14 8.33 2.73
N ALA A 765 -2.25 8.46 1.40
CA ALA A 765 -3.35 7.88 0.62
C ALA A 765 -3.16 6.39 0.33
N GLU A 766 -4.24 5.60 0.43
CA GLU A 766 -4.24 4.14 0.18
C GLU A 766 -3.79 3.77 -1.25
N SER A 767 -4.06 4.63 -2.25
CA SER A 767 -3.67 4.40 -3.65
C SER A 767 -2.27 4.94 -4.04
N TYR A 768 -1.50 5.46 -3.08
CA TYR A 768 -0.19 6.07 -3.31
C TYR A 768 0.77 5.12 -4.06
N GLU A 769 0.88 3.86 -3.62
CA GLU A 769 1.78 2.88 -4.25
C GLU A 769 1.37 2.54 -5.70
N ASP A 770 0.07 2.41 -5.95
CA ASP A 770 -0.45 2.10 -7.28
C ASP A 770 -0.20 3.25 -8.27
N VAL A 771 -0.35 4.48 -7.82
CA VAL A 771 -0.05 5.66 -8.65
C VAL A 771 1.44 5.79 -8.88
N THR A 772 2.25 5.63 -7.82
CA THR A 772 3.71 5.68 -7.90
C THR A 772 4.22 4.67 -8.93
N ARG A 773 3.71 3.44 -8.91
CA ARG A 773 4.06 2.40 -9.89
C ARG A 773 3.76 2.80 -11.34
N HIS A 774 2.63 3.47 -11.59
CA HIS A 774 2.29 3.94 -12.93
C HIS A 774 3.21 5.09 -13.37
N VAL A 775 3.53 6.02 -12.47
CA VAL A 775 4.46 7.14 -12.72
C VAL A 775 5.86 6.60 -13.03
N ASP A 776 6.36 5.63 -12.24
CA ASP A 776 7.65 4.98 -12.46
C ASP A 776 7.70 4.28 -13.83
N ARG A 777 6.60 3.65 -14.24
CA ARG A 777 6.53 3.00 -15.55
C ARG A 777 6.55 4.00 -16.70
N ILE A 778 5.96 5.18 -16.54
CA ILE A 778 6.06 6.25 -17.56
C ILE A 778 7.51 6.76 -17.63
N ASP A 779 8.14 6.99 -16.49
CA ASP A 779 9.53 7.44 -16.38
C ASP A 779 10.53 6.44 -17.01
N GLU A 780 10.33 5.13 -16.85
CA GLU A 780 11.08 4.09 -17.59
C GLU A 780 10.94 4.24 -19.11
N LEU A 781 9.70 4.39 -19.62
CA LEU A 781 9.44 4.53 -21.05
C LEU A 781 10.06 5.82 -21.62
N CYS A 782 10.02 6.92 -20.87
CA CYS A 782 10.68 8.17 -21.24
C CYS A 782 12.21 8.01 -21.31
N ARG A 783 12.82 7.29 -20.35
CA ARG A 783 14.27 6.97 -20.39
C ARG A 783 14.64 6.07 -21.56
N ASP A 784 13.80 5.12 -21.95
CA ASP A 784 14.07 4.25 -23.10
C ASP A 784 14.13 5.03 -24.43
N VAL A 785 13.27 6.05 -24.57
CA VAL A 785 13.23 6.90 -25.77
C VAL A 785 14.34 7.95 -25.76
N CYS A 786 14.61 8.58 -24.62
CA CYS A 786 15.39 9.82 -24.55
C CYS A 786 16.72 9.67 -23.78
N GLY A 787 16.96 8.53 -23.14
CA GLY A 787 18.16 8.30 -22.34
C GLY A 787 18.20 9.12 -21.04
N GLU A 788 19.39 9.19 -20.44
CA GLU A 788 19.64 9.92 -19.19
C GLU A 788 20.10 11.37 -19.41
N GLY A 789 20.17 11.83 -20.67
CA GLY A 789 20.57 13.20 -20.99
C GLY A 789 19.70 14.26 -20.31
N GLU A 790 20.31 15.39 -19.94
CA GLU A 790 19.62 16.54 -19.33
C GLU A 790 19.37 17.66 -20.34
N THR A 791 20.09 17.66 -21.46
CA THR A 791 19.92 18.63 -22.55
C THR A 791 19.54 17.93 -23.86
N VAL A 792 18.91 18.68 -24.77
CA VAL A 792 18.54 18.18 -26.11
C VAL A 792 19.75 17.57 -26.83
N THR A 793 20.93 18.18 -26.69
CA THR A 793 22.17 17.68 -27.27
C THR A 793 22.56 16.31 -26.68
N ASP A 794 22.48 16.16 -25.35
CA ASP A 794 22.82 14.89 -24.69
C ASP A 794 21.90 13.75 -25.13
N VAL A 795 20.62 14.05 -25.35
CA VAL A 795 19.62 13.08 -25.83
C VAL A 795 19.93 12.63 -27.26
N LEU A 796 20.31 13.56 -28.14
CA LEU A 796 20.63 13.26 -29.54
C LEU A 796 22.01 12.64 -29.74
N ASP A 797 22.92 12.80 -28.78
CA ASP A 797 24.24 12.17 -28.76
C ASP A 797 24.23 10.78 -28.09
N ALA A 798 23.17 10.45 -27.34
CA ALA A 798 23.02 9.14 -26.72
C ALA A 798 22.51 8.13 -27.75
N ASP A 799 23.24 7.02 -27.98
CA ASP A 799 22.86 5.89 -28.87
C ASP A 799 21.50 5.28 -28.47
N ARG A 800 20.40 5.94 -28.87
CA ARG A 800 19.01 5.69 -28.50
C ARG A 800 18.08 6.08 -29.65
N VAL A 801 16.78 5.79 -29.47
CA VAL A 801 15.75 5.90 -30.51
C VAL A 801 15.70 7.27 -31.18
N LEU A 802 15.83 8.37 -30.43
CA LEU A 802 15.81 9.72 -31.01
C LEU A 802 17.12 10.10 -31.71
N ALA A 803 18.26 9.56 -31.29
CA ALA A 803 19.53 9.73 -31.98
C ALA A 803 19.55 8.97 -33.32
N GLU A 804 19.10 7.71 -33.31
CA GLU A 804 18.93 6.90 -34.53
C GLU A 804 17.96 7.57 -35.51
N LEU A 805 16.82 8.08 -35.02
CA LEU A 805 15.88 8.85 -35.83
C LEU A 805 16.53 10.11 -36.44
N ASN A 806 17.36 10.82 -35.67
CA ASN A 806 18.06 12.01 -36.14
C ASN A 806 19.05 11.68 -37.26
N GLU A 807 19.80 10.59 -37.12
CA GLU A 807 20.70 10.08 -38.16
C GLU A 807 19.92 9.63 -39.40
N ASP A 808 18.85 8.86 -39.24
CA ASP A 808 18.01 8.38 -40.34
C ASP A 808 17.32 9.51 -41.11
N ILE A 809 16.84 10.54 -40.41
CA ILE A 809 16.28 11.75 -41.03
C ILE A 809 17.36 12.49 -41.83
N ARG A 810 18.57 12.58 -41.29
CA ARG A 810 19.70 13.26 -41.95
C ARG A 810 20.19 12.48 -43.16
N ASP A 811 20.25 11.16 -43.06
CA ASP A 811 20.73 10.26 -44.11
C ASP A 811 19.64 9.95 -45.14
N GLY A 812 18.38 10.34 -44.85
CA GLY A 812 17.24 10.22 -45.75
C GLY A 812 16.70 8.80 -45.87
N ASP A 813 16.90 7.94 -44.86
CA ASP A 813 16.41 6.55 -44.85
C ASP A 813 14.91 6.51 -44.51
N VAL A 814 14.10 6.67 -45.54
CA VAL A 814 12.63 6.69 -45.45
C VAL A 814 12.04 5.45 -44.78
N ASP A 815 12.65 4.28 -44.95
CA ASP A 815 12.10 3.03 -44.42
C ASP A 815 12.50 2.81 -42.95
N SER A 816 13.71 3.23 -42.57
CA SER A 816 14.13 3.28 -41.15
C SER A 816 13.30 4.29 -40.37
N VAL A 817 13.17 5.54 -40.88
CA VAL A 817 12.33 6.58 -40.26
C VAL A 817 10.89 6.09 -40.06
N ARG A 818 10.26 5.44 -41.05
CA ARG A 818 8.89 4.89 -40.89
C ARG A 818 8.78 3.81 -39.83
N THR A 819 9.84 3.08 -39.57
CA THR A 819 9.88 2.03 -38.55
C THR A 819 9.97 2.66 -37.18
N THR A 820 10.91 3.59 -37.00
CA THR A 820 11.13 4.33 -35.75
C THR A 820 9.91 5.15 -35.33
N LEU A 821 9.26 5.86 -36.27
CA LEU A 821 8.02 6.60 -35.98
C LEU A 821 6.88 5.69 -35.49
N ARG A 822 6.80 4.45 -36.00
CA ARG A 822 5.77 3.49 -35.56
C ARG A 822 6.01 3.01 -34.14
N GLU A 823 7.28 2.82 -33.76
CA GLU A 823 7.67 2.41 -32.42
C GLU A 823 7.41 3.54 -31.41
N LEU A 824 7.82 4.77 -31.74
CA LEU A 824 7.53 5.96 -30.92
C LEU A 824 6.03 6.16 -30.68
N ARG A 825 5.19 5.94 -31.70
CA ARG A 825 3.73 6.02 -31.53
C ARG A 825 3.18 4.96 -30.58
N GLN A 826 3.71 3.73 -30.59
CA GLN A 826 3.28 2.69 -29.64
C GLN A 826 3.65 3.07 -28.20
N VAL A 827 4.80 3.68 -28.00
CA VAL A 827 5.23 4.20 -26.70
C VAL A 827 4.28 5.31 -26.22
N LEU A 828 3.96 6.29 -27.07
CA LEU A 828 3.02 7.38 -26.73
C LEU A 828 1.63 6.86 -26.34
N GLU A 829 1.07 5.91 -27.10
CA GLU A 829 -0.23 5.30 -26.77
C GLU A 829 -0.18 4.57 -25.42
N ARG A 830 0.96 3.96 -25.08
CA ARG A 830 1.16 3.33 -23.77
C ARG A 830 1.23 4.36 -22.65
N VAL A 831 1.94 5.47 -22.86
CA VAL A 831 2.05 6.58 -21.89
C VAL A 831 0.68 7.24 -21.67
N ARG A 832 -0.07 7.57 -22.74
CA ARG A 832 -1.43 8.12 -22.66
C ARG A 832 -2.39 7.20 -21.88
N TYR A 833 -2.29 5.90 -22.09
CA TYR A 833 -3.07 4.92 -21.31
C TYR A 833 -2.72 4.96 -19.81
N LEU A 834 -1.44 5.07 -19.45
CA LEU A 834 -0.99 5.17 -18.06
C LEU A 834 -1.44 6.49 -17.42
N ILE A 835 -1.33 7.62 -18.12
CA ILE A 835 -1.88 8.92 -17.68
C ILE A 835 -3.38 8.82 -17.41
N SER A 836 -4.14 8.18 -18.31
CA SER A 836 -5.57 7.95 -18.12
C SER A 836 -5.86 7.08 -16.89
N ARG A 837 -5.01 6.10 -16.59
CA ARG A 837 -5.15 5.25 -15.39
C ARG A 837 -4.90 6.04 -14.12
N ILE A 838 -3.81 6.81 -14.07
CA ILE A 838 -3.51 7.70 -12.93
C ILE A 838 -4.68 8.65 -12.69
N ARG A 839 -5.19 9.33 -13.73
CA ARG A 839 -6.34 10.23 -13.63
C ARG A 839 -7.58 9.51 -13.08
N SER A 840 -7.84 8.28 -13.51
CA SER A 840 -8.98 7.49 -13.03
C SER A 840 -8.86 7.12 -11.55
N THR A 841 -7.67 6.77 -11.08
CA THR A 841 -7.40 6.43 -9.68
C THR A 841 -7.47 7.68 -8.80
N ALA A 842 -6.77 8.76 -9.19
CA ALA A 842 -6.75 10.03 -8.48
C ALA A 842 -8.14 10.69 -8.36
N SER A 843 -9.01 10.47 -9.35
CA SER A 843 -10.38 11.01 -9.32
C SER A 843 -11.27 10.42 -8.22
N ARG A 844 -11.00 9.19 -7.80
CA ARG A 844 -11.80 8.49 -6.79
C ARG A 844 -11.54 9.00 -5.38
N GLU A 845 -10.32 9.48 -5.15
CA GLU A 845 -9.83 9.91 -3.84
C GLU A 845 -9.66 11.42 -3.69
N LYS A 846 -10.10 12.21 -4.69
CA LYS A 846 -10.18 13.68 -4.68
C LYS A 846 -8.85 14.44 -4.55
N TRP A 847 -7.71 13.83 -4.83
CA TRP A 847 -6.42 14.53 -4.93
C TRP A 847 -6.00 14.83 -6.37
N LEU A 848 -6.92 14.67 -7.34
CA LEU A 848 -6.76 15.23 -8.69
C LEU A 848 -6.46 16.73 -8.67
N ASP A 849 -6.93 17.47 -7.66
CA ASP A 849 -6.62 18.89 -7.53
C ASP A 849 -5.13 19.15 -7.20
N ALA A 850 -4.43 18.17 -6.60
CA ALA A 850 -3.02 18.27 -6.22
C ALA A 850 -2.08 17.91 -7.39
N ILE A 851 -2.33 16.80 -8.09
CA ILE A 851 -1.46 16.33 -9.19
C ILE A 851 -1.99 16.68 -10.59
N GLY A 852 -3.23 17.12 -10.70
CA GLY A 852 -3.92 17.37 -11.97
C GLY A 852 -3.19 18.35 -12.88
N PRO A 853 -2.73 19.52 -12.39
CA PRO A 853 -1.99 20.47 -13.20
C PRO A 853 -0.73 19.85 -13.83
N ALA A 854 0.13 19.20 -13.03
CA ALA A 854 1.35 18.57 -13.55
C ALA A 854 1.06 17.38 -14.50
N LEU A 855 -0.07 16.69 -14.32
CA LEU A 855 -0.55 15.67 -15.26
C LEU A 855 -1.10 16.26 -16.56
N ASP A 856 -1.73 17.43 -16.50
CA ASP A 856 -2.20 18.15 -17.68
C ASP A 856 -0.98 18.63 -18.48
N ASP A 857 0.03 19.20 -17.81
CA ASP A 857 1.31 19.60 -18.43
C ASP A 857 2.02 18.40 -19.10
N LEU A 858 2.09 17.24 -18.41
CA LEU A 858 2.63 16.01 -19.01
C LEU A 858 1.82 15.55 -20.24
N GLY A 859 0.50 15.72 -20.21
CA GLY A 859 -0.37 15.40 -21.33
C GLY A 859 -0.12 16.29 -22.54
N GLU A 860 0.06 17.60 -22.31
CA GLU A 860 0.37 18.59 -23.33
C GLU A 860 1.69 18.28 -24.04
N GLU A 861 2.75 17.95 -23.28
CA GLU A 861 4.04 17.51 -23.84
C GLU A 861 3.90 16.26 -24.73
N CYS A 862 3.07 15.29 -24.32
CA CYS A 862 2.80 14.09 -25.11
C CYS A 862 2.03 14.40 -26.42
N ASP A 863 1.16 15.40 -26.38
CA ASP A 863 0.36 15.81 -27.54
C ASP A 863 1.20 16.58 -28.56
N GLU A 864 2.09 17.47 -28.10
CA GLU A 864 3.08 18.14 -28.97
C GLU A 864 4.04 17.13 -29.60
N PHE A 865 4.53 16.16 -28.81
CA PHE A 865 5.35 15.06 -29.33
C PHE A 865 4.59 14.30 -30.44
N ALA A 866 3.30 13.99 -30.24
CA ALA A 866 2.49 13.30 -31.24
C ALA A 866 2.28 14.15 -32.51
N ALA A 867 2.06 15.46 -32.36
CA ALA A 867 1.89 16.39 -33.48
C ALA A 867 3.14 16.43 -34.38
N ILE A 868 4.33 16.41 -33.79
CA ILE A 868 5.59 16.34 -34.55
C ILE A 868 5.70 15.02 -35.32
N LEU A 869 5.33 13.88 -34.71
CA LEU A 869 5.31 12.60 -35.42
C LEU A 869 4.35 12.61 -36.61
N GLU A 870 3.15 13.19 -36.45
CA GLU A 870 2.17 13.31 -37.53
C GLU A 870 2.68 14.17 -38.70
N ARG A 871 3.38 15.27 -38.40
CA ARG A 871 4.02 16.13 -39.43
C ARG A 871 5.11 15.38 -40.19
N LEU A 872 5.94 14.59 -39.49
CA LEU A 872 6.95 13.72 -40.12
C LEU A 872 6.32 12.65 -41.02
N GLU A 873 5.24 12.00 -40.56
CA GLU A 873 4.50 11.02 -41.36
C GLU A 873 3.78 11.62 -42.56
N GLY A 874 3.20 12.81 -42.40
CA GLY A 874 2.59 13.56 -43.50
C GLY A 874 3.61 13.83 -44.59
N ARG A 875 4.83 14.23 -44.23
CA ARG A 875 5.92 14.42 -45.18
C ARG A 875 6.35 13.11 -45.84
N LEU A 876 6.46 12.03 -45.08
CA LEU A 876 6.77 10.69 -45.58
C LEU A 876 5.71 10.14 -46.55
N ALA A 877 4.46 10.58 -46.45
CA ALA A 877 3.38 10.19 -47.34
C ALA A 877 3.51 10.82 -48.74
N GLU A 878 4.24 11.93 -48.87
CA GLU A 878 4.53 12.58 -50.16
C GLU A 878 5.69 11.90 -50.93
N TYR A 879 6.31 10.87 -50.34
CA TYR A 879 7.39 10.12 -50.99
C TYR A 879 6.95 9.58 -52.36
N PRO A 880 7.71 9.79 -53.44
CA PRO A 880 7.31 9.32 -54.77
C PRO A 880 7.29 7.79 -54.83
N VAL A 881 6.08 7.23 -54.90
CA VAL A 881 5.86 5.78 -55.11
C VAL A 881 5.11 5.56 -56.42
N ASP A 882 5.66 4.74 -57.31
CA ASP A 882 4.92 4.22 -58.48
C ASP A 882 4.80 2.71 -58.35
N HIS A 883 3.70 2.30 -57.72
CA HIS A 883 3.40 0.89 -57.48
C HIS A 883 3.39 0.04 -58.76
N VAL A 884 3.13 0.65 -59.93
CA VAL A 884 3.15 -0.05 -61.22
C VAL A 884 4.59 -0.26 -61.70
N ALA A 885 5.46 0.74 -61.57
CA ALA A 885 6.87 0.64 -61.91
C ALA A 885 7.64 -0.31 -60.96
N GLU A 886 7.36 -0.26 -59.67
CA GLU A 886 8.02 -1.09 -58.65
C GLU A 886 7.63 -2.58 -58.73
N GLN A 887 6.38 -2.88 -59.09
CA GLN A 887 5.92 -4.26 -59.20
C GLN A 887 6.16 -4.88 -60.58
N LEU A 888 6.11 -4.09 -61.67
CA LEU A 888 6.29 -4.61 -63.04
C LEU A 888 7.72 -4.44 -63.58
N GLY A 889 8.47 -3.42 -63.15
CA GLY A 889 9.81 -3.11 -63.65
C GLY A 889 10.80 -4.28 -63.59
N PRO A 890 10.96 -4.95 -62.44
CA PRO A 890 11.85 -6.12 -62.31
C PRO A 890 11.32 -7.36 -63.05
N GLY A 891 9.99 -7.46 -63.22
CA GLY A 891 9.35 -8.60 -63.87
C GLY A 891 9.38 -8.57 -65.40
N VAL A 892 9.57 -7.38 -66.00
CA VAL A 892 9.54 -7.18 -67.47
C VAL A 892 10.92 -6.82 -68.02
N CYS A 893 11.79 -6.15 -67.25
CA CYS A 893 13.12 -5.71 -67.70
C CYS A 893 14.23 -6.36 -66.88
N GLY A 894 14.80 -7.45 -67.38
CA GLY A 894 16.08 -7.95 -66.85
C GLY A 894 17.21 -6.93 -67.06
N PRO A 895 18.24 -6.92 -66.20
CA PRO A 895 19.47 -6.16 -66.45
C PRO A 895 20.14 -6.64 -67.75
N PRO A 896 20.83 -5.78 -68.52
CA PRO A 896 21.60 -6.23 -69.67
C PRO A 896 22.71 -7.19 -69.18
N PRO A 897 22.85 -8.38 -69.77
CA PRO A 897 23.76 -9.41 -69.24
C PRO A 897 25.20 -8.95 -69.42
N THR A 898 25.91 -8.73 -68.32
CA THR A 898 27.36 -8.47 -68.33
C THR A 898 28.20 -9.72 -68.06
N GLU A 899 27.63 -10.80 -67.54
CA GLU A 899 28.23 -12.15 -67.47
C GLU A 899 27.09 -13.16 -67.24
N PRO A 900 27.22 -14.45 -67.61
CA PRO A 900 26.14 -15.40 -67.39
C PRO A 900 26.00 -15.66 -65.88
N ASP A 901 24.91 -15.17 -65.29
CA ASP A 901 24.52 -15.30 -63.87
C ASP A 901 24.86 -16.68 -63.31
N PRO A 902 25.21 -16.87 -62.03
CA PRO A 902 25.51 -18.19 -61.51
C PRO A 902 24.29 -19.14 -61.53
N PRO A 903 24.49 -20.47 -61.64
CA PRO A 903 23.40 -21.43 -61.40
C PRO A 903 22.90 -21.28 -59.95
N LEU A 904 21.59 -21.38 -59.73
CA LEU A 904 20.98 -21.38 -58.40
C LEU A 904 21.32 -22.68 -57.67
N ASP A 905 21.74 -22.62 -56.41
CA ASP A 905 21.73 -23.82 -55.57
C ASP A 905 20.28 -24.14 -55.15
N ILE A 906 19.60 -24.91 -56.01
CA ILE A 906 18.20 -25.31 -55.80
C ILE A 906 18.05 -26.08 -54.47
N GLY A 907 19.08 -26.84 -54.06
CA GLY A 907 19.05 -27.58 -52.80
C GLY A 907 19.07 -26.66 -51.59
N ALA A 908 20.03 -25.72 -51.58
CA ALA A 908 20.18 -24.75 -50.48
C ALA A 908 18.96 -23.81 -50.38
N VAL A 909 18.45 -23.30 -51.51
CA VAL A 909 17.29 -22.38 -51.51
C VAL A 909 16.02 -23.10 -51.10
N SER A 910 15.77 -24.32 -51.60
CA SER A 910 14.62 -25.11 -51.16
C SER A 910 14.72 -25.51 -49.68
N GLY A 911 15.91 -25.86 -49.20
CA GLY A 911 16.15 -26.12 -47.77
C GLY A 911 15.90 -24.89 -46.90
N GLY A 912 16.35 -23.72 -47.34
CA GLY A 912 16.10 -22.43 -46.70
C GLY A 912 14.63 -22.06 -46.64
N ILE A 913 13.89 -22.27 -47.74
CA ILE A 913 12.44 -22.04 -47.76
C ILE A 913 11.72 -22.98 -46.80
N THR A 914 12.04 -24.27 -46.81
CA THR A 914 11.45 -25.26 -45.90
C THR A 914 11.70 -24.91 -44.44
N ALA A 915 12.91 -24.46 -44.10
CA ALA A 915 13.24 -24.01 -42.74
C ALA A 915 12.46 -22.75 -42.34
N ALA A 916 12.37 -21.76 -43.24
CA ALA A 916 11.70 -20.49 -42.97
C ALA A 916 10.18 -20.61 -42.79
N ILE A 917 9.56 -21.65 -43.37
CA ILE A 917 8.11 -21.90 -43.27
C ILE A 917 7.76 -22.95 -42.21
N ASP A 918 8.71 -23.39 -41.37
CA ASP A 918 8.45 -24.39 -40.34
C ASP A 918 7.36 -23.87 -39.37
N PRO A 919 6.19 -24.55 -39.26
CA PRO A 919 5.12 -24.15 -38.35
C PRO A 919 5.54 -24.19 -36.87
N ARG A 920 6.59 -24.96 -36.52
CA ARG A 920 7.15 -25.00 -35.16
C ARG A 920 7.79 -23.68 -34.76
N SER A 921 8.24 -22.85 -35.70
CA SER A 921 8.84 -21.53 -35.43
C SER A 921 7.94 -20.37 -35.84
N THR A 922 7.25 -20.48 -36.98
CA THR A 922 6.45 -19.40 -37.56
C THR A 922 5.16 -19.12 -36.80
N ILE A 923 4.49 -20.15 -36.26
CA ILE A 923 3.24 -19.98 -35.51
C ILE A 923 3.49 -19.40 -34.12
N PRO A 924 4.46 -19.90 -33.30
CA PRO A 924 4.81 -19.24 -32.05
C PRO A 924 5.17 -17.77 -32.21
N ARG A 925 5.98 -17.42 -33.23
CA ARG A 925 6.35 -16.03 -33.52
C ARG A 925 5.12 -15.16 -33.83
N ARG A 926 4.16 -15.69 -34.60
CA ARG A 926 2.90 -15.00 -34.90
C ARG A 926 2.03 -14.84 -33.65
N ILE A 927 1.97 -15.85 -32.79
CA ILE A 927 1.17 -15.81 -31.56
C ILE A 927 1.80 -14.85 -30.54
N SER A 928 3.11 -14.84 -30.39
CA SER A 928 3.87 -13.87 -29.60
C SER A 928 3.51 -12.43 -29.95
N GLY A 929 3.50 -12.07 -31.25
CA GLY A 929 3.06 -10.74 -31.69
C GLY A 929 1.60 -10.40 -31.36
N ARG A 930 0.71 -11.40 -31.24
CA ARG A 930 -0.69 -11.18 -30.80
C ARG A 930 -0.84 -11.04 -29.30
N LEU A 931 0.15 -11.49 -28.53
CA LEU A 931 0.21 -11.37 -27.07
C LEU A 931 1.06 -10.16 -26.65
N GLY A 932 1.24 -9.15 -27.52
CA GLY A 932 1.99 -7.94 -27.18
C GLY A 932 3.51 -8.12 -27.22
N GLY A 933 4.03 -9.11 -27.95
CA GLY A 933 5.48 -9.33 -28.11
C GLY A 933 6.11 -10.21 -27.04
N VAL A 934 5.32 -10.90 -26.20
CA VAL A 934 5.82 -11.85 -25.19
C VAL A 934 6.71 -12.91 -25.85
N ASP A 935 7.92 -13.09 -25.34
CA ASP A 935 8.81 -14.14 -25.82
C ASP A 935 8.29 -15.52 -25.40
N LEU A 936 7.76 -16.25 -26.38
CA LEU A 936 7.27 -17.61 -26.20
C LEU A 936 8.38 -18.65 -26.41
N THR A 937 9.53 -18.27 -26.97
CA THR A 937 10.56 -19.22 -27.41
C THR A 937 11.42 -19.77 -26.27
N SER A 938 11.40 -19.12 -25.11
CA SER A 938 12.02 -19.58 -23.87
C SER A 938 11.34 -20.81 -23.24
N ARG A 939 10.13 -21.15 -23.69
CA ARG A 939 9.30 -22.24 -23.13
C ARG A 939 9.58 -23.57 -23.83
N ALA A 940 9.44 -24.69 -23.09
CA ALA A 940 9.63 -26.03 -23.63
C ALA A 940 8.71 -26.34 -24.83
N ASP A 941 7.43 -25.97 -24.73
CA ASP A 941 6.57 -25.74 -25.89
C ASP A 941 6.07 -24.28 -25.86
N ALA A 942 6.48 -23.51 -26.87
CA ALA A 942 6.15 -22.10 -27.01
C ALA A 942 4.64 -21.79 -27.04
N LEU A 943 3.82 -22.77 -27.45
CA LEU A 943 2.37 -22.61 -27.53
C LEU A 943 1.64 -23.31 -26.38
N GLU A 944 2.37 -23.88 -25.42
CA GLU A 944 1.76 -24.49 -24.24
C GLU A 944 0.94 -23.47 -23.46
N GLN A 945 -0.11 -23.95 -22.82
CA GLN A 945 -0.94 -23.13 -21.97
C GLN A 945 -0.09 -22.51 -20.86
N ILE A 946 -0.29 -21.22 -20.57
CA ILE A 946 0.28 -20.59 -19.38
C ILE A 946 -0.54 -21.08 -18.20
N ILE A 947 0.11 -21.73 -17.26
CA ILE A 947 -0.48 -22.27 -16.05
C ILE A 947 -0.07 -21.33 -14.92
N GLU A 948 -1.05 -20.86 -14.17
CA GLU A 948 -0.84 -19.99 -13.01
C GLU A 948 -1.74 -20.50 -11.89
N SER A 949 -1.20 -20.58 -10.67
CA SER A 949 -1.95 -21.01 -9.49
C SER A 949 -2.46 -19.78 -8.75
N PRO A 950 -3.71 -19.77 -8.27
CA PRO A 950 -4.13 -18.74 -7.35
C PRO A 950 -3.40 -18.92 -6.01
N GLU A 951 -3.09 -17.80 -5.36
CA GLU A 951 -2.54 -17.76 -4.01
C GLU A 951 -3.53 -17.09 -3.07
N PHE A 952 -3.76 -17.70 -1.91
CA PHE A 952 -4.67 -17.18 -0.91
C PHE A 952 -3.89 -16.73 0.32
N THR A 953 -3.98 -15.43 0.63
CA THR A 953 -3.27 -14.80 1.74
C THR A 953 -4.05 -14.83 3.06
N GLN A 954 -5.29 -15.33 3.06
CA GLN A 954 -6.12 -15.45 4.25
C GLN A 954 -5.52 -16.49 5.21
N PRO A 955 -5.38 -16.17 6.51
CA PRO A 955 -5.02 -17.15 7.54
C PRO A 955 -6.09 -18.25 7.66
N MET A 956 -5.70 -19.51 7.43
CA MET A 956 -6.66 -20.61 7.33
C MET A 956 -7.14 -21.17 8.68
N TYR A 957 -6.65 -20.66 9.82
CA TYR A 957 -7.25 -20.96 11.13
C TYR A 957 -8.65 -20.32 11.30
N GLU A 958 -8.92 -19.16 10.68
CA GLU A 958 -10.21 -18.46 10.85
C GLU A 958 -11.37 -19.28 10.26
N PRO A 959 -11.30 -19.77 9.00
CA PRO A 959 -12.35 -20.62 8.45
C PRO A 959 -12.54 -21.93 9.23
N LEU A 960 -11.47 -22.46 9.84
CA LEU A 960 -11.54 -23.66 10.68
C LEU A 960 -12.28 -23.37 12.00
N ARG A 961 -11.96 -22.24 12.65
CA ARG A 961 -12.66 -21.74 13.84
C ARG A 961 -14.14 -21.51 13.54
N ASP A 962 -14.44 -20.85 12.42
CA ASP A 962 -15.81 -20.49 12.04
C ASP A 962 -16.68 -21.73 11.76
N LEU A 963 -16.08 -22.85 11.31
CA LEU A 963 -16.77 -24.14 11.26
C LEU A 963 -17.10 -24.68 12.66
N SER A 964 -16.12 -24.65 13.56
CA SER A 964 -16.25 -25.03 14.97
C SER A 964 -14.93 -24.77 15.70
N GLU A 965 -14.99 -24.02 16.80
CA GLU A 965 -13.83 -23.77 17.67
C GLU A 965 -13.22 -25.07 18.22
N GLU A 966 -14.06 -26.07 18.47
CA GLU A 966 -13.66 -27.44 18.88
C GLU A 966 -12.79 -28.18 17.84
N TYR A 967 -12.73 -27.73 16.58
CA TYR A 967 -11.81 -28.30 15.59
C TYR A 967 -10.40 -27.72 15.69
N LEU A 968 -10.28 -26.48 16.17
CA LEU A 968 -8.98 -25.85 16.41
C LEU A 968 -8.41 -26.26 17.77
N LEU A 969 -9.25 -26.15 18.82
CA LEU A 969 -8.90 -26.46 20.21
C LEU A 969 -10.03 -27.31 20.81
N PRO A 970 -9.95 -28.65 20.70
CA PRO A 970 -10.91 -29.53 21.37
C PRO A 970 -10.99 -29.25 22.88
N SER A 971 -12.20 -29.31 23.43
CA SER A 971 -12.49 -29.01 24.85
C SER A 971 -12.26 -27.55 25.26
N VAL A 972 -12.25 -26.60 24.30
CA VAL A 972 -12.18 -25.15 24.58
C VAL A 972 -13.21 -24.67 25.61
N GLY A 973 -14.39 -25.30 25.65
CA GLY A 973 -15.43 -24.97 26.64
C GLY A 973 -15.06 -25.27 28.10
N GLU A 974 -14.00 -26.04 28.36
CA GLU A 974 -13.55 -26.44 29.71
C GLU A 974 -12.58 -25.44 30.35
N ILE A 975 -12.09 -24.45 29.58
CA ILE A 975 -11.18 -23.41 30.09
C ILE A 975 -11.93 -22.53 31.11
N PRO A 976 -11.45 -22.32 32.35
CA PRO A 976 -12.12 -21.43 33.31
C PRO A 976 -12.18 -19.97 32.85
N MET A 977 -13.19 -19.21 33.28
CA MET A 977 -13.19 -17.75 33.10
C MET A 977 -12.07 -17.10 33.90
N ASP A 978 -11.55 -15.97 33.42
CA ASP A 978 -10.45 -15.22 34.04
C ASP A 978 -9.19 -16.09 34.27
N SER A 979 -8.80 -16.88 33.27
CA SER A 979 -7.61 -17.73 33.33
C SER A 979 -6.56 -17.36 32.29
N VAL A 980 -5.31 -17.67 32.62
CA VAL A 980 -4.17 -17.64 31.70
C VAL A 980 -3.47 -18.99 31.75
N GLY A 981 -3.16 -19.55 30.59
CA GLY A 981 -2.56 -20.86 30.47
C GLY A 981 -1.65 -20.97 29.26
N VAL A 982 -0.91 -22.06 29.16
CA VAL A 982 0.06 -22.30 28.08
C VAL A 982 -0.28 -23.60 27.35
N LEU A 983 -0.22 -23.54 26.02
CA LEU A 983 -0.39 -24.64 25.08
C LEU A 983 0.79 -24.69 24.10
N GLU A 984 0.79 -25.68 23.22
CA GLU A 984 1.72 -25.75 22.07
C GLU A 984 0.97 -25.87 20.75
N THR A 985 1.64 -25.49 19.66
CA THR A 985 1.17 -25.76 18.30
C THR A 985 1.34 -27.23 17.93
N ASN A 986 0.49 -27.70 17.02
CA ASN A 986 0.60 -29.04 16.44
C ASN A 986 0.92 -28.95 14.92
N PRO A 987 2.20 -28.92 14.53
CA PRO A 987 2.60 -28.82 13.12
C PRO A 987 2.01 -29.92 12.24
N ALA A 988 1.91 -31.16 12.74
CA ALA A 988 1.34 -32.27 11.99
C ALA A 988 -0.15 -32.07 11.67
N PHE A 989 -0.92 -31.46 12.60
CA PHE A 989 -2.30 -31.07 12.34
C PHE A 989 -2.37 -30.01 11.23
N VAL A 990 -1.55 -28.96 11.34
CA VAL A 990 -1.52 -27.85 10.38
C VAL A 990 -1.18 -28.38 8.99
N GLU A 991 -0.10 -29.15 8.85
CA GLU A 991 0.29 -29.78 7.59
C GLU A 991 -0.84 -30.63 6.97
N ALA A 992 -1.46 -31.51 7.76
CA ALA A 992 -2.57 -32.33 7.29
C ALA A 992 -3.75 -31.50 6.79
N TYR A 993 -4.14 -30.48 7.57
CA TYR A 993 -5.25 -29.59 7.26
C TYR A 993 -4.99 -28.81 5.96
N MET A 994 -3.77 -28.26 5.80
CA MET A 994 -3.37 -27.48 4.62
C MET A 994 -3.28 -28.35 3.34
N VAL A 995 -2.82 -29.60 3.46
CA VAL A 995 -2.85 -30.57 2.34
C VAL A 995 -4.29 -30.89 1.94
N GLY A 996 -5.20 -31.03 2.91
CA GLY A 996 -6.63 -31.25 2.67
C GLY A 996 -7.31 -30.08 1.96
N LEU A 997 -7.06 -28.85 2.42
CA LEU A 997 -7.50 -27.60 1.78
C LEU A 997 -7.03 -27.55 0.32
N SER A 998 -5.72 -27.71 0.10
CA SER A 998 -5.12 -27.62 -1.23
C SER A 998 -5.63 -28.72 -2.16
N HIS A 999 -5.88 -29.92 -1.63
CA HIS A 999 -6.47 -31.02 -2.40
C HIS A 999 -7.88 -30.67 -2.87
N GLU A 1000 -8.78 -30.23 -2.00
CA GLU A 1000 -10.14 -29.91 -2.45
C GLU A 1000 -10.17 -28.70 -3.37
N MET A 1001 -9.36 -27.68 -3.11
CA MET A 1001 -9.28 -26.51 -4.00
C MET A 1001 -8.76 -26.89 -5.38
N GLY A 1002 -7.75 -27.77 -5.48
CA GLY A 1002 -7.31 -28.31 -6.76
C GLY A 1002 -8.43 -29.04 -7.52
N ARG A 1003 -9.32 -29.76 -6.82
CA ARG A 1003 -10.49 -30.41 -7.44
C ARG A 1003 -11.49 -29.39 -7.96
N GLU A 1004 -11.79 -28.37 -7.17
CA GLU A 1004 -12.73 -27.31 -7.55
C GLU A 1004 -12.21 -26.51 -8.75
N LEU A 1005 -10.94 -26.08 -8.70
CA LEU A 1005 -10.29 -25.41 -9.82
C LEU A 1005 -10.31 -26.26 -11.09
N ARG A 1006 -10.03 -27.57 -10.97
CA ARG A 1006 -10.11 -28.50 -12.11
C ARG A 1006 -11.54 -28.62 -12.65
N TRP A 1007 -12.52 -28.76 -11.77
CA TRP A 1007 -13.94 -28.88 -12.13
C TRP A 1007 -14.45 -27.64 -12.85
N HIS A 1008 -13.99 -26.45 -12.43
CA HIS A 1008 -14.31 -25.17 -13.02
C HIS A 1008 -13.42 -24.78 -14.22
N GLU A 1009 -12.64 -25.72 -14.76
CA GLU A 1009 -11.72 -25.53 -15.89
C GLU A 1009 -10.71 -24.39 -15.69
N TYR A 1010 -10.32 -24.14 -14.44
CA TYR A 1010 -9.29 -23.17 -14.09
C TYR A 1010 -7.91 -23.63 -14.58
N PRO A 1011 -7.11 -22.74 -15.19
CA PRO A 1011 -5.84 -23.08 -15.82
C PRO A 1011 -4.70 -23.25 -14.80
N THR A 1012 -4.80 -24.22 -13.89
CA THR A 1012 -3.80 -24.52 -12.85
C THR A 1012 -3.21 -25.93 -12.98
N ASP A 1013 -2.01 -26.13 -12.45
CA ASP A 1013 -1.42 -27.45 -12.20
C ASP A 1013 -1.88 -27.93 -10.81
N LEU A 1014 -2.31 -29.18 -10.71
CA LEU A 1014 -2.82 -29.75 -9.46
C LEU A 1014 -1.71 -30.02 -8.44
N ARG A 1015 -0.44 -29.84 -8.82
CA ARG A 1015 0.72 -29.98 -7.94
C ARG A 1015 0.95 -28.77 -7.02
N TRP A 1016 0.32 -27.64 -7.33
CA TRP A 1016 0.48 -26.42 -6.54
C TRP A 1016 -0.15 -26.52 -5.15
N THR A 1017 0.41 -25.75 -4.23
CA THR A 1017 -0.11 -25.56 -2.87
C THR A 1017 -0.79 -24.20 -2.83
N TYR A 1018 -2.13 -24.21 -2.77
CA TYR A 1018 -2.94 -22.99 -2.89
C TYR A 1018 -3.00 -22.19 -1.60
N PHE A 1019 -2.88 -22.87 -0.46
CA PHE A 1019 -2.89 -22.27 0.88
C PHE A 1019 -1.59 -22.62 1.57
N ARG A 1020 -0.87 -21.61 2.05
CA ARG A 1020 0.37 -21.77 2.82
C ARG A 1020 0.33 -21.14 4.21
N ARG A 1021 -0.68 -20.31 4.48
CA ARG A 1021 -0.82 -19.55 5.73
C ARG A 1021 -1.94 -20.13 6.58
N PHE A 1022 -1.60 -20.68 7.72
CA PHE A 1022 -2.54 -21.17 8.72
C PHE A 1022 -2.77 -20.11 9.79
N TRP A 1023 -1.72 -19.58 10.41
CA TRP A 1023 -1.80 -18.60 11.49
C TRP A 1023 -1.85 -17.17 10.97
N ASP A 1024 -2.48 -16.26 11.74
CA ASP A 1024 -2.40 -14.82 11.43
C ASP A 1024 -1.12 -14.21 12.04
N ARG A 1025 -0.16 -13.96 11.16
CA ARG A 1025 1.13 -13.33 11.47
C ARG A 1025 1.15 -11.84 11.14
N ARG A 1026 0.02 -11.22 10.77
CA ARG A 1026 -0.04 -9.79 10.46
C ARG A 1026 0.11 -8.96 11.73
N GLY A 1027 0.84 -7.85 11.65
CA GLY A 1027 1.03 -6.92 12.77
C GLY A 1027 1.94 -7.43 13.89
N THR A 1028 2.75 -8.46 13.62
CA THR A 1028 3.79 -8.94 14.54
C THR A 1028 5.00 -8.01 14.49
N VAL A 1029 5.84 -8.08 15.54
CA VAL A 1029 7.01 -7.19 15.69
C VAL A 1029 8.25 -8.05 15.90
N PRO A 1030 9.25 -8.01 15.00
CA PRO A 1030 9.32 -7.21 13.76
C PRO A 1030 8.30 -7.68 12.71
N GLU A 1031 7.96 -6.81 11.75
CA GLU A 1031 7.08 -7.19 10.64
C GLU A 1031 7.75 -8.28 9.80
N PRO A 1032 7.06 -9.40 9.54
CA PRO A 1032 7.61 -10.53 8.81
C PRO A 1032 7.72 -10.19 7.33
N THR A 1033 8.77 -10.70 6.70
CA THR A 1033 8.91 -10.70 5.23
C THR A 1033 7.84 -11.57 4.57
N ALA A 1034 7.64 -11.42 3.26
CA ALA A 1034 6.62 -12.18 2.53
C ALA A 1034 6.77 -13.71 2.67
N ASP A 1035 8.01 -14.19 2.77
CA ASP A 1035 8.33 -15.61 2.89
C ASP A 1035 8.10 -16.12 4.34
N GLU A 1036 8.33 -15.27 5.36
CA GLU A 1036 8.09 -15.59 6.78
C GLU A 1036 6.60 -15.65 7.17
N LEU A 1037 5.71 -15.23 6.28
CA LEU A 1037 4.26 -15.31 6.46
C LEU A 1037 3.70 -16.72 6.25
N ASP A 1038 4.41 -17.59 5.55
CA ASP A 1038 3.93 -18.93 5.18
C ASP A 1038 4.28 -19.96 6.27
N ASP A 1039 3.29 -20.71 6.73
CA ASP A 1039 3.46 -21.75 7.78
C ASP A 1039 3.91 -23.10 7.22
N ILE A 1040 3.70 -23.34 5.92
CA ILE A 1040 4.17 -24.55 5.23
C ILE A 1040 4.90 -24.23 3.93
N ASN A 1041 5.91 -25.04 3.63
CA ASN A 1041 6.54 -25.07 2.31
C ASN A 1041 5.59 -25.68 1.27
N PRO A 1042 5.78 -25.40 -0.03
CA PRO A 1042 4.98 -26.03 -1.07
C PRO A 1042 5.07 -27.55 -0.97
N VAL A 1043 3.93 -28.24 -0.96
CA VAL A 1043 3.84 -29.69 -0.67
C VAL A 1043 4.65 -30.53 -1.65
N HIS A 1044 4.84 -30.05 -2.88
CA HIS A 1044 5.66 -30.74 -3.90
C HIS A 1044 7.17 -30.68 -3.64
N THR A 1045 7.63 -29.85 -2.69
CA THR A 1045 9.04 -29.74 -2.27
C THR A 1045 9.31 -30.44 -0.93
N TRP A 1046 8.28 -31.04 -0.31
CA TRP A 1046 8.43 -31.74 0.96
C TRP A 1046 9.37 -32.94 0.83
N ARG A 1047 10.05 -33.25 1.93
CA ARG A 1047 10.98 -34.37 1.96
C ARG A 1047 10.24 -35.69 2.13
N ASP A 1048 10.52 -36.62 1.23
CA ASP A 1048 9.87 -37.93 1.22
C ASP A 1048 10.29 -38.84 2.39
N ASP A 1049 11.44 -38.58 3.00
CA ASP A 1049 12.00 -39.35 4.13
C ASP A 1049 11.53 -38.85 5.50
N VAL A 1050 10.74 -37.77 5.53
CA VAL A 1050 10.33 -37.07 6.76
C VAL A 1050 8.84 -37.33 7.05
N ALA A 1051 8.52 -37.46 8.34
CA ALA A 1051 7.16 -37.66 8.84
C ALA A 1051 6.33 -36.36 8.79
N LEU A 1052 5.03 -36.46 9.00
CA LEU A 1052 4.18 -35.28 9.09
C LEU A 1052 4.45 -34.51 10.40
N GLY A 1053 4.61 -33.20 10.32
CA GLY A 1053 4.95 -32.29 11.42
C GLY A 1053 6.44 -32.05 11.61
N ASP A 1054 7.30 -32.81 10.94
CA ASP A 1054 8.76 -32.69 11.00
C ASP A 1054 9.35 -32.06 9.71
N GLN A 1055 8.51 -31.58 8.79
CA GLN A 1055 8.98 -30.98 7.54
C GLN A 1055 9.83 -29.74 7.86
N PRO A 1056 11.03 -29.61 7.26
CA PRO A 1056 11.86 -28.46 7.54
C PRO A 1056 11.24 -27.19 6.97
N SER A 1057 11.51 -26.06 7.62
CA SER A 1057 11.25 -24.71 7.09
C SER A 1057 12.05 -24.46 5.81
N GLU A 1058 11.75 -23.35 5.11
CA GLU A 1058 12.48 -22.94 3.90
C GLU A 1058 14.00 -22.79 4.13
N ASP A 1059 14.41 -22.38 5.33
CA ASP A 1059 15.83 -22.27 5.75
C ASP A 1059 16.46 -23.62 6.12
N GLY A 1060 15.70 -24.71 6.07
CA GLY A 1060 16.16 -26.06 6.38
C GLY A 1060 16.22 -26.38 7.88
N THR A 1061 15.67 -25.52 8.74
CA THR A 1061 15.54 -25.79 10.19
C THR A 1061 14.36 -26.70 10.47
N ALA A 1062 14.47 -27.55 11.49
CA ALA A 1062 13.34 -28.37 11.93
C ALA A 1062 12.25 -27.45 12.52
N VAL A 1063 11.00 -27.66 12.13
CA VAL A 1063 9.86 -26.93 12.70
C VAL A 1063 9.51 -27.58 14.04
N GLU A 1064 9.77 -26.87 15.13
CA GLU A 1064 9.44 -27.33 16.48
C GLU A 1064 8.10 -26.74 16.95
N PRO A 1065 7.37 -27.45 17.85
CA PRO A 1065 6.17 -26.90 18.48
C PRO A 1065 6.47 -25.59 19.19
N SER A 1066 5.75 -24.54 18.78
CA SER A 1066 5.84 -23.22 19.39
C SER A 1066 4.89 -23.12 20.56
N ILE A 1067 5.31 -22.40 21.61
CA ILE A 1067 4.47 -22.16 22.77
C ILE A 1067 3.37 -21.14 22.47
N VAL A 1068 2.19 -21.35 23.04
CA VAL A 1068 1.01 -20.52 22.82
C VAL A 1068 0.43 -20.09 24.17
N LEU A 1069 0.45 -18.79 24.43
CA LEU A 1069 -0.19 -18.19 25.59
C LEU A 1069 -1.70 -18.05 25.31
N LEU A 1070 -2.51 -18.66 26.15
CA LEU A 1070 -3.95 -18.62 26.11
C LEU A 1070 -4.47 -17.71 27.22
N ILE A 1071 -5.30 -16.73 26.88
CA ILE A 1071 -5.92 -15.78 27.83
C ILE A 1071 -7.43 -15.85 27.63
N ARG A 1072 -8.17 -16.16 28.70
CA ARG A 1072 -9.62 -16.12 28.71
C ARG A 1072 -10.12 -15.08 29.70
N GLY A 1073 -10.86 -14.07 29.23
CA GLY A 1073 -11.52 -13.08 30.07
C GLY A 1073 -11.69 -11.71 29.41
N GLU A 1074 -12.35 -10.79 30.12
CA GLU A 1074 -12.76 -9.46 29.60
C GLU A 1074 -11.59 -8.49 29.34
N LEU A 1075 -10.37 -8.82 29.76
CA LEU A 1075 -9.20 -7.94 29.69
C LEU A 1075 -8.97 -7.41 28.28
N LEU A 1076 -8.88 -8.29 27.29
CA LEU A 1076 -8.53 -7.93 25.91
C LEU A 1076 -9.73 -7.39 25.12
N GLU A 1077 -10.95 -7.59 25.60
CA GLU A 1077 -12.15 -6.93 25.08
C GLU A 1077 -12.20 -5.46 25.49
N ARG A 1078 -11.91 -5.16 26.76
CA ARG A 1078 -11.91 -3.78 27.30
C ARG A 1078 -10.64 -3.00 26.99
N PHE A 1079 -9.50 -3.69 26.93
CA PHE A 1079 -8.17 -3.11 26.68
C PHE A 1079 -7.48 -3.82 25.49
N PRO A 1080 -7.98 -3.65 24.26
CA PRO A 1080 -7.46 -4.35 23.08
C PRO A 1080 -6.00 -4.00 22.74
N ASN A 1081 -5.54 -2.82 23.19
CA ASN A 1081 -4.17 -2.34 22.97
C ASN A 1081 -3.16 -2.87 24.00
N THR A 1082 -3.56 -3.79 24.89
CA THR A 1082 -2.65 -4.42 25.88
C THR A 1082 -1.40 -4.95 25.18
N THR A 1083 -0.22 -4.58 25.69
CA THR A 1083 1.05 -5.08 25.16
C THR A 1083 1.38 -6.41 25.82
N ILE A 1084 1.60 -7.45 25.00
CA ILE A 1084 1.88 -8.81 25.50
C ILE A 1084 3.19 -9.29 24.88
N TYR A 1085 4.13 -9.70 25.71
CA TYR A 1085 5.43 -10.22 25.29
C TYR A 1085 5.97 -11.26 26.30
N ALA A 1086 6.96 -12.04 25.88
CA ALA A 1086 7.74 -12.90 26.75
C ALA A 1086 9.05 -12.18 27.13
N ALA A 1087 9.46 -12.28 28.40
CA ALA A 1087 10.72 -11.75 28.92
C ALA A 1087 11.52 -12.87 29.59
N GLU A 1088 12.82 -12.97 29.30
CA GLU A 1088 13.70 -13.98 29.89
C GLU A 1088 13.77 -13.85 31.41
N ALA A 1089 13.83 -14.97 32.13
CA ALA A 1089 13.97 -14.97 33.58
C ALA A 1089 15.45 -14.77 33.97
N ILE A 1090 15.71 -13.83 34.87
CA ILE A 1090 17.03 -13.58 35.46
C ILE A 1090 16.99 -13.77 36.98
N PRO A 1091 18.13 -14.12 37.62
CA PRO A 1091 18.18 -14.31 39.06
C PRO A 1091 17.91 -13.02 39.85
N GLU A 1092 17.12 -13.11 40.92
CA GLU A 1092 16.84 -11.99 41.83
C GLU A 1092 18.08 -11.71 42.72
N GLY A 1093 18.91 -10.76 42.29
CA GLY A 1093 20.09 -10.26 43.02
C GLY A 1093 21.45 -10.87 42.59
N GLU A 1094 22.54 -10.32 43.12
CA GLU A 1094 23.90 -10.82 42.87
C GLU A 1094 24.39 -11.67 44.05
N GLY A 1095 24.51 -12.99 43.89
CA GLY A 1095 25.12 -13.84 44.91
C GLY A 1095 25.33 -15.31 44.48
N PRO A 1096 26.26 -16.05 45.10
CA PRO A 1096 26.36 -17.48 44.87
C PRO A 1096 25.14 -18.18 45.48
N TYR A 1097 24.23 -18.64 44.63
CA TYR A 1097 23.12 -19.50 45.02
C TYR A 1097 23.66 -20.85 45.50
N ALA A 1098 23.05 -21.44 46.53
CA ALA A 1098 23.47 -22.74 47.03
C ALA A 1098 23.13 -23.83 45.98
N GLU A 1099 24.08 -24.72 45.70
CA GLU A 1099 23.93 -25.80 44.73
C GLU A 1099 22.72 -26.68 45.09
N GLY A 1100 21.68 -26.66 44.25
CA GLY A 1100 20.44 -27.44 44.41
C GLY A 1100 19.26 -26.75 45.12
N GLU A 1101 19.36 -25.46 45.47
CA GLU A 1101 18.22 -24.68 45.96
C GLU A 1101 17.56 -23.89 44.81
N PRO A 1102 16.22 -23.70 44.82
CA PRO A 1102 15.54 -22.90 43.81
C PRO A 1102 16.06 -21.46 43.78
N ILE A 1103 16.45 -20.99 42.59
CA ILE A 1103 16.91 -19.62 42.36
C ILE A 1103 15.66 -18.72 42.26
N PRO A 1104 15.51 -17.69 43.11
CA PRO A 1104 14.45 -16.70 42.93
C PRO A 1104 14.68 -15.96 41.62
N ARG A 1105 13.63 -15.78 40.82
CA ARG A 1105 13.71 -15.25 39.45
C ARG A 1105 12.80 -14.04 39.27
N ILE A 1106 13.24 -13.10 38.45
CA ILE A 1106 12.49 -11.91 38.02
C ILE A 1106 12.58 -11.80 36.50
N PRO A 1107 11.58 -11.21 35.82
CA PRO A 1107 11.66 -10.98 34.38
C PRO A 1107 12.72 -9.92 34.05
N ASP A 1108 13.53 -10.18 33.03
CA ASP A 1108 14.44 -9.20 32.40
C ASP A 1108 13.63 -8.24 31.53
N LEU A 1109 12.94 -7.32 32.20
CA LEU A 1109 12.13 -6.31 31.53
C LEU A 1109 13.06 -5.24 30.94
N PRO A 1110 12.73 -4.70 29.75
CA PRO A 1110 13.47 -3.57 29.19
C PRO A 1110 13.48 -2.43 30.22
N ASP A 1111 14.69 -2.06 30.70
CA ASP A 1111 14.83 -0.91 31.58
C ASP A 1111 15.20 0.31 30.73
N PRO A 1112 14.23 1.19 30.42
CA PRO A 1112 14.54 2.39 29.66
C PRO A 1112 15.50 3.32 30.41
N SER A 1113 15.71 3.13 31.73
CA SER A 1113 16.64 3.89 32.57
C SER A 1113 18.05 3.32 32.61
N ALA A 1114 18.28 2.17 31.96
CA ALA A 1114 19.59 1.55 31.88
C ALA A 1114 20.57 2.42 31.08
N THR A 1115 21.79 2.54 31.62
CA THR A 1115 22.84 3.39 31.04
C THR A 1115 23.57 2.72 29.89
N ASP A 1116 23.48 1.38 29.80
CA ASP A 1116 24.00 0.56 28.70
C ASP A 1116 22.90 0.35 27.64
N PRO A 1117 23.13 0.61 26.34
CA PRO A 1117 22.16 0.36 25.28
C PRO A 1117 21.69 -1.10 25.17
N SER A 1118 22.48 -2.09 25.62
CA SER A 1118 22.07 -3.50 25.63
C SER A 1118 20.98 -3.81 26.66
N ASP A 1119 20.97 -3.08 27.77
CA ASP A 1119 20.02 -3.26 28.87
C ASP A 1119 18.70 -2.49 28.63
N GLN A 1120 18.65 -1.66 27.56
CA GLN A 1120 17.46 -0.90 27.18
C GLN A 1120 16.43 -1.71 26.39
N THR A 1121 16.83 -2.85 25.83
CA THR A 1121 15.95 -3.72 25.05
C THR A 1121 15.39 -4.89 25.87
N GLY A 1122 16.05 -5.31 26.96
CA GLY A 1122 15.77 -6.57 27.63
C GLY A 1122 15.91 -7.77 26.68
N SER A 1123 15.94 -8.99 27.21
CA SER A 1123 15.73 -10.20 26.40
C SER A 1123 14.23 -10.47 26.27
N THR A 1124 13.57 -9.73 25.35
CA THR A 1124 12.11 -9.86 25.12
C THR A 1124 11.79 -10.44 23.75
N LYS A 1125 10.81 -11.34 23.69
CA LYS A 1125 10.23 -11.88 22.46
C LYS A 1125 8.75 -11.49 22.34
N TYR A 1126 8.35 -11.01 21.18
CA TYR A 1126 6.97 -10.68 20.86
C TYR A 1126 6.25 -11.86 20.21
N PRO A 1127 4.90 -11.89 20.25
CA PRO A 1127 4.16 -12.97 19.62
C PRO A 1127 4.37 -12.97 18.09
N VAL A 1128 4.58 -14.17 17.53
CA VAL A 1128 4.78 -14.42 16.09
C VAL A 1128 3.48 -14.73 15.36
N PHE A 1129 2.41 -15.03 16.09
CA PHE A 1129 1.04 -15.05 15.57
C PHE A 1129 0.03 -14.78 16.67
N ARG A 1130 -1.17 -14.36 16.29
CA ARG A 1130 -2.29 -14.10 17.21
C ARG A 1130 -3.59 -14.64 16.64
N GLY A 1131 -4.49 -15.08 17.50
CA GLY A 1131 -5.86 -15.38 17.11
C GLY A 1131 -6.84 -15.26 18.28
N THR A 1132 -8.13 -15.30 17.94
CA THR A 1132 -9.24 -15.18 18.89
C THR A 1132 -10.29 -16.26 18.64
N LEU A 1133 -10.86 -16.78 19.73
CA LEU A 1133 -12.03 -17.65 19.77
C LEU A 1133 -13.14 -16.90 20.54
N GLU A 1134 -14.35 -16.92 20.00
CA GLU A 1134 -15.47 -16.19 20.59
C GLU A 1134 -15.98 -16.89 21.87
N PRO A 1135 -16.46 -16.15 22.88
CA PRO A 1135 -16.54 -14.69 22.92
C PRO A 1135 -15.27 -14.00 23.44
N ASP A 1136 -14.44 -14.69 24.23
CA ASP A 1136 -13.48 -14.03 25.15
C ASP A 1136 -12.11 -14.72 25.27
N ILE A 1137 -11.74 -15.57 24.30
CA ILE A 1137 -10.46 -16.29 24.32
C ILE A 1137 -9.52 -15.69 23.28
N THR A 1138 -8.32 -15.31 23.71
CA THR A 1138 -7.21 -14.91 22.83
C THR A 1138 -6.06 -15.87 23.01
N PHE A 1139 -5.43 -16.28 21.91
CA PHE A 1139 -4.21 -17.07 21.94
C PHE A 1139 -3.10 -16.36 21.17
N LEU A 1140 -1.86 -16.42 21.69
CA LEU A 1140 -0.69 -15.76 21.14
C LEU A 1140 0.48 -16.74 21.08
N GLY A 1141 1.00 -16.99 19.88
CA GLY A 1141 2.14 -17.87 19.67
C GLY A 1141 3.47 -17.14 19.83
N PHE A 1142 4.45 -17.77 20.45
CA PHE A 1142 5.81 -17.25 20.62
C PHE A 1142 6.82 -18.22 20.02
N ASP A 1143 7.89 -17.68 19.43
CA ASP A 1143 9.04 -18.44 18.95
C ASP A 1143 9.90 -18.95 20.13
N LEU A 1144 9.32 -19.84 20.92
CA LEU A 1144 9.88 -20.50 22.09
C LEU A 1144 9.38 -21.93 22.13
N THR A 1145 10.25 -22.87 22.45
CA THR A 1145 9.84 -24.25 22.74
C THR A 1145 9.28 -24.38 24.16
N PRO A 1146 8.48 -25.41 24.47
CA PRO A 1146 8.00 -25.64 25.83
C PRO A 1146 9.14 -25.80 26.86
N ASP A 1147 10.25 -26.44 26.45
CA ASP A 1147 11.42 -26.64 27.32
C ASP A 1147 12.15 -25.31 27.59
N GLU A 1148 12.36 -24.48 26.56
CA GLU A 1148 12.96 -23.15 26.72
C GLU A 1148 12.12 -22.25 27.62
N ALA A 1149 10.79 -22.25 27.46
CA ALA A 1149 9.91 -21.42 28.28
C ALA A 1149 9.87 -21.87 29.74
N PHE A 1150 9.90 -23.19 30.00
CA PHE A 1150 9.93 -23.74 31.36
C PHE A 1150 11.27 -23.47 32.05
N GLY A 1151 12.38 -23.68 31.34
CA GLY A 1151 13.76 -23.56 31.84
C GLY A 1151 14.06 -24.48 33.02
N THR A 1152 14.94 -24.04 33.92
CA THR A 1152 15.29 -24.75 35.14
C THR A 1152 15.07 -23.89 36.38
N THR A 1153 14.98 -24.52 37.55
CA THR A 1153 14.90 -23.80 38.83
C THR A 1153 16.25 -23.69 39.54
N THR A 1154 17.30 -24.30 39.00
CA THR A 1154 18.59 -24.50 39.68
C THR A 1154 19.80 -24.01 38.89
N GLU A 1155 19.69 -23.82 37.57
CA GLU A 1155 20.77 -23.33 36.72
C GLU A 1155 20.52 -21.87 36.34
N ALA A 1156 21.51 -21.00 36.58
CA ALA A 1156 21.35 -19.56 36.39
C ALA A 1156 21.30 -19.11 34.92
N ASP A 1157 21.80 -19.96 34.00
CA ASP A 1157 21.88 -19.65 32.56
C ASP A 1157 20.63 -20.13 31.78
N ASP A 1158 19.66 -20.77 32.45
CA ASP A 1158 18.41 -21.27 31.86
C ASP A 1158 17.30 -21.29 32.93
N LEU A 1159 16.72 -20.12 33.21
CA LEU A 1159 15.68 -19.92 34.24
C LEU A 1159 14.26 -19.86 33.68
N GLY A 1160 14.10 -20.01 32.36
CA GLY A 1160 12.81 -19.96 31.67
C GLY A 1160 12.36 -18.55 31.29
N TRP A 1161 11.07 -18.41 30.97
CA TRP A 1161 10.48 -17.18 30.46
C TRP A 1161 9.21 -16.76 31.22
N PHE A 1162 9.03 -15.45 31.37
CA PHE A 1162 7.81 -14.83 31.87
C PHE A 1162 6.96 -14.29 30.73
N PHE A 1163 5.66 -14.52 30.78
CA PHE A 1163 4.70 -13.83 29.94
C PHE A 1163 4.21 -12.56 30.66
N VAL A 1164 4.37 -11.41 30.00
CA VAL A 1164 4.13 -10.09 30.55
C VAL A 1164 2.90 -9.48 29.89
N LEU A 1165 1.92 -9.09 30.70
CA LEU A 1165 0.78 -8.28 30.31
C LEU A 1165 1.03 -6.84 30.77
N GLU A 1166 1.17 -5.92 29.82
CA GLU A 1166 1.55 -4.54 30.06
C GLU A 1166 0.47 -3.56 29.57
N GLU A 1167 0.07 -2.64 30.46
CA GLU A 1167 -0.74 -1.49 30.08
C GLU A 1167 0.10 -0.54 29.20
N PRO A 1168 -0.41 -0.13 28.03
CA PRO A 1168 0.28 0.83 27.19
C PRO A 1168 0.55 2.14 27.94
N PRO A 1169 1.74 2.73 27.81
CA PRO A 1169 2.04 4.00 28.44
C PRO A 1169 1.13 5.10 27.87
N GLY A 1170 0.26 5.65 28.71
CA GLY A 1170 -0.65 6.75 28.38
C GLY A 1170 -0.33 8.03 29.15
N ASP A 1171 -1.18 9.05 28.93
CA ASP A 1171 -1.13 10.28 29.72
C ASP A 1171 -1.46 10.02 31.21
N PRO A 1172 -1.00 10.88 32.14
CA PRO A 1172 -1.22 10.68 33.57
C PRO A 1172 -2.71 10.60 33.92
N ARG A 1173 -3.10 9.50 34.59
CA ARG A 1173 -4.43 9.32 35.20
C ARG A 1173 -4.34 9.47 36.71
N PHE A 1174 -5.45 9.88 37.33
CA PHE A 1174 -5.53 10.05 38.77
C PHE A 1174 -6.73 9.29 39.32
N GLY A 1175 -6.58 8.67 40.48
CA GLY A 1175 -7.61 7.84 41.09
C GLY A 1175 -7.04 6.99 42.20
N LEU A 1176 -7.81 6.00 42.62
CA LEU A 1176 -7.42 5.00 43.61
C LEU A 1176 -7.85 3.63 43.11
N ASP A 1177 -7.18 2.59 43.56
CA ASP A 1177 -7.50 1.23 43.10
C ASP A 1177 -8.81 0.75 43.73
N GLU A 1178 -9.46 -0.22 43.10
CA GLU A 1178 -10.56 -0.93 43.74
C GLU A 1178 -10.00 -1.85 44.83
N PRO A 1179 -10.71 -2.00 45.98
CA PRO A 1179 -10.23 -2.83 47.07
C PRO A 1179 -10.13 -4.28 46.59
N GLY A 1180 -8.94 -4.86 46.69
CA GLY A 1180 -8.70 -6.24 46.25
C GLY A 1180 -9.50 -7.25 47.09
N GLU A 1181 -10.10 -8.24 46.42
CA GLU A 1181 -10.68 -9.42 47.07
C GLU A 1181 -9.55 -10.30 47.64
N SER A 1182 -8.97 -9.93 48.78
CA SER A 1182 -8.08 -10.84 49.50
C SER A 1182 -8.89 -12.03 50.05
N PRO A 1183 -8.47 -13.30 49.85
CA PRO A 1183 -9.17 -14.48 50.38
C PRO A 1183 -9.36 -14.48 51.90
N SER A 1184 -8.57 -13.67 52.61
CA SER A 1184 -8.61 -13.49 54.07
C SER A 1184 -9.54 -12.37 54.54
N GLY A 1185 -10.10 -11.54 53.65
CA GLY A 1185 -10.92 -10.38 54.03
C GLY A 1185 -10.19 -9.32 54.85
N GLU A 1186 -8.86 -9.36 54.92
CA GLU A 1186 -8.04 -8.34 55.56
C GLU A 1186 -7.68 -7.27 54.51
N CYS A 1187 -7.96 -5.98 54.79
CA CYS A 1187 -7.39 -4.89 53.98
C CYS A 1187 -5.86 -5.05 53.97
N SER A 1188 -5.27 -4.99 52.77
CA SER A 1188 -3.83 -5.02 52.59
C SER A 1188 -3.18 -3.93 53.45
N SER A 1189 -2.03 -4.23 54.07
CA SER A 1189 -1.30 -3.23 54.85
C SER A 1189 -0.64 -2.23 53.89
N LEU A 1190 -1.00 -0.94 53.95
CA LEU A 1190 -0.41 0.13 53.14
C LEU A 1190 1.11 0.30 53.40
N LYS A 1191 1.98 -0.22 52.50
CA LYS A 1191 3.45 -0.12 52.56
C LYS A 1191 3.97 1.00 51.67
N THR A 1192 3.41 1.13 50.48
CA THR A 1192 3.66 2.15 49.46
C THR A 1192 2.38 2.95 49.22
N TRP A 1193 2.47 4.09 48.52
CA TRP A 1193 1.26 4.82 48.12
C TRP A 1193 0.48 4.11 47.02
N ASP A 1194 1.16 3.26 46.25
CA ASP A 1194 0.57 2.42 45.21
C ASP A 1194 -0.30 1.28 45.83
N ASP A 1195 -0.26 1.08 47.16
CA ASP A 1195 -1.17 0.15 47.86
C ASP A 1195 -2.51 0.81 48.29
N LEU A 1196 -2.72 2.10 47.99
CA LEU A 1196 -3.87 2.87 48.48
C LEU A 1196 -5.11 2.65 47.59
N ASP A 1197 -6.09 1.93 48.11
CA ASP A 1197 -7.37 1.68 47.45
C ASP A 1197 -8.56 2.49 48.07
N TRP A 1198 -9.72 2.44 47.41
CA TRP A 1198 -10.96 3.03 47.89
C TRP A 1198 -11.48 2.44 49.22
N GLY A 1199 -11.10 1.21 49.56
CA GLY A 1199 -11.44 0.55 50.82
C GLY A 1199 -10.81 1.20 52.05
N HIS A 1200 -9.64 1.83 51.89
CA HIS A 1200 -8.97 2.58 52.95
C HIS A 1200 -9.67 3.89 53.35
N LEU A 1201 -10.40 4.51 52.41
CA LEU A 1201 -11.06 5.81 52.63
C LEU A 1201 -12.51 5.69 53.08
N SER A 1202 -13.26 4.70 52.56
CA SER A 1202 -14.68 4.54 52.87
C SER A 1202 -15.06 3.07 53.03
N PRO A 1203 -14.80 2.47 54.21
CA PRO A 1203 -15.15 1.06 54.47
C PRO A 1203 -16.67 0.78 54.48
N GLU A 1204 -17.51 1.83 54.58
CA GLU A 1204 -18.99 1.72 54.53
C GLU A 1204 -19.62 2.27 53.23
N GLY A 1205 -18.82 2.72 52.24
CA GLY A 1205 -19.30 3.13 50.91
C GLY A 1205 -20.17 4.40 50.85
N ALA A 1206 -20.19 5.22 51.91
CA ALA A 1206 -21.16 6.31 52.06
C ALA A 1206 -20.71 7.68 51.49
N ALA A 1207 -19.41 7.93 51.32
CA ALA A 1207 -18.91 9.22 50.88
C ALA A 1207 -18.79 9.29 49.35
N SER A 1208 -19.41 10.30 48.72
CA SER A 1208 -19.34 10.49 47.27
C SER A 1208 -18.05 11.21 46.83
N TYR A 1209 -17.37 11.92 47.74
CA TYR A 1209 -16.10 12.59 47.49
C TYR A 1209 -15.05 12.14 48.51
N VAL A 1210 -13.76 12.27 48.16
CA VAL A 1210 -12.67 12.11 49.12
C VAL A 1210 -12.67 13.28 50.10
N GLU A 1211 -12.90 12.99 51.37
CA GLU A 1211 -12.86 13.95 52.47
C GLU A 1211 -11.58 13.74 53.32
N LEU A 1212 -10.74 14.76 53.42
CA LEU A 1212 -9.49 14.71 54.17
C LEU A 1212 -9.72 14.87 55.69
N ALA A 1213 -10.76 15.62 56.09
CA ALA A 1213 -11.04 15.98 57.48
C ALA A 1213 -11.88 14.96 58.26
N SER A 1214 -12.80 14.22 57.62
CA SER A 1214 -13.64 13.22 58.29
C SER A 1214 -12.87 11.97 58.75
N LEU A 1215 -11.65 11.78 58.22
CA LEU A 1215 -10.67 10.79 58.67
C LEU A 1215 -10.11 11.07 60.09
N ALA A 1216 -10.28 12.27 60.65
CA ALA A 1216 -9.75 12.63 61.97
C ALA A 1216 -10.73 12.41 63.15
N GLY A 1217 -12.00 12.09 62.89
CA GLY A 1217 -13.08 12.17 63.90
C GLY A 1217 -13.84 10.88 64.24
N GLY A 1218 -13.69 9.79 63.49
CA GLY A 1218 -14.48 8.57 63.66
C GLY A 1218 -13.81 7.52 64.56
N GLN A 1219 -14.50 7.07 65.61
CA GLN A 1219 -14.15 5.82 66.30
C GLN A 1219 -14.55 4.62 65.42
N GLY A 1220 -13.78 4.36 64.37
CA GLY A 1220 -13.86 3.17 63.53
C GLY A 1220 -12.45 2.82 63.06
N ALA A 1221 -11.97 1.62 63.39
CA ALA A 1221 -10.63 1.17 63.06
C ALA A 1221 -10.47 1.06 61.53
N GLY A 1222 -9.79 2.03 60.91
CA GLY A 1222 -9.43 2.00 59.49
C GLY A 1222 -8.99 3.36 58.95
N SER A 1223 -9.73 4.44 59.25
CA SER A 1223 -9.57 5.72 58.54
C SER A 1223 -8.69 6.76 59.27
N SER A 1224 -8.50 6.62 60.59
CA SER A 1224 -7.68 7.55 61.40
C SER A 1224 -6.17 7.49 61.17
N ASP A 1225 -5.68 6.52 60.38
CA ASP A 1225 -4.25 6.25 60.22
C ASP A 1225 -3.60 6.95 59.01
N LEU A 1226 -4.40 7.57 58.12
CA LEU A 1226 -3.88 8.25 56.92
C LEU A 1226 -3.45 9.70 57.18
N VAL A 1227 -4.07 10.39 58.15
CA VAL A 1227 -3.84 11.82 58.39
C VAL A 1227 -2.38 12.08 58.78
N GLY A 1228 -1.64 12.79 57.93
CA GLY A 1228 -0.22 13.11 58.16
C GLY A 1228 0.73 11.91 57.99
N LYS A 1229 0.25 10.76 57.51
CA LYS A 1229 1.10 9.60 57.22
C LYS A 1229 2.11 9.96 56.13
N LYS A 1230 3.39 9.66 56.39
CA LYS A 1230 4.51 9.89 55.48
C LYS A 1230 5.03 8.55 54.97
N ILE A 1231 5.01 8.35 53.65
CA ILE A 1231 5.65 7.22 52.97
C ILE A 1231 6.58 7.80 51.90
N GLY A 1232 7.86 7.40 51.93
CA GLY A 1232 8.90 8.09 51.16
C GLY A 1232 9.00 9.55 51.58
N ASP A 1233 8.99 10.48 50.63
CA ASP A 1233 8.95 11.93 50.87
C ASP A 1233 7.55 12.56 50.70
N VAL A 1234 6.55 11.74 50.41
CA VAL A 1234 5.17 12.16 50.17
C VAL A 1234 4.34 11.98 51.46
N VAL A 1235 3.39 12.89 51.68
CA VAL A 1235 2.64 13.05 52.94
C VAL A 1235 1.18 13.33 52.60
N TRP A 1236 0.27 12.49 53.08
CA TRP A 1236 -1.17 12.66 52.87
C TRP A 1236 -1.68 13.98 53.45
N GLY A 1237 -2.47 14.71 52.66
CA GLY A 1237 -3.10 15.95 53.06
C GLY A 1237 -2.14 17.13 53.31
N LYS A 1238 -0.85 17.07 52.90
CA LYS A 1238 0.07 18.20 53.12
C LYS A 1238 -0.23 19.38 52.20
N ASN A 1239 -0.18 19.15 50.88
CA ASN A 1239 -0.52 20.10 49.81
C ASN A 1239 -0.91 19.32 48.54
N SER A 1240 -1.39 20.01 47.50
CA SER A 1240 -1.86 19.36 46.27
C SER A 1240 -0.79 18.62 45.48
N ALA A 1241 0.48 19.02 45.53
CA ALA A 1241 1.55 18.26 44.86
C ALA A 1241 1.70 16.87 45.48
N HIS A 1242 1.63 16.78 46.80
CA HIS A 1242 1.67 15.50 47.51
C HIS A 1242 0.43 14.67 47.17
N MET A 1243 -0.76 15.27 47.15
CA MET A 1243 -2.00 14.56 46.80
C MET A 1243 -1.98 14.06 45.35
N ALA A 1244 -1.49 14.86 44.40
CA ALA A 1244 -1.28 14.43 43.03
C ALA A 1244 -0.31 13.24 42.96
N SER A 1245 0.81 13.26 43.70
CA SER A 1245 1.73 12.12 43.77
C SER A 1245 1.13 10.87 44.40
N VAL A 1246 0.21 10.99 45.36
CA VAL A 1246 -0.46 9.83 45.99
C VAL A 1246 -1.50 9.23 45.06
N THR A 1247 -2.23 10.06 44.32
CA THR A 1247 -3.37 9.64 43.50
C THR A 1247 -3.00 9.39 42.05
N TRP A 1248 -1.74 9.60 41.67
CA TRP A 1248 -1.27 9.37 40.31
C TRP A 1248 -1.13 7.88 40.04
N GLN A 1249 -1.93 7.39 39.08
CA GLN A 1249 -1.96 6.01 38.66
C GLN A 1249 -0.87 5.72 37.64
N ARG A 1250 -0.04 4.71 37.91
CA ARG A 1250 1.06 4.31 37.03
C ARG A 1250 0.62 3.16 36.12
N PRO A 1251 1.16 3.06 34.89
CA PRO A 1251 0.90 1.91 34.04
C PRO A 1251 1.24 0.60 34.76
N PHE A 1252 0.30 -0.33 34.75
CA PHE A 1252 0.44 -1.60 35.44
C PHE A 1252 1.03 -2.68 34.53
N ARG A 1253 1.84 -3.59 35.12
CA ARG A 1253 2.37 -4.77 34.43
C ARG A 1253 2.24 -5.99 35.34
N LYS A 1254 1.82 -7.12 34.79
CA LYS A 1254 1.86 -8.43 35.46
C LYS A 1254 2.71 -9.39 34.65
N ALA A 1255 3.67 -10.02 35.31
CA ALA A 1255 4.47 -11.09 34.75
C ALA A 1255 4.05 -12.41 35.39
N VAL A 1256 3.78 -13.42 34.58
CA VAL A 1256 3.46 -14.80 35.01
C VAL A 1256 4.51 -15.72 34.40
N HIS A 1257 5.16 -16.54 35.21
CA HIS A 1257 6.18 -17.46 34.71
C HIS A 1257 5.54 -18.67 34.02
N ALA A 1258 6.20 -19.24 33.00
CA ALA A 1258 5.66 -20.37 32.26
C ALA A 1258 5.44 -21.63 33.13
N ASP A 1259 6.29 -21.90 34.13
CA ASP A 1259 6.16 -23.06 35.03
C ASP A 1259 4.90 -23.04 35.93
N ASP A 1260 4.30 -21.87 36.17
CA ASP A 1260 3.03 -21.76 36.88
C ASP A 1260 1.87 -22.26 36.00
N MET A 1261 2.06 -22.30 34.68
CA MET A 1261 1.07 -22.66 33.66
C MET A 1261 1.37 -23.98 32.94
N LEU A 1262 2.62 -24.43 32.97
CA LEU A 1262 3.06 -25.70 32.39
C LEU A 1262 3.04 -26.81 33.45
N PRO A 1263 2.61 -28.03 33.09
CA PRO A 1263 2.69 -29.16 34.01
C PRO A 1263 4.15 -29.48 34.35
N THR A 1264 4.43 -29.80 35.62
CA THR A 1264 5.78 -30.13 36.08
C THR A 1264 6.30 -31.37 35.36
N ASN A 1265 7.36 -31.20 34.58
CA ASN A 1265 7.98 -32.27 33.79
C ASN A 1265 8.33 -33.50 34.67
N PRO A 1266 7.70 -34.69 34.49
CA PRO A 1266 8.07 -35.88 35.24
C PRO A 1266 9.43 -36.47 34.79
N ALA A 1267 10.03 -35.98 33.69
CA ALA A 1267 11.34 -36.43 33.23
C ALA A 1267 12.53 -35.84 34.04
N GLY A 1268 12.27 -34.86 34.92
CA GLY A 1268 13.25 -34.26 35.83
C GLY A 1268 13.19 -34.78 37.27
N GLY A 1269 12.63 -35.98 37.49
CA GLY A 1269 12.70 -36.64 38.79
C GLY A 1269 14.11 -37.13 39.12
N GLN A 1270 14.63 -36.68 40.26
CA GLN A 1270 15.85 -37.13 40.98
C GLN A 1270 16.40 -38.53 40.64
#